data_AF-A0A0U3AG30-F1
#
_entry.id   AF-A0A0U3AG30-F1
#
_cell.length_a   1.000
_cell.length_b   1.000
_cell.length_c   1.000
_cell.angle_alpha   90.00
_cell.angle_beta   90.00
_cell.angle_gamma   90.00
#
_symmetry.space_group_name_H-M   'P 1'
#
loop_
_entity.id
_entity.type
_entity.pdbx_description
1 polymer ?
#
loop_
_entity_poly.entity_id
_entity_poly.type
_entity_poly.pdbx_seq_one_letter_code
_entity_poly.pdbx_strand_id
1 'polypeptide(L)'
;MTTATRRPVIFYLSWTLRKIWTLSAVLLLTLAVLLSLLRLALPHMDDHKHWLESYISEQYGADLKIGSISAAWKGTGPAIVLQDIALNNQLDSPIQLNIEETQIELDFWSSLLNRRFQSQRFNLNGLTLALDIPRLEAGSSDYPVVGALKELFLEQLHRFSVNNSELFLATNRQRQKVHIEQLSWLNKDNQHQGVGLMQVAELTRNSTRFILDLQGGKDNLNGTFYADAKDLDISPWLEQLNPSDKDLAFARVNMTLWADINDSQPTSLQADINDSRFRWKDGTTLDLQLIDGNFSAKPTGSEWHYAIHDLQLQINQHEPVSLNFRGKRTALGELEMHTDRLGLGSVFPLAALFMPQQRFAELSQLDPQADITGLSVAVDGAGTALALEFKDFSTTQTALVPGLRDLSGRMDWRYNIGRLQFDAQDSTLHSELLLGNNLDYQQLAGDIYFSLEEQQLSIAAPQIHFDSKNLQLTQALHYQSGNNNLSLLTRIEEMAVEHARDYFPGELMGKGTQSYLERALVSGRIDQATVLWHGPVDQFPFAEDQGVFQARVAIKDSEFDFDPNWPSLTELDMQLLFENESLTMTSQSGKLQDLEIGEVTAVIPRLVSDAILSVDINTRSSGEHVTALMNNSQMADSLGKVLSEIQIGGDLSTSMNLEIPLSGTNVVASGIVRFADNPVYIQSLDLNLDQLTGELEFVNDKIAAEDLQARLLQSNIVVSLAGKQKKDNYSADISLAGDWDVRQLLSEQGSGLAEFVEGNADWQAELNLSLPEQGYEYEFHLQSDMAGFASALPDPFAKPLEQDKPLLINVEGDELVSNVRIQFGDRVRFNGLLPHKEMRFSRAHLALGDSSFTGMGTGFSISANLPFISAEKVYESLQALTGSIEEPEQSLLAMPERIFVNAERLDLFGGEFNRVEVNVKNTDIAWLASLNSSQSRADIEISHDWRGRGLRIDADYLNLPAWQQQTKPEPDRSNSLPPLEVNCRRCSYDGRELGKVRLKLSPASHGMQIETLDISRNGDRLTATGDWLIGDVRNETRLAGKFESDDFGALLKDFGFDAGVRDSSASMDFDLNWQQAPYEFNFATMSGDVDWRLSDGYLTEVSDKGARIFSILSLESLIRKLTLDFRDVFAKGFFYDQMGGTFQIEDGLVSTEDTLIDGSAGKMTLAGYTDLNTQAINYNIGFTPKVTSSLPVILAWMINTPAAIAALAIDEVLTSAKVISNIKYSLTGTLDEPVLEELGRDSREIQLPAKALPQEQQQNKGALEINTEEAVNG
;
A
#
# COMPACT_ATOMS: atom_id res chain seq x y z
N MET A 1 -68.23 -36.66 -176.74
CA MET A 1 -67.72 -38.00 -176.34
C MET A 1 -66.35 -37.80 -175.67
N THR A 2 -66.23 -38.21 -174.39
CA THR A 2 -65.09 -38.93 -173.75
C THR A 2 -63.66 -38.66 -174.29
N THR A 3 -62.62 -38.35 -173.50
CA THR A 3 -62.15 -38.86 -172.19
C THR A 3 -61.11 -37.91 -171.56
N ALA A 4 -60.97 -37.99 -170.23
CA ALA A 4 -60.04 -37.25 -169.37
C ALA A 4 -58.62 -37.85 -169.30
N THR A 5 -57.61 -37.05 -168.96
CA THR A 5 -56.41 -37.48 -168.17
C THR A 5 -55.71 -36.30 -167.48
N ARG A 6 -55.21 -36.62 -166.27
CA ARG A 6 -54.69 -35.77 -165.18
C ARG A 6 -53.30 -35.17 -165.48
N ARG A 7 -53.05 -33.94 -165.00
CA ARG A 7 -51.73 -33.28 -164.94
C ARG A 7 -50.92 -33.79 -163.71
N PRO A 8 -49.60 -34.07 -163.83
CA PRO A 8 -48.82 -34.73 -162.78
C PRO A 8 -48.35 -33.79 -161.64
N VAL A 9 -48.46 -34.29 -160.41
CA VAL A 9 -48.10 -33.69 -159.10
C VAL A 9 -46.63 -33.24 -159.00
N ILE A 10 -45.74 -33.76 -159.85
CA ILE A 10 -44.28 -33.54 -159.82
C ILE A 10 -43.93 -32.05 -160.04
N PHE A 11 -44.73 -31.31 -160.81
CA PHE A 11 -44.47 -29.89 -161.07
C PHE A 11 -44.72 -29.01 -159.82
N TYR A 12 -45.75 -29.31 -159.04
CA TYR A 12 -46.01 -28.58 -157.80
C TYR A 12 -44.99 -28.93 -156.71
N LEU A 13 -44.53 -30.19 -156.66
CA LEU A 13 -43.53 -30.62 -155.69
C LEU A 13 -42.15 -30.00 -155.95
N SER A 14 -41.71 -29.89 -157.22
CA SER A 14 -40.45 -29.23 -157.55
C SER A 14 -40.52 -27.72 -157.35
N TRP A 15 -41.68 -27.10 -157.59
CA TRP A 15 -41.90 -25.68 -157.32
C TRP A 15 -41.91 -25.38 -155.81
N THR A 16 -42.60 -26.17 -154.98
CA THR A 16 -42.57 -26.00 -153.52
C THR A 16 -41.20 -26.32 -152.93
N LEU A 17 -40.51 -27.36 -153.39
CA LEU A 17 -39.17 -27.69 -152.91
C LEU A 17 -38.16 -26.58 -153.25
N ARG A 18 -38.24 -26.01 -154.46
CA ARG A 18 -37.39 -24.89 -154.87
C ARG A 18 -37.73 -23.62 -154.08
N LYS A 19 -39.02 -23.38 -153.80
CA LYS A 19 -39.47 -22.29 -152.92
C LYS A 19 -38.98 -22.47 -151.48
N ILE A 20 -39.08 -23.67 -150.92
CA ILE A 20 -38.54 -24.01 -149.59
C ILE A 20 -37.02 -23.87 -149.56
N TRP A 21 -36.29 -24.32 -150.58
CA TRP A 21 -34.84 -24.16 -150.64
C TRP A 21 -34.42 -22.70 -150.78
N THR A 22 -35.11 -21.91 -151.62
CA THR A 22 -34.86 -20.47 -151.68
C THR A 22 -35.24 -19.77 -150.39
N LEU A 23 -36.30 -20.22 -149.71
CA LEU A 23 -36.74 -19.65 -148.43
C LEU A 23 -35.76 -20.02 -147.32
N SER A 24 -35.27 -21.24 -147.25
CA SER A 24 -34.22 -21.69 -146.33
C SER A 24 -32.87 -21.02 -146.62
N ALA A 25 -32.50 -20.82 -147.88
CA ALA A 25 -31.27 -20.12 -148.26
C ALA A 25 -31.36 -18.62 -147.92
N VAL A 26 -32.52 -17.98 -148.18
CA VAL A 26 -32.80 -16.61 -147.74
C VAL A 26 -32.80 -16.55 -146.22
N LEU A 27 -33.40 -17.52 -145.52
CA LEU A 27 -33.46 -17.57 -144.06
C LEU A 27 -32.06 -17.73 -143.45
N LEU A 28 -31.23 -18.63 -144.00
CA LEU A 28 -29.84 -18.83 -143.58
C LEU A 28 -28.97 -17.60 -143.89
N LEU A 29 -29.13 -16.99 -145.06
CA LEU A 29 -28.41 -15.76 -145.40
C LEU A 29 -28.84 -14.62 -144.46
N THR A 30 -30.15 -14.47 -144.21
CA THR A 30 -30.66 -13.47 -143.26
C THR A 30 -30.17 -13.75 -141.85
N LEU A 31 -30.10 -15.01 -141.42
CA LEU A 31 -29.58 -15.40 -140.10
C LEU A 31 -28.08 -15.13 -139.99
N ALA A 32 -27.29 -15.44 -141.02
CA ALA A 32 -25.85 -15.17 -141.06
C ALA A 32 -25.55 -13.66 -141.08
N VAL A 33 -26.35 -12.88 -141.83
CA VAL A 33 -26.29 -11.42 -141.80
C VAL A 33 -26.68 -10.90 -140.42
N LEU A 34 -27.77 -11.39 -139.82
CA LEU A 34 -28.21 -11.04 -138.46
C LEU A 34 -27.14 -11.35 -137.41
N LEU A 35 -26.53 -12.53 -137.46
CA LEU A 35 -25.46 -12.94 -136.54
C LEU A 35 -24.20 -12.09 -136.72
N SER A 36 -23.87 -11.71 -137.96
CA SER A 36 -22.74 -10.80 -138.23
C SER A 36 -23.04 -9.39 -137.74
N LEU A 37 -24.27 -8.90 -137.93
CA LEU A 37 -24.75 -7.61 -137.42
C LEU A 37 -24.74 -7.59 -135.89
N LEU A 38 -25.21 -8.66 -135.26
CA LEU A 38 -25.19 -8.84 -133.81
C LEU A 38 -23.76 -8.84 -133.29
N ARG A 39 -22.85 -9.59 -133.91
CA ARG A 39 -21.42 -9.63 -133.55
C ARG A 39 -20.74 -8.26 -133.70
N LEU A 40 -21.16 -7.45 -134.67
CA LEU A 40 -20.69 -6.07 -134.86
C LEU A 40 -21.30 -5.11 -133.83
N ALA A 41 -22.52 -5.37 -133.37
CA ALA A 41 -23.24 -4.58 -132.38
C ALA A 41 -22.77 -4.83 -130.95
N LEU A 42 -22.32 -6.05 -130.61
CA LEU A 42 -21.89 -6.40 -129.24
C LEU A 42 -20.85 -5.42 -128.64
N PRO A 43 -19.78 -4.99 -129.33
CA PRO A 43 -18.83 -4.03 -128.78
C PRO A 43 -19.42 -2.63 -128.51
N HIS A 44 -20.57 -2.29 -129.12
CA HIS A 44 -21.25 -1.00 -128.94
C HIS A 44 -22.41 -1.10 -127.92
N MET A 45 -22.51 -2.21 -127.17
CA MET A 45 -23.56 -2.38 -126.16
C MET A 45 -23.49 -1.35 -125.02
N ASP A 46 -22.30 -0.81 -124.74
CA ASP A 46 -22.13 0.22 -123.71
C ASP A 46 -22.93 1.49 -124.00
N ASP A 47 -22.98 1.92 -125.27
CA ASP A 47 -23.74 3.10 -125.73
C ASP A 47 -25.26 2.96 -125.48
N HIS A 48 -25.74 1.72 -125.32
CA HIS A 48 -27.14 1.38 -125.13
C HIS A 48 -27.43 0.76 -123.75
N LYS A 49 -26.54 0.91 -122.76
CA LYS A 49 -26.70 0.31 -121.42
C LYS A 49 -28.02 0.67 -120.71
N HIS A 50 -28.52 1.89 -120.90
CA HIS A 50 -29.80 2.34 -120.35
C HIS A 50 -30.99 1.49 -120.78
N TRP A 51 -30.93 0.84 -121.94
CA TRP A 51 -31.96 -0.10 -122.37
C TRP A 51 -32.01 -1.33 -121.48
N LEU A 52 -30.84 -1.88 -121.10
CA LEU A 52 -30.74 -3.05 -120.23
C LEU A 52 -31.14 -2.69 -118.79
N GLU A 53 -30.71 -1.54 -118.30
CA GLU A 53 -31.14 -0.99 -116.99
C GLU A 53 -32.67 -0.83 -116.92
N SER A 54 -33.27 -0.20 -117.94
CA SER A 54 -34.72 0.00 -118.02
C SER A 54 -35.48 -1.32 -118.17
N TYR A 55 -34.97 -2.28 -118.96
CA TYR A 55 -35.57 -3.60 -119.13
C TYR A 55 -35.60 -4.39 -117.83
N ILE A 56 -34.51 -4.37 -117.06
CA ILE A 56 -34.44 -5.05 -115.76
C ILE A 56 -35.38 -4.38 -114.75
N SER A 57 -35.44 -3.05 -114.76
CA SER A 57 -36.35 -2.26 -113.91
C SER A 57 -37.83 -2.54 -114.21
N GLU A 58 -38.24 -2.55 -115.49
CA GLU A 58 -39.63 -2.84 -115.89
C GLU A 58 -40.04 -4.30 -115.66
N GLN A 59 -39.16 -5.26 -115.95
CA GLN A 59 -39.49 -6.69 -115.92
C GLN A 59 -39.40 -7.30 -114.51
N TYR A 60 -38.48 -6.82 -113.68
CA TYR A 60 -38.18 -7.40 -112.36
C TYR A 60 -38.35 -6.42 -111.19
N GLY A 61 -38.74 -5.17 -111.45
CA GLY A 61 -38.94 -4.16 -110.41
C GLY A 61 -37.66 -3.74 -109.70
N ALA A 62 -36.49 -4.02 -110.28
CA ALA A 62 -35.17 -3.74 -109.72
C ALA A 62 -34.50 -2.60 -110.51
N ASP A 63 -34.42 -1.41 -109.91
CA ASP A 63 -33.71 -0.26 -110.50
C ASP A 63 -32.21 -0.47 -110.37
N LEU A 64 -31.58 -0.90 -111.45
CA LEU A 64 -30.17 -1.33 -111.49
C LEU A 64 -29.36 -0.38 -112.37
N LYS A 65 -28.24 0.11 -111.85
CA LYS A 65 -27.29 0.99 -112.54
C LYS A 65 -26.04 0.20 -112.92
N ILE A 66 -25.59 0.35 -114.16
CA ILE A 66 -24.43 -0.34 -114.71
C ILE A 66 -23.37 0.70 -115.08
N GLY A 67 -22.17 0.59 -114.53
CA GLY A 67 -21.04 1.45 -114.86
C GLY A 67 -20.64 1.33 -116.33
N SER A 68 -20.27 0.13 -116.76
CA SER A 68 -19.98 -0.17 -118.16
C SER A 68 -20.41 -1.59 -118.57
N ILE A 69 -20.72 -1.76 -119.86
CA ILE A 69 -21.03 -3.04 -120.49
C ILE A 69 -20.00 -3.32 -121.58
N SER A 70 -19.22 -4.38 -121.43
CA SER A 70 -18.41 -4.91 -122.52
C SER A 70 -18.97 -6.25 -122.97
N ALA A 71 -19.20 -6.40 -124.27
CA ALA A 71 -19.70 -7.66 -124.83
C ALA A 71 -18.90 -8.08 -126.06
N ALA A 72 -18.58 -9.37 -126.13
CA ALA A 72 -17.86 -9.96 -127.26
C ALA A 72 -18.38 -11.36 -127.53
N TRP A 73 -18.34 -11.80 -128.79
CA TRP A 73 -18.66 -13.18 -129.12
C TRP A 73 -17.50 -14.11 -128.73
N LYS A 74 -17.73 -15.04 -127.79
CA LYS A 74 -16.75 -16.03 -127.34
C LYS A 74 -17.34 -17.44 -127.48
N GLY A 75 -16.71 -18.30 -128.28
CA GLY A 75 -17.16 -19.68 -128.49
C GLY A 75 -18.55 -19.76 -129.13
N THR A 76 -19.52 -20.33 -128.40
CA THR A 76 -20.88 -20.63 -128.86
C THR A 76 -21.89 -19.50 -128.67
N GLY A 77 -21.52 -18.38 -128.04
CA GLY A 77 -22.44 -17.26 -127.76
C GLY A 77 -21.75 -15.94 -127.37
N PRO A 78 -22.54 -14.91 -127.02
CA PRO A 78 -22.03 -13.66 -126.48
C PRO A 78 -21.58 -13.83 -125.02
N ALA A 79 -20.39 -13.32 -124.70
CA ALA A 79 -19.90 -13.14 -123.35
C ALA A 79 -20.02 -11.65 -122.99
N ILE A 80 -20.69 -11.37 -121.88
CA ILE A 80 -21.00 -10.03 -121.39
C ILE A 80 -20.27 -9.85 -120.06
N VAL A 81 -19.51 -8.78 -119.92
CA VAL A 81 -18.92 -8.35 -118.66
C VAL A 81 -19.54 -7.02 -118.29
N LEU A 82 -20.19 -7.00 -117.12
CA LEU A 82 -20.82 -5.84 -116.53
C LEU A 82 -19.93 -5.36 -115.39
N GLN A 83 -19.58 -4.08 -115.37
CA GLN A 83 -18.76 -3.47 -114.32
C GLN A 83 -19.57 -2.45 -113.53
N ASP A 84 -19.28 -2.36 -112.23
CA ASP A 84 -19.93 -1.45 -111.27
C ASP A 84 -21.45 -1.55 -111.31
N ILE A 85 -21.98 -2.74 -111.03
CA ILE A 85 -23.42 -2.97 -110.94
C ILE A 85 -23.88 -2.58 -109.53
N ALA A 86 -24.71 -1.56 -109.43
CA ALA A 86 -25.32 -1.16 -108.16
C ALA A 86 -26.84 -1.16 -108.27
N LEU A 87 -27.51 -1.65 -107.23
CA LEU A 87 -28.94 -1.45 -107.07
C LEU A 87 -29.18 0.00 -106.60
N ASN A 88 -29.94 0.78 -107.37
CA ASN A 88 -30.29 2.15 -107.03
C ASN A 88 -31.38 2.14 -105.96
N ASN A 89 -30.97 2.22 -104.70
CA ASN A 89 -31.87 2.00 -103.56
C ASN A 89 -32.86 3.16 -103.36
N GLN A 90 -34.14 2.82 -103.22
CA GLN A 90 -35.09 3.60 -102.41
C GLN A 90 -34.68 3.45 -100.92
N LEU A 91 -34.91 4.48 -100.10
CA LEU A 91 -34.44 4.54 -98.69
C LEU A 91 -34.93 3.37 -97.79
N ASP A 92 -35.88 2.54 -98.24
CA ASP A 92 -36.53 1.50 -97.44
C ASP A 92 -36.24 0.04 -97.87
N SER A 93 -35.36 -0.23 -98.83
CA SER A 93 -35.02 -1.62 -99.22
C SER A 93 -34.23 -2.37 -98.14
N PRO A 94 -34.60 -3.62 -97.76
CA PRO A 94 -33.87 -4.43 -96.78
C PRO A 94 -32.58 -5.06 -97.36
N ILE A 95 -32.35 -4.90 -98.66
CA ILE A 95 -31.15 -5.39 -99.36
C ILE A 95 -30.47 -4.23 -100.07
N GLN A 96 -29.16 -4.10 -99.87
CA GLN A 96 -28.27 -3.25 -100.68
C GLN A 96 -27.27 -4.15 -101.40
N LEU A 97 -27.11 -3.96 -102.70
CA LEU A 97 -26.29 -4.82 -103.55
C LEU A 97 -25.40 -3.95 -104.46
N ASN A 98 -24.10 -4.22 -104.40
CA ASN A 98 -23.10 -3.67 -105.31
C ASN A 98 -22.20 -4.81 -105.80
N ILE A 99 -21.87 -4.86 -107.08
CA ILE A 99 -21.00 -5.88 -107.67
C ILE A 99 -19.96 -5.16 -108.53
N GLU A 100 -18.68 -5.33 -108.22
CA GLU A 100 -17.58 -4.75 -109.00
C GLU A 100 -17.55 -5.29 -110.44
N GLU A 101 -17.65 -6.61 -110.60
CA GLU A 101 -17.62 -7.25 -111.91
C GLU A 101 -18.53 -8.49 -111.97
N THR A 102 -19.40 -8.54 -112.98
CA THR A 102 -20.20 -9.73 -113.31
C THR A 102 -19.85 -10.23 -114.71
N GLN A 103 -19.38 -11.46 -114.79
CA GLN A 103 -19.08 -12.13 -116.06
C GLN A 103 -20.18 -13.14 -116.40
N ILE A 104 -20.81 -12.95 -117.56
CA ILE A 104 -21.92 -13.75 -118.04
C ILE A 104 -21.53 -14.37 -119.39
N GLU A 105 -21.45 -15.69 -119.44
CA GLU A 105 -21.30 -16.44 -120.71
C GLU A 105 -22.67 -17.01 -121.10
N LEU A 106 -23.34 -16.39 -122.09
CA LEU A 106 -24.68 -16.78 -122.52
C LEU A 106 -24.61 -18.05 -123.40
N ASP A 107 -25.46 -19.04 -123.08
CA ASP A 107 -25.74 -20.13 -124.01
C ASP A 107 -26.72 -19.64 -125.07
N PHE A 108 -26.21 -19.04 -126.14
CA PHE A 108 -27.04 -18.36 -127.15
C PHE A 108 -28.09 -19.28 -127.78
N TRP A 109 -27.71 -20.53 -128.13
CA TRP A 109 -28.62 -21.46 -128.78
C TRP A 109 -29.66 -22.01 -127.83
N SER A 110 -29.27 -22.39 -126.61
CA SER A 110 -30.21 -22.92 -125.62
C SER A 110 -31.16 -21.81 -125.14
N SER A 111 -30.66 -20.59 -124.97
CA SER A 111 -31.49 -19.44 -124.61
C SER A 111 -32.54 -19.11 -125.67
N LEU A 112 -32.15 -19.16 -126.96
CA LEU A 112 -33.06 -18.89 -128.08
C LEU A 112 -34.10 -20.00 -128.29
N LEU A 113 -33.71 -21.28 -128.19
CA LEU A 113 -34.64 -22.41 -128.31
C LEU A 113 -35.65 -22.45 -127.17
N ASN A 114 -35.19 -22.21 -125.94
CA ASN A 114 -36.02 -22.31 -124.74
C ASN A 114 -36.79 -21.02 -124.43
N ARG A 115 -36.53 -19.92 -125.17
CA ARG A 115 -37.10 -18.58 -124.94
C ARG A 115 -36.91 -18.08 -123.50
N ARG A 116 -35.81 -18.49 -122.87
CA ARG A 116 -35.44 -18.12 -121.49
C ARG A 116 -33.95 -17.83 -121.44
N PHE A 117 -33.53 -16.95 -120.55
CA PHE A 117 -32.11 -16.66 -120.34
C PHE A 117 -31.41 -17.89 -119.73
N GLN A 118 -30.36 -18.39 -120.38
CA GLN A 118 -29.54 -19.50 -119.87
C GLN A 118 -28.06 -19.17 -120.01
N SER A 119 -27.33 -19.16 -118.89
CA SER A 119 -25.87 -18.92 -118.86
C SER A 119 -25.11 -20.21 -118.58
N GLN A 120 -24.01 -20.44 -119.30
CA GLN A 120 -23.07 -21.53 -119.00
C GLN A 120 -22.19 -21.20 -117.79
N ARG A 121 -21.84 -19.92 -117.63
CA ARG A 121 -21.11 -19.40 -116.47
C ARG A 121 -21.67 -18.05 -116.05
N PHE A 122 -21.85 -17.89 -114.75
CA PHE A 122 -22.25 -16.65 -114.11
C PHE A 122 -21.33 -16.40 -112.92
N ASN A 123 -20.35 -15.52 -113.07
CA ASN A 123 -19.35 -15.25 -112.04
C ASN A 123 -19.53 -13.84 -111.49
N LEU A 124 -19.67 -13.74 -110.18
CA LEU A 124 -19.77 -12.50 -109.41
C LEU A 124 -18.45 -12.31 -108.66
N ASN A 125 -17.73 -11.22 -108.96
CA ASN A 125 -16.52 -10.86 -108.25
C ASN A 125 -16.71 -9.50 -107.56
N GLY A 126 -16.27 -9.38 -106.31
CA GLY A 126 -16.44 -8.15 -105.54
C GLY A 126 -17.90 -7.84 -105.20
N LEU A 127 -18.74 -8.86 -104.96
CA LEU A 127 -20.12 -8.64 -104.50
C LEU A 127 -20.09 -8.09 -103.07
N THR A 128 -20.64 -6.91 -102.87
CA THR A 128 -20.96 -6.35 -101.56
C THR A 128 -22.48 -6.41 -101.35
N LEU A 129 -22.91 -7.25 -100.42
CA LEU A 129 -24.31 -7.48 -100.10
C LEU A 129 -24.59 -7.05 -98.66
N ALA A 130 -25.48 -6.09 -98.43
CA ALA A 130 -25.95 -5.72 -97.10
C ALA A 130 -27.40 -6.17 -96.89
N LEU A 131 -27.67 -6.92 -95.82
CA LEU A 131 -28.97 -7.47 -95.46
C LEU A 131 -29.44 -6.92 -94.11
N ASP A 132 -30.65 -6.39 -94.03
CA ASP A 132 -31.32 -6.00 -92.78
C ASP A 132 -32.23 -7.15 -92.31
N ILE A 133 -31.73 -7.97 -91.40
CA ILE A 133 -32.39 -9.21 -90.95
C ILE A 133 -33.73 -8.95 -90.25
N PRO A 134 -33.84 -8.01 -89.27
CA PRO A 134 -35.12 -7.68 -88.64
C PRO A 134 -36.19 -7.26 -89.65
N ARG A 135 -35.83 -6.50 -90.69
CA ARG A 135 -36.78 -6.09 -91.73
C ARG A 135 -37.21 -7.25 -92.63
N LEU A 136 -36.32 -8.21 -92.89
CA LEU A 136 -36.65 -9.44 -93.64
C LEU A 136 -37.59 -10.36 -92.83
N GLU A 137 -37.39 -10.46 -91.51
CA GLU A 137 -38.19 -11.30 -90.61
C GLU A 137 -39.56 -10.69 -90.24
N ALA A 138 -39.69 -9.36 -90.22
CA ALA A 138 -40.93 -8.64 -89.91
C ALA A 138 -42.08 -8.88 -90.92
N GLY A 139 -41.87 -9.70 -91.95
CA GLY A 139 -42.94 -10.25 -92.77
C GLY A 139 -43.64 -9.24 -93.69
N SER A 140 -42.97 -8.15 -94.09
CA SER A 140 -43.47 -7.27 -95.15
C SER A 140 -43.25 -7.94 -96.52
N SER A 141 -44.22 -8.76 -96.90
CA SER A 141 -44.38 -9.35 -98.22
C SER A 141 -44.60 -8.23 -99.25
N ASP A 142 -43.52 -7.74 -99.88
CA ASP A 142 -43.42 -7.31 -101.29
C ASP A 142 -42.17 -6.45 -101.48
N TYR A 143 -40.99 -7.08 -101.40
CA TYR A 143 -39.79 -6.53 -102.04
C TYR A 143 -39.57 -7.31 -103.34
N PRO A 144 -39.98 -6.80 -104.50
CA PRO A 144 -39.85 -7.49 -105.80
C PRO A 144 -38.42 -7.97 -106.07
N VAL A 145 -37.43 -7.21 -105.60
CA VAL A 145 -36.01 -7.56 -105.72
C VAL A 145 -35.64 -8.85 -105.00
N VAL A 146 -36.21 -9.16 -103.82
CA VAL A 146 -35.92 -10.40 -103.09
C VAL A 146 -36.46 -11.61 -103.86
N GLY A 147 -37.69 -11.50 -104.36
CA GLY A 147 -38.31 -12.53 -105.20
C GLY A 147 -37.55 -12.73 -106.52
N ALA A 148 -37.13 -11.65 -107.18
CA ALA A 148 -36.36 -11.69 -108.41
C ALA A 148 -34.98 -12.32 -108.22
N LEU A 149 -34.28 -12.02 -107.12
CA LEU A 149 -32.98 -12.64 -106.81
C LEU A 149 -33.13 -14.12 -106.46
N LYS A 150 -34.15 -14.51 -105.67
CA LYS A 150 -34.44 -15.92 -105.40
C LYS A 150 -34.72 -16.69 -106.69
N GLU A 151 -35.55 -16.15 -107.58
CA GLU A 151 -35.85 -16.78 -108.87
C GLU A 151 -34.61 -16.87 -109.77
N LEU A 152 -33.81 -15.79 -109.84
CA LEU A 152 -32.57 -15.77 -110.61
C LEU A 152 -31.58 -16.83 -110.11
N PHE A 153 -31.25 -16.81 -108.82
CA PHE A 153 -30.18 -17.65 -108.25
C PHE A 153 -30.61 -19.09 -108.00
N LEU A 154 -31.89 -19.39 -107.77
CA LEU A 154 -32.35 -20.75 -107.50
C LEU A 154 -32.91 -21.44 -108.76
N GLU A 155 -33.65 -20.73 -109.61
CA GLU A 155 -34.41 -21.34 -110.71
C GLU A 155 -33.83 -21.06 -112.12
N GLN A 156 -33.25 -19.89 -112.37
CA GLN A 156 -32.79 -19.49 -113.71
C GLN A 156 -31.32 -19.85 -114.00
N LEU A 157 -30.43 -19.67 -113.02
CA LEU A 157 -29.00 -19.95 -113.16
C LEU A 157 -28.70 -21.42 -112.88
N HIS A 158 -28.06 -22.15 -113.81
CA HIS A 158 -27.66 -23.55 -113.56
C HIS A 158 -26.44 -23.65 -112.63
N ARG A 159 -25.48 -22.74 -112.79
CA ARG A 159 -24.27 -22.66 -111.97
C ARG A 159 -23.83 -21.21 -111.84
N PHE A 160 -23.49 -20.79 -110.63
CA PHE A 160 -22.86 -19.49 -110.40
C PHE A 160 -21.74 -19.59 -109.37
N SER A 161 -20.84 -18.60 -109.38
CA SER A 161 -19.80 -18.45 -108.36
C SER A 161 -19.76 -17.02 -107.85
N VAL A 162 -19.43 -16.87 -106.57
CA VAL A 162 -19.21 -15.59 -105.89
C VAL A 162 -17.80 -15.63 -105.32
N ASN A 163 -16.95 -14.66 -105.67
CA ASN A 163 -15.56 -14.61 -105.23
C ASN A 163 -15.22 -13.23 -104.64
N ASN A 164 -14.29 -13.20 -103.68
CA ASN A 164 -13.78 -11.97 -103.05
C ASN A 164 -14.90 -10.99 -102.66
N SER A 165 -15.92 -11.49 -101.97
CA SER A 165 -17.17 -10.77 -101.72
C SER A 165 -17.35 -10.45 -100.24
N GLU A 166 -18.15 -9.43 -99.94
CA GLU A 166 -18.42 -8.97 -98.58
C GLU A 166 -19.93 -9.05 -98.29
N LEU A 167 -20.28 -9.68 -97.18
CA LEU A 167 -21.64 -9.79 -96.68
C LEU A 167 -21.76 -8.96 -95.40
N PHE A 168 -22.63 -7.96 -95.42
CA PHE A 168 -22.97 -7.13 -94.28
C PHE A 168 -24.32 -7.56 -93.71
N LEU A 169 -24.38 -7.96 -92.45
CA LEU A 169 -25.62 -8.37 -91.77
C LEU A 169 -25.99 -7.31 -90.73
N ALA A 170 -27.05 -6.55 -90.97
CA ALA A 170 -27.60 -5.59 -90.03
C ALA A 170 -28.67 -6.27 -89.15
N THR A 171 -28.47 -6.18 -87.84
CA THR A 171 -29.40 -6.62 -86.79
C THR A 171 -29.86 -5.42 -85.97
N ASN A 172 -30.82 -5.60 -85.05
CA ASN A 172 -31.29 -4.53 -84.16
C ASN A 172 -30.17 -3.89 -83.30
N ARG A 173 -29.02 -4.57 -83.17
CA ARG A 173 -27.90 -4.13 -82.34
C ARG A 173 -26.74 -3.55 -83.15
N GLN A 174 -26.33 -4.16 -84.28
CA GLN A 174 -25.19 -3.71 -85.10
C GLN A 174 -25.16 -4.26 -86.55
N ARG A 175 -24.21 -3.76 -87.37
CA ARG A 175 -23.83 -4.29 -88.70
C ARG A 175 -22.59 -5.18 -88.60
N GLN A 176 -22.70 -6.44 -89.01
CA GLN A 176 -21.60 -7.42 -89.02
C GLN A 176 -21.03 -7.55 -90.43
N LYS A 177 -19.72 -7.78 -90.58
CA LYS A 177 -19.04 -7.94 -91.87
C LYS A 177 -18.42 -9.35 -91.99
N VAL A 178 -18.83 -10.10 -93.00
CA VAL A 178 -18.31 -11.44 -93.33
C VAL A 178 -17.68 -11.38 -94.72
N HIS A 179 -16.46 -11.90 -94.86
CA HIS A 179 -15.80 -12.02 -96.15
C HIS A 179 -16.03 -13.40 -96.75
N ILE A 180 -16.59 -13.45 -97.95
CA ILE A 180 -16.77 -14.67 -98.74
C ILE A 180 -15.59 -14.75 -99.71
N GLU A 181 -14.61 -15.60 -99.40
CA GLU A 181 -13.44 -15.82 -100.25
C GLU A 181 -13.87 -16.47 -101.57
N GLN A 182 -14.65 -17.54 -101.47
CA GLN A 182 -15.19 -18.27 -102.60
C GLN A 182 -16.51 -18.96 -102.22
N LEU A 183 -17.49 -18.90 -103.11
CA LEU A 183 -18.72 -19.69 -103.07
C LEU A 183 -19.00 -20.20 -104.47
N SER A 184 -19.19 -21.51 -104.60
CA SER A 184 -19.66 -22.17 -105.82
C SER A 184 -21.06 -22.71 -105.57
N TRP A 185 -21.99 -22.39 -106.47
CA TRP A 185 -23.37 -22.81 -106.39
C TRP A 185 -23.78 -23.61 -107.62
N LEU A 186 -24.49 -24.72 -107.41
CA LEU A 186 -24.98 -25.61 -108.45
C LEU A 186 -26.48 -25.88 -108.25
N ASN A 187 -27.27 -25.57 -109.26
CA ASN A 187 -28.71 -25.88 -109.31
C ASN A 187 -28.95 -27.01 -110.30
N LYS A 188 -29.45 -28.16 -109.82
CA LYS A 188 -29.79 -29.30 -110.66
C LYS A 188 -31.19 -29.80 -110.31
N ASP A 189 -32.11 -29.69 -111.26
CA ASP A 189 -33.53 -30.00 -111.07
C ASP A 189 -34.13 -29.22 -109.89
N ASN A 190 -34.42 -29.90 -108.78
CA ASN A 190 -34.98 -29.31 -107.55
C ASN A 190 -33.98 -29.35 -106.38
N GLN A 191 -32.68 -29.55 -106.66
CA GLN A 191 -31.58 -29.56 -105.70
C GLN A 191 -30.67 -28.36 -105.92
N HIS A 192 -30.35 -27.66 -104.84
CA HIS A 192 -29.47 -26.49 -104.80
C HIS A 192 -28.33 -26.77 -103.83
N GLN A 193 -27.10 -26.79 -104.33
CA GLN A 193 -25.91 -27.03 -103.51
C GLN A 193 -24.96 -25.84 -103.58
N GLY A 194 -24.69 -25.23 -102.43
CA GLY A 194 -23.67 -24.20 -102.22
C GLY A 194 -22.49 -24.77 -101.44
N VAL A 195 -21.27 -24.57 -101.94
CA VAL A 195 -20.04 -24.89 -101.20
C VAL A 195 -19.16 -23.66 -101.18
N GLY A 196 -18.72 -23.24 -99.99
CA GLY A 196 -17.95 -22.02 -99.86
C GLY A 196 -16.97 -21.98 -98.70
N LEU A 197 -16.12 -20.96 -98.76
CA LEU A 197 -15.14 -20.56 -97.76
C LEU A 197 -15.47 -19.14 -97.32
N MET A 198 -15.65 -18.94 -96.02
CA MET A 198 -15.86 -17.63 -95.42
C MET A 198 -14.83 -17.34 -94.33
N GLN A 199 -14.55 -16.06 -94.14
CA GLN A 199 -13.63 -15.52 -93.15
C GLN A 199 -14.30 -14.33 -92.45
N VAL A 200 -14.00 -14.11 -91.18
CA VAL A 200 -14.44 -12.89 -90.47
C VAL A 200 -13.40 -11.82 -90.75
N ALA A 201 -13.85 -10.69 -91.31
CA ALA A 201 -12.96 -9.61 -91.74
C ALA A 201 -12.14 -9.07 -90.55
N GLU A 202 -10.90 -8.64 -90.83
CA GLU A 202 -9.90 -8.02 -89.92
C GLU A 202 -8.75 -8.91 -89.42
N LEU A 203 -8.73 -10.23 -89.63
CA LEU A 203 -7.69 -11.11 -89.04
C LEU A 203 -7.11 -12.17 -90.00
N THR A 204 -5.81 -12.46 -89.87
CA THR A 204 -5.00 -13.20 -90.87
C THR A 204 -5.11 -14.73 -90.86
N ARG A 205 -5.80 -15.36 -89.90
CA ARG A 205 -5.94 -16.82 -89.78
C ARG A 205 -7.28 -17.23 -89.15
N ASN A 206 -8.38 -17.02 -89.86
CA ASN A 206 -9.67 -17.64 -89.55
C ASN A 206 -10.30 -18.16 -90.86
N SER A 207 -10.85 -19.38 -90.86
CA SER A 207 -11.55 -19.88 -92.06
C SER A 207 -12.67 -20.84 -91.66
N THR A 208 -13.83 -20.67 -92.27
CA THR A 208 -14.95 -21.59 -92.14
C THR A 208 -15.32 -22.14 -93.49
N ARG A 209 -15.31 -23.47 -93.62
CA ARG A 209 -15.88 -24.13 -94.81
C ARG A 209 -17.34 -24.41 -94.53
N PHE A 210 -18.20 -24.13 -95.49
CA PHE A 210 -19.61 -24.45 -95.37
C PHE A 210 -20.15 -25.14 -96.62
N ILE A 211 -21.12 -26.01 -96.40
CA ILE A 211 -21.90 -26.70 -97.41
C ILE A 211 -23.37 -26.48 -97.09
N LEU A 212 -24.12 -26.00 -98.06
CA LEU A 212 -25.56 -25.84 -97.99
C LEU A 212 -26.16 -26.75 -99.07
N ASP A 213 -26.90 -27.78 -98.67
CA ASP A 213 -27.56 -28.71 -99.58
C ASP A 213 -29.07 -28.63 -99.36
N LEU A 214 -29.78 -28.06 -100.34
CA LEU A 214 -31.20 -27.75 -100.27
C LEU A 214 -31.96 -28.46 -101.39
N GLN A 215 -33.21 -28.80 -101.10
CA GLN A 215 -34.18 -29.38 -102.03
C GLN A 215 -35.48 -28.59 -101.92
N GLY A 216 -36.07 -28.17 -103.05
CA GLY A 216 -37.28 -27.36 -103.04
C GLY A 216 -37.32 -26.33 -104.16
N GLY A 217 -38.38 -25.53 -104.19
CA GLY A 217 -38.45 -24.31 -104.99
C GLY A 217 -38.12 -23.07 -104.15
N LYS A 218 -38.24 -21.87 -104.75
CA LYS A 218 -37.87 -20.60 -104.11
C LYS A 218 -38.54 -20.25 -102.76
N ASP A 219 -39.66 -20.90 -102.44
CA ASP A 219 -40.48 -20.62 -101.25
C ASP A 219 -40.48 -21.75 -100.21
N ASN A 220 -40.03 -22.97 -100.57
CA ASN A 220 -40.14 -24.17 -99.71
C ASN A 220 -38.86 -25.01 -99.73
N LEU A 221 -37.78 -24.47 -99.18
CA LEU A 221 -36.48 -25.13 -99.17
C LEU A 221 -36.32 -26.04 -97.95
N ASN A 222 -35.96 -27.29 -98.19
CA ASN A 222 -35.67 -28.29 -97.16
C ASN A 222 -34.25 -28.82 -97.36
N GLY A 223 -33.50 -29.08 -96.30
CA GLY A 223 -32.15 -29.60 -96.46
C GLY A 223 -31.28 -29.44 -95.23
N THR A 224 -29.98 -29.42 -95.44
CA THR A 224 -29.00 -29.32 -94.35
C THR A 224 -27.96 -28.26 -94.64
N PHE A 225 -27.60 -27.54 -93.58
CA PHE A 225 -26.43 -26.67 -93.56
C PHE A 225 -25.36 -27.32 -92.70
N TYR A 226 -24.15 -27.40 -93.24
CA TYR A 226 -22.96 -27.91 -92.57
C TYR A 226 -21.88 -26.83 -92.58
N ALA A 227 -21.23 -26.60 -91.43
CA ALA A 227 -20.08 -25.71 -91.34
C ALA A 227 -18.97 -26.31 -90.46
N ASP A 228 -17.72 -26.22 -90.93
CA ASP A 228 -16.48 -26.58 -90.22
C ASP A 228 -15.67 -25.30 -90.02
N ALA A 229 -15.69 -24.78 -88.79
CA ALA A 229 -15.01 -23.56 -88.40
C ALA A 229 -13.66 -23.90 -87.73
N LYS A 230 -12.58 -23.33 -88.28
CA LYS A 230 -11.22 -23.48 -87.76
C LYS A 230 -10.62 -22.13 -87.39
N ASP A 231 -10.26 -21.99 -86.12
CA ASP A 231 -9.78 -20.76 -85.49
C ASP A 231 -10.68 -19.56 -85.84
N LEU A 232 -12.00 -19.78 -85.84
CA LEU A 232 -12.96 -18.72 -86.16
C LEU A 232 -12.96 -17.69 -85.04
N ASP A 233 -12.37 -16.54 -85.29
CA ASP A 233 -12.33 -15.46 -84.30
C ASP A 233 -13.68 -14.75 -84.25
N ILE A 234 -14.39 -14.93 -83.15
CA ILE A 234 -15.71 -14.38 -82.88
C ILE A 234 -15.65 -13.17 -81.94
N SER A 235 -14.46 -12.59 -81.69
CA SER A 235 -14.30 -11.43 -80.80
C SER A 235 -15.26 -10.28 -81.12
N PRO A 236 -15.46 -9.88 -82.40
CA PRO A 236 -16.40 -8.81 -82.74
C PRO A 236 -17.85 -9.11 -82.34
N TRP A 237 -18.22 -10.38 -82.22
CA TRP A 237 -19.55 -10.81 -81.79
C TRP A 237 -19.65 -10.96 -80.27
N LEU A 238 -18.57 -11.40 -79.60
CA LEU A 238 -18.56 -11.66 -78.16
C LEU A 238 -18.40 -10.38 -77.32
N GLU A 239 -17.66 -9.36 -77.79
CA GLU A 239 -17.53 -8.06 -77.11
C GLU A 239 -18.89 -7.40 -76.82
N GLN A 240 -19.88 -7.63 -77.68
CA GLN A 240 -21.23 -7.09 -77.54
C GLN A 240 -22.05 -7.76 -76.43
N LEU A 241 -21.65 -8.96 -76.03
CA LEU A 241 -22.27 -9.75 -74.97
C LEU A 241 -21.47 -9.70 -73.68
N ASN A 242 -20.34 -8.96 -73.65
CA ASN A 242 -19.45 -8.89 -72.51
C ASN A 242 -20.14 -8.13 -71.36
N PRO A 243 -20.43 -8.80 -70.23
CA PRO A 243 -21.06 -8.16 -69.07
C PRO A 243 -20.08 -7.30 -68.26
N SER A 244 -18.78 -7.29 -68.59
CA SER A 244 -17.74 -6.57 -67.88
C SER A 244 -17.09 -5.46 -68.68
N ASP A 245 -16.48 -4.50 -67.97
CA ASP A 245 -15.56 -3.49 -68.52
C ASP A 245 -14.19 -4.09 -68.94
N LYS A 246 -14.03 -5.42 -68.96
CA LYS A 246 -12.75 -6.07 -69.30
C LYS A 246 -12.55 -6.18 -70.80
N ASP A 247 -11.35 -5.86 -71.27
CA ASP A 247 -11.00 -5.96 -72.69
C ASP A 247 -10.91 -7.42 -73.14
N LEU A 248 -11.69 -7.82 -74.14
CA LEU A 248 -11.55 -9.12 -74.79
C LEU A 248 -10.31 -9.10 -75.70
N ALA A 249 -9.32 -9.95 -75.42
CA ALA A 249 -8.11 -10.02 -76.22
C ALA A 249 -8.29 -10.84 -77.50
N PHE A 250 -9.00 -11.97 -77.41
CA PHE A 250 -9.49 -12.76 -78.55
C PHE A 250 -10.52 -13.81 -78.08
N ALA A 251 -11.35 -14.28 -79.00
CA ALA A 251 -12.28 -15.38 -78.83
C ALA A 251 -12.26 -16.27 -80.08
N ARG A 252 -11.49 -17.36 -80.04
CA ARG A 252 -11.31 -18.26 -81.19
C ARG A 252 -12.10 -19.54 -80.97
N VAL A 253 -12.96 -19.87 -81.93
CA VAL A 253 -13.85 -21.02 -81.88
C VAL A 253 -13.46 -22.04 -82.94
N ASN A 254 -13.31 -23.28 -82.49
CA ASN A 254 -13.20 -24.46 -83.33
C ASN A 254 -14.49 -25.25 -83.17
N MET A 255 -15.34 -25.29 -84.20
CA MET A 255 -16.63 -25.97 -84.10
C MET A 255 -17.08 -26.57 -85.42
N THR A 256 -17.80 -27.69 -85.33
CA THR A 256 -18.56 -28.25 -86.46
C THR A 256 -20.04 -28.06 -86.18
N LEU A 257 -20.78 -27.47 -87.12
CA LEU A 257 -22.20 -27.13 -86.99
C LEU A 257 -23.01 -27.84 -88.07
N TRP A 258 -24.14 -28.41 -87.66
CA TRP A 258 -25.19 -28.94 -88.52
C TRP A 258 -26.50 -28.23 -88.20
N ALA A 259 -27.25 -27.82 -89.23
CA ALA A 259 -28.60 -27.31 -89.09
C ALA A 259 -29.54 -27.99 -90.08
N ASP A 260 -30.64 -28.54 -89.58
CA ASP A 260 -31.72 -29.07 -90.42
C ASP A 260 -32.68 -27.94 -90.78
N ILE A 261 -32.93 -27.76 -92.07
CA ILE A 261 -33.82 -26.73 -92.62
C ILE A 261 -35.07 -27.42 -93.15
N ASN A 262 -36.25 -26.96 -92.73
CA ASN A 262 -37.55 -27.42 -93.22
C ASN A 262 -38.47 -26.21 -93.41
N ASP A 263 -39.15 -26.15 -94.54
CA ASP A 263 -40.00 -25.02 -94.98
C ASP A 263 -39.27 -23.67 -94.89
N SER A 264 -38.01 -23.65 -95.35
CA SER A 264 -37.12 -22.48 -95.32
C SER A 264 -36.76 -21.98 -93.90
N GLN A 265 -37.02 -22.75 -92.84
CA GLN A 265 -36.67 -22.42 -91.45
C GLN A 265 -35.79 -23.50 -90.78
N PRO A 266 -34.87 -23.13 -89.88
CA PRO A 266 -34.09 -24.09 -89.11
C PRO A 266 -34.99 -24.81 -88.08
N THR A 267 -34.93 -26.14 -88.05
CA THR A 267 -35.74 -27.01 -87.17
C THR A 267 -34.91 -27.85 -86.19
N SER A 268 -33.61 -27.93 -86.42
CA SER A 268 -32.67 -28.52 -85.48
C SER A 268 -31.31 -27.85 -85.66
N LEU A 269 -30.57 -27.71 -84.56
CA LEU A 269 -29.18 -27.27 -84.55
C LEU A 269 -28.38 -28.27 -83.72
N GLN A 270 -27.27 -28.74 -84.24
CA GLN A 270 -26.30 -29.56 -83.54
C GLN A 270 -24.91 -29.00 -83.78
N ALA A 271 -24.11 -28.85 -82.73
CA ALA A 271 -22.73 -28.43 -82.88
C ALA A 271 -21.79 -29.21 -81.97
N ASP A 272 -20.65 -29.61 -82.53
CA ASP A 272 -19.52 -30.14 -81.78
C ASP A 272 -18.51 -29.01 -81.57
N ILE A 273 -18.32 -28.65 -80.31
CA ILE A 273 -17.36 -27.64 -79.86
C ILE A 273 -16.05 -28.38 -79.62
N ASN A 274 -14.99 -27.96 -80.29
CA ASN A 274 -13.63 -28.46 -80.10
C ASN A 274 -12.78 -27.35 -79.46
N ASP A 275 -11.50 -27.63 -79.19
CA ASP A 275 -10.49 -26.72 -78.60
C ASP A 275 -10.65 -25.23 -78.97
N SER A 276 -11.50 -24.52 -78.22
CA SER A 276 -11.90 -23.13 -78.44
C SER A 276 -11.38 -22.30 -77.28
N ARG A 277 -10.84 -21.12 -77.52
CA ARG A 277 -10.14 -20.33 -76.50
C ARG A 277 -10.59 -18.88 -76.48
N PHE A 278 -10.87 -18.41 -75.28
CA PHE A 278 -11.35 -17.08 -74.98
C PHE A 278 -10.41 -16.45 -73.95
N ARG A 279 -9.97 -15.21 -74.21
CA ARG A 279 -9.04 -14.53 -73.31
C ARG A 279 -9.45 -13.08 -73.09
N TRP A 280 -9.56 -12.70 -71.83
CA TRP A 280 -9.77 -11.31 -71.39
C TRP A 280 -8.51 -10.74 -70.74
N LYS A 281 -8.28 -9.44 -70.90
CA LYS A 281 -7.15 -8.68 -70.34
C LYS A 281 -7.67 -7.58 -69.43
N ASP A 282 -7.32 -7.65 -68.15
CA ASP A 282 -7.47 -6.53 -67.22
C ASP A 282 -6.65 -6.77 -65.94
N GLY A 283 -5.35 -6.42 -65.96
CA GLY A 283 -4.41 -6.67 -64.86
C GLY A 283 -4.04 -8.16 -64.65
N THR A 284 -5.03 -9.03 -64.43
CA THR A 284 -4.92 -10.50 -64.43
C THR A 284 -5.58 -11.07 -65.69
N THR A 285 -4.92 -12.01 -66.37
CA THR A 285 -5.47 -12.64 -67.58
C THR A 285 -6.44 -13.74 -67.20
N LEU A 286 -7.72 -13.62 -67.60
CA LEU A 286 -8.68 -14.72 -67.57
C LEU A 286 -8.61 -15.47 -68.90
N ASP A 287 -8.29 -16.76 -68.83
CA ASP A 287 -8.12 -17.63 -70.00
C ASP A 287 -9.09 -18.80 -69.90
N LEU A 288 -10.08 -18.86 -70.77
CA LEU A 288 -11.07 -19.94 -70.82
C LEU A 288 -10.82 -20.77 -72.07
N GLN A 289 -10.64 -22.07 -71.89
CA GLN A 289 -10.52 -23.06 -72.97
C GLN A 289 -11.71 -24.02 -72.89
N LEU A 290 -12.47 -24.16 -73.97
CA LEU A 290 -13.46 -25.20 -74.16
C LEU A 290 -12.79 -26.32 -74.95
N ILE A 291 -12.51 -27.44 -74.28
CA ILE A 291 -11.74 -28.56 -74.84
C ILE A 291 -12.61 -29.38 -75.80
N ASP A 292 -13.81 -29.72 -75.34
CA ASP A 292 -14.77 -30.55 -76.06
C ASP A 292 -16.20 -30.27 -75.54
N GLY A 293 -17.23 -30.57 -76.33
CA GLY A 293 -18.62 -30.50 -75.88
C GLY A 293 -19.63 -30.53 -77.03
N ASN A 294 -20.84 -31.01 -76.74
CA ASN A 294 -21.90 -31.12 -77.74
C ASN A 294 -23.07 -30.18 -77.41
N PHE A 295 -23.38 -29.27 -78.31
CA PHE A 295 -24.55 -28.41 -78.25
C PHE A 295 -25.67 -28.97 -79.14
N SER A 296 -26.89 -28.96 -78.63
CA SER A 296 -28.09 -29.29 -79.40
C SER A 296 -29.19 -28.30 -79.09
N ALA A 297 -29.95 -27.88 -80.10
CA ALA A 297 -31.13 -27.05 -79.93
C ALA A 297 -32.26 -27.48 -80.85
N LYS A 298 -33.49 -27.53 -80.32
CA LYS A 298 -34.70 -27.89 -81.05
C LYS A 298 -35.87 -26.97 -80.63
N PRO A 299 -36.66 -26.45 -81.58
CA PRO A 299 -37.85 -25.68 -81.27
C PRO A 299 -39.01 -26.60 -80.86
N THR A 300 -39.72 -26.24 -79.80
CA THR A 300 -40.97 -26.85 -79.35
C THR A 300 -42.03 -25.74 -79.22
N GLY A 301 -42.89 -25.59 -80.22
CA GLY A 301 -43.82 -24.45 -80.28
C GLY A 301 -43.08 -23.13 -80.53
N SER A 302 -43.23 -22.15 -79.63
CA SER A 302 -42.52 -20.87 -79.68
C SER A 302 -41.26 -20.82 -78.79
N GLU A 303 -40.89 -21.93 -78.16
CA GLU A 303 -39.72 -22.03 -77.29
C GLU A 303 -38.60 -22.83 -77.98
N TRP A 304 -37.36 -22.35 -77.87
CA TRP A 304 -36.18 -23.13 -78.24
C TRP A 304 -35.64 -23.84 -77.01
N HIS A 305 -35.64 -25.16 -77.02
CA HIS A 305 -34.95 -25.96 -76.00
C HIS A 305 -33.52 -26.21 -76.45
N TYR A 306 -32.58 -25.99 -75.56
CA TYR A 306 -31.17 -26.23 -75.82
C TYR A 306 -30.56 -27.09 -74.71
N ALA A 307 -29.59 -27.90 -75.10
CA ALA A 307 -28.82 -28.73 -74.18
C ALA A 307 -27.36 -28.75 -74.61
N ILE A 308 -26.47 -28.56 -73.65
CA ILE A 308 -25.04 -28.73 -73.77
C ILE A 308 -24.67 -29.96 -72.94
N HIS A 309 -24.06 -30.95 -73.57
CA HIS A 309 -23.61 -32.17 -72.93
C HIS A 309 -22.08 -32.22 -72.91
N ASP A 310 -21.54 -32.69 -71.78
CA ASP A 310 -20.11 -32.96 -71.57
C ASP A 310 -19.18 -31.81 -72.00
N LEU A 311 -19.57 -30.56 -71.72
CA LEU A 311 -18.71 -29.40 -72.00
C LEU A 311 -17.52 -29.40 -71.07
N GLN A 312 -16.37 -29.84 -71.56
CA GLN A 312 -15.11 -29.78 -70.85
C GLN A 312 -14.52 -28.38 -70.99
N LEU A 313 -14.47 -27.65 -69.88
CA LEU A 313 -13.86 -26.34 -69.85
C LEU A 313 -12.72 -26.27 -68.84
N GLN A 314 -11.70 -25.51 -69.20
CA GLN A 314 -10.54 -25.22 -68.37
C GLN A 314 -10.41 -23.71 -68.22
N ILE A 315 -10.34 -23.24 -66.98
CA ILE A 315 -10.20 -21.81 -66.68
C ILE A 315 -8.83 -21.58 -66.05
N ASN A 316 -8.04 -20.72 -66.69
CA ASN A 316 -6.64 -20.44 -66.38
C ASN A 316 -5.80 -21.73 -66.44
N GLN A 317 -5.13 -22.09 -65.35
CA GLN A 317 -4.32 -23.31 -65.24
C GLN A 317 -4.96 -24.37 -64.31
N HIS A 318 -6.27 -24.23 -64.01
CA HIS A 318 -6.99 -25.20 -63.18
C HIS A 318 -7.28 -26.50 -63.94
N GLU A 319 -7.71 -27.54 -63.22
CA GLU A 319 -8.13 -28.80 -63.82
C GLU A 319 -9.41 -28.60 -64.67
N PRO A 320 -9.55 -29.30 -65.82
CA PRO A 320 -10.76 -29.24 -66.62
C PRO A 320 -11.99 -29.75 -65.85
N VAL A 321 -13.12 -29.07 -66.01
CA VAL A 321 -14.42 -29.45 -65.46
C VAL A 321 -15.44 -29.73 -66.56
N SER A 322 -16.24 -30.77 -66.38
CA SER A 322 -17.33 -31.11 -67.29
C SER A 322 -18.64 -30.48 -66.84
N LEU A 323 -19.25 -29.69 -67.70
CA LEU A 323 -20.55 -29.05 -67.44
C LEU A 323 -21.63 -29.60 -68.35
N ASN A 324 -22.81 -29.79 -67.76
CA ASN A 324 -24.03 -30.11 -68.48
C ASN A 324 -25.05 -29.00 -68.22
N PHE A 325 -25.58 -28.42 -69.29
CA PHE A 325 -26.62 -27.39 -69.21
C PHE A 325 -27.83 -27.82 -70.00
N ARG A 326 -29.01 -27.56 -69.44
CA ARG A 326 -30.28 -27.65 -70.16
C ARG A 326 -31.05 -26.37 -69.95
N GLY A 327 -31.75 -25.94 -70.97
CA GLY A 327 -32.49 -24.69 -70.87
C GLY A 327 -33.50 -24.49 -71.97
N LYS A 328 -34.20 -23.37 -71.86
CA LYS A 328 -35.13 -22.91 -72.87
C LYS A 328 -35.02 -21.41 -73.08
N ARG A 329 -35.39 -20.98 -74.28
CA ARG A 329 -35.48 -19.56 -74.65
C ARG A 329 -36.85 -19.30 -75.28
N THR A 330 -37.59 -18.33 -74.73
CA THR A 330 -38.90 -17.94 -75.25
C THR A 330 -38.77 -16.92 -76.39
N ALA A 331 -39.84 -16.77 -77.19
CA ALA A 331 -39.89 -15.74 -78.24
C ALA A 331 -39.77 -14.30 -77.70
N LEU A 332 -40.09 -14.07 -76.42
CA LEU A 332 -39.93 -12.79 -75.73
C LEU A 332 -38.49 -12.54 -75.24
N GLY A 333 -37.60 -13.53 -75.39
CA GLY A 333 -36.19 -13.42 -75.01
C GLY A 333 -35.88 -13.89 -73.59
N GLU A 334 -36.85 -14.45 -72.86
CA GLU A 334 -36.60 -15.03 -71.54
C GLU A 334 -35.73 -16.28 -71.67
N LEU A 335 -34.73 -16.39 -70.81
CA LEU A 335 -33.71 -17.43 -70.84
C LEU A 335 -33.72 -18.17 -69.50
N GLU A 336 -33.85 -19.49 -69.54
CA GLU A 336 -33.79 -20.34 -68.36
C GLU A 336 -32.72 -21.42 -68.55
N MET A 337 -31.81 -21.54 -67.59
CA MET A 337 -30.68 -22.47 -67.58
C MET A 337 -30.63 -23.25 -66.28
N HIS A 338 -30.38 -24.55 -66.39
CA HIS A 338 -30.22 -25.45 -65.24
C HIS A 338 -28.98 -26.32 -65.42
N THR A 339 -28.25 -26.53 -64.32
CA THR A 339 -27.16 -27.51 -64.22
C THR A 339 -27.23 -28.26 -62.88
N ASP A 340 -26.89 -29.54 -62.90
CA ASP A 340 -27.10 -30.45 -61.78
C ASP A 340 -25.87 -30.52 -60.84
N ARG A 341 -24.63 -30.49 -61.36
CA ARG A 341 -23.42 -30.48 -60.53
C ARG A 341 -22.32 -29.61 -61.11
N LEU A 342 -21.67 -28.83 -60.24
CA LEU A 342 -20.59 -27.93 -60.60
C LEU A 342 -19.67 -27.67 -59.39
N GLY A 343 -18.36 -27.79 -59.54
CA GLY A 343 -17.42 -27.39 -58.49
C GLY A 343 -17.22 -25.88 -58.52
N LEU A 344 -17.59 -25.16 -57.46
CA LEU A 344 -17.49 -23.70 -57.37
C LEU A 344 -16.07 -23.22 -57.60
N GLY A 345 -15.06 -23.83 -56.97
CA GLY A 345 -13.67 -23.37 -57.10
C GLY A 345 -13.16 -23.34 -58.53
N SER A 346 -13.51 -24.33 -59.35
CA SER A 346 -13.08 -24.40 -60.74
C SER A 346 -13.71 -23.33 -61.63
N VAL A 347 -14.91 -22.84 -61.30
CA VAL A 347 -15.63 -21.80 -62.07
C VAL A 347 -15.64 -20.43 -61.41
N PHE A 348 -15.27 -20.31 -60.14
CA PHE A 348 -15.24 -19.06 -59.40
C PHE A 348 -14.44 -17.96 -60.11
N PRO A 349 -13.32 -18.25 -60.84
CA PRO A 349 -12.64 -17.23 -61.62
C PRO A 349 -13.50 -16.56 -62.71
N LEU A 350 -14.58 -17.21 -63.19
CA LEU A 350 -15.54 -16.59 -64.12
C LEU A 350 -16.37 -15.49 -63.45
N ALA A 351 -16.51 -15.49 -62.13
CA ALA A 351 -17.21 -14.42 -61.40
C ALA A 351 -16.57 -13.05 -61.68
N ALA A 352 -15.26 -13.02 -62.00
CA ALA A 352 -14.53 -11.82 -62.38
C ALA A 352 -15.05 -11.15 -63.67
N LEU A 353 -15.92 -11.80 -64.46
CA LEU A 353 -16.61 -11.22 -65.61
C LEU A 353 -17.91 -10.50 -65.23
N PHE A 354 -18.36 -10.61 -63.98
CA PHE A 354 -19.67 -10.11 -63.53
C PHE A 354 -19.56 -9.14 -62.35
N MET A 355 -18.35 -8.84 -61.86
CA MET A 355 -18.12 -7.91 -60.75
C MET A 355 -16.85 -7.07 -60.92
N PRO A 356 -16.75 -5.89 -60.25
CA PRO A 356 -15.55 -5.06 -60.28
C PRO A 356 -14.30 -5.78 -59.77
N GLN A 357 -13.14 -5.47 -60.37
CA GLN A 357 -11.86 -6.14 -60.07
C GLN A 357 -11.48 -6.08 -58.58
N GLN A 358 -11.70 -4.94 -57.92
CA GLN A 358 -11.36 -4.76 -56.50
C GLN A 358 -12.17 -5.70 -55.60
N ARG A 359 -13.49 -5.80 -55.82
CA ARG A 359 -14.37 -6.71 -55.08
C ARG A 359 -14.04 -8.18 -55.36
N PHE A 360 -13.73 -8.51 -56.62
CA PHE A 360 -13.28 -9.85 -56.97
C PHE A 360 -11.97 -10.21 -56.26
N ALA A 361 -11.01 -9.27 -56.20
CA ALA A 361 -9.73 -9.49 -55.52
C ALA A 361 -9.92 -9.79 -54.03
N GLU A 362 -10.76 -9.03 -53.33
CA GLU A 362 -11.11 -9.28 -51.93
C GLU A 362 -11.78 -10.65 -51.73
N LEU A 363 -12.80 -10.99 -52.54
CA LEU A 363 -13.48 -12.28 -52.46
C LEU A 363 -12.59 -13.46 -52.85
N SER A 364 -11.62 -13.26 -53.75
CA SER A 364 -10.68 -14.31 -54.16
C SER A 364 -9.68 -14.69 -53.07
N GLN A 365 -9.44 -13.81 -52.08
CA GLN A 365 -8.61 -14.15 -50.90
C GLN A 365 -9.28 -15.16 -49.97
N LEU A 366 -10.61 -15.34 -50.09
CA LEU A 366 -11.35 -16.35 -49.33
C LEU A 366 -11.27 -17.74 -49.95
N ASP A 367 -10.73 -17.87 -51.18
CA ASP A 367 -10.64 -19.13 -51.94
C ASP A 367 -11.89 -20.03 -51.80
N PRO A 368 -13.08 -19.55 -52.24
CA PRO A 368 -14.33 -20.24 -51.98
C PRO A 368 -14.43 -21.54 -52.77
N GLN A 369 -14.58 -22.65 -52.05
CA GLN A 369 -14.75 -24.00 -52.60
C GLN A 369 -16.13 -24.53 -52.19
N ALA A 370 -16.84 -25.19 -53.10
CA ALA A 370 -18.11 -25.86 -52.80
C ALA A 370 -18.51 -26.81 -53.93
N ASP A 371 -19.25 -27.85 -53.57
CA ASP A 371 -19.97 -28.71 -54.51
C ASP A 371 -21.38 -28.13 -54.73
N ILE A 372 -21.58 -27.47 -55.88
CA ILE A 372 -22.90 -27.01 -56.28
C ILE A 372 -23.70 -28.22 -56.74
N THR A 373 -24.80 -28.54 -56.06
CA THR A 373 -25.68 -29.69 -56.35
C THR A 373 -26.94 -29.31 -57.11
N GLY A 374 -27.11 -28.03 -57.40
CA GLY A 374 -28.16 -27.50 -58.27
C GLY A 374 -27.95 -26.02 -58.51
N LEU A 375 -27.95 -25.61 -59.76
CA LEU A 375 -27.92 -24.21 -60.15
C LEU A 375 -28.99 -23.97 -61.21
N SER A 376 -29.88 -23.01 -60.91
CA SER A 376 -30.91 -22.53 -61.81
C SER A 376 -30.74 -21.03 -62.00
N VAL A 377 -30.68 -20.59 -63.26
CA VAL A 377 -30.57 -19.19 -63.64
C VAL A 377 -31.71 -18.86 -64.59
N ALA A 378 -32.45 -17.80 -64.29
CA ALA A 378 -33.48 -17.25 -65.16
C ALA A 378 -33.18 -15.78 -65.43
N VAL A 379 -33.25 -15.37 -66.70
CA VAL A 379 -33.06 -13.98 -67.15
C VAL A 379 -34.28 -13.56 -67.93
N ASP A 380 -34.93 -12.49 -67.50
CA ASP A 380 -36.11 -11.90 -68.15
C ASP A 380 -35.99 -10.36 -68.26
N GLY A 381 -37.07 -9.69 -68.66
CA GLY A 381 -37.10 -8.23 -68.77
C GLY A 381 -37.02 -7.48 -67.44
N ALA A 382 -37.19 -8.15 -66.31
CA ALA A 382 -37.13 -7.58 -64.96
C ALA A 382 -35.76 -7.81 -64.27
N GLY A 383 -34.98 -8.79 -64.72
CA GLY A 383 -33.58 -8.96 -64.31
C GLY A 383 -33.14 -10.43 -64.28
N THR A 384 -32.14 -10.71 -63.43
CA THR A 384 -31.60 -12.07 -63.22
C THR A 384 -32.10 -12.64 -61.90
N ALA A 385 -32.63 -13.86 -61.96
CA ALA A 385 -32.92 -14.70 -60.81
C ALA A 385 -31.95 -15.90 -60.78
N LEU A 386 -31.41 -16.20 -59.61
CA LEU A 386 -30.47 -17.29 -59.38
C LEU A 386 -30.92 -18.10 -58.16
N ALA A 387 -30.97 -19.42 -58.29
CA ALA A 387 -31.15 -20.34 -57.18
C ALA A 387 -30.02 -21.36 -57.20
N LEU A 388 -29.33 -21.49 -56.08
CA LEU A 388 -28.12 -22.27 -55.91
C LEU A 388 -28.26 -23.16 -54.67
N GLU A 389 -27.99 -24.45 -54.81
CA GLU A 389 -27.83 -25.39 -53.70
C GLU A 389 -26.38 -25.87 -53.67
N PHE A 390 -25.75 -25.84 -52.50
CA PHE A 390 -24.34 -26.17 -52.34
C PHE A 390 -24.09 -27.06 -51.12
N LYS A 391 -23.01 -27.82 -51.20
CA LYS A 391 -22.45 -28.65 -50.12
C LYS A 391 -20.96 -28.39 -49.98
N ASP A 392 -20.43 -28.73 -48.81
CA ASP A 392 -19.00 -28.65 -48.50
C ASP A 392 -18.40 -27.27 -48.80
N PHE A 393 -19.18 -26.21 -48.58
CA PHE A 393 -18.73 -24.84 -48.75
C PHE A 393 -17.65 -24.52 -47.73
N SER A 394 -16.50 -24.11 -48.24
CA SER A 394 -15.33 -23.78 -47.43
C SER A 394 -14.61 -22.54 -47.96
N THR A 395 -13.99 -21.82 -47.04
CA THR A 395 -13.23 -20.59 -47.30
C THR A 395 -11.99 -20.55 -46.42
N THR A 396 -10.94 -19.88 -46.90
CA THR A 396 -9.76 -19.56 -46.11
C THR A 396 -9.99 -18.34 -45.22
N GLN A 397 -9.35 -18.35 -44.05
CA GLN A 397 -9.37 -17.22 -43.13
C GLN A 397 -8.61 -16.00 -43.71
N THR A 398 -9.09 -14.80 -43.40
CA THR A 398 -8.39 -13.53 -43.62
C THR A 398 -8.19 -12.79 -42.29
N ALA A 399 -7.56 -11.61 -42.32
CA ALA A 399 -7.37 -10.79 -41.12
C ALA A 399 -8.69 -10.30 -40.48
N LEU A 400 -9.81 -10.32 -41.21
CA LEU A 400 -11.11 -9.79 -40.75
C LEU A 400 -12.28 -10.79 -40.88
N VAL A 401 -12.13 -11.86 -41.65
CA VAL A 401 -13.19 -12.87 -41.90
C VAL A 401 -12.68 -14.25 -41.49
N PRO A 402 -13.38 -14.98 -40.60
CA PRO A 402 -12.99 -16.33 -40.21
C PRO A 402 -13.17 -17.31 -41.38
N GLY A 403 -12.33 -18.36 -41.40
CA GLY A 403 -12.43 -19.43 -42.40
C GLY A 403 -13.54 -20.42 -42.03
N LEU A 404 -14.40 -20.73 -42.99
CA LEU A 404 -15.54 -21.63 -42.84
C LEU A 404 -15.24 -22.99 -43.50
N ARG A 405 -15.81 -24.07 -42.98
CA ARG A 405 -15.73 -25.42 -43.58
C ARG A 405 -17.02 -26.19 -43.46
N ASP A 406 -17.25 -27.06 -44.45
CA ASP A 406 -18.35 -28.03 -44.46
C ASP A 406 -19.75 -27.41 -44.39
N LEU A 407 -19.90 -26.16 -44.86
CA LEU A 407 -21.20 -25.50 -44.92
C LEU A 407 -22.03 -26.09 -46.05
N SER A 408 -23.27 -26.45 -45.74
CA SER A 408 -24.28 -26.79 -46.74
C SER A 408 -25.38 -25.74 -46.70
N GLY A 409 -26.05 -25.52 -47.83
CA GLY A 409 -27.05 -24.49 -47.87
C GLY A 409 -27.66 -24.22 -49.23
N ARG A 410 -28.49 -23.18 -49.23
CA ARG A 410 -29.20 -22.69 -50.40
C ARG A 410 -29.15 -21.18 -50.45
N MET A 411 -28.87 -20.66 -51.64
CA MET A 411 -28.89 -19.24 -51.95
C MET A 411 -29.94 -18.97 -53.02
N ASP A 412 -30.90 -18.11 -52.70
CA ASP A 412 -31.88 -17.58 -53.65
C ASP A 412 -31.60 -16.08 -53.85
N TRP A 413 -31.51 -15.65 -55.10
CA TRP A 413 -31.29 -14.26 -55.51
C TRP A 413 -32.33 -13.87 -56.56
N ARG A 414 -33.07 -12.78 -56.31
CA ARG A 414 -34.06 -12.22 -57.25
C ARG A 414 -34.09 -10.71 -57.12
N TYR A 415 -33.98 -10.00 -58.24
CA TYR A 415 -34.16 -8.55 -58.32
C TYR A 415 -33.35 -7.76 -57.26
N ASN A 416 -32.04 -8.02 -57.18
CA ASN A 416 -31.10 -7.41 -56.23
C ASN A 416 -31.32 -7.74 -54.74
N ILE A 417 -32.18 -8.71 -54.43
CA ILE A 417 -32.41 -9.20 -53.07
C ILE A 417 -32.05 -10.68 -53.03
N GLY A 418 -31.30 -11.08 -52.00
CA GLY A 418 -30.85 -12.44 -51.77
C GLY A 418 -31.15 -12.95 -50.37
N ARG A 419 -31.34 -14.25 -50.27
CA ARG A 419 -31.38 -15.01 -49.02
C ARG A 419 -30.42 -16.19 -49.13
N LEU A 420 -29.52 -16.31 -48.17
CA LEU A 420 -28.63 -17.44 -47.98
C LEU A 420 -29.05 -18.15 -46.69
N GLN A 421 -29.43 -19.42 -46.82
CA GLN A 421 -29.67 -20.33 -45.70
C GLN A 421 -28.50 -21.28 -45.64
N PHE A 422 -27.90 -21.43 -44.45
CA PHE A 422 -26.76 -22.32 -44.27
C PHE A 422 -26.84 -23.08 -42.96
N ASP A 423 -26.28 -24.28 -42.98
CA ASP A 423 -26.05 -25.12 -41.81
C ASP A 423 -24.73 -25.88 -41.95
N ALA A 424 -24.06 -26.12 -40.83
CA ALA A 424 -22.88 -26.94 -40.71
C ALA A 424 -22.90 -27.66 -39.34
N GLN A 425 -22.37 -28.86 -39.29
CA GLN A 425 -22.30 -29.69 -38.09
C GLN A 425 -20.90 -30.26 -37.93
N ASP A 426 -20.46 -30.41 -36.67
CA ASP A 426 -19.21 -31.08 -36.30
C ASP A 426 -17.98 -30.62 -37.12
N SER A 427 -17.74 -29.30 -37.18
CA SER A 427 -16.63 -28.72 -37.94
C SER A 427 -15.90 -27.64 -37.12
N THR A 428 -14.94 -26.98 -37.76
CA THR A 428 -14.04 -26.01 -37.12
C THR A 428 -14.12 -24.67 -37.84
N LEU A 429 -14.41 -23.61 -37.09
CA LEU A 429 -14.28 -22.23 -37.52
C LEU A 429 -12.81 -21.81 -37.37
N HIS A 430 -12.15 -21.50 -38.49
CA HIS A 430 -10.75 -21.05 -38.48
C HIS A 430 -10.70 -19.58 -38.10
N SER A 431 -10.28 -19.30 -36.87
CA SER A 431 -10.27 -17.96 -36.26
C SER A 431 -8.95 -17.61 -35.59
N GLU A 432 -7.88 -18.38 -35.80
CA GLU A 432 -6.57 -18.18 -35.18
C GLU A 432 -5.98 -16.76 -35.39
N LEU A 433 -6.15 -16.15 -36.57
CA LEU A 433 -5.72 -14.76 -36.79
C LEU A 433 -6.58 -13.68 -36.08
N LEU A 434 -7.75 -14.05 -35.56
CA LEU A 434 -8.72 -13.14 -34.91
C LEU A 434 -8.77 -13.33 -33.38
N LEU A 435 -8.85 -14.59 -32.94
CA LEU A 435 -9.07 -15.00 -31.55
C LEU A 435 -7.88 -15.81 -30.97
N GLY A 436 -6.78 -15.96 -31.72
CA GLY A 436 -5.62 -16.75 -31.31
C GLY A 436 -5.79 -18.27 -31.43
N ASN A 437 -7.03 -18.76 -31.47
CA ASN A 437 -7.38 -20.18 -31.58
C ASN A 437 -8.47 -20.43 -32.66
N ASN A 438 -8.57 -21.69 -33.11
CA ASN A 438 -9.67 -22.17 -33.94
C ASN A 438 -10.80 -22.71 -33.05
N LEU A 439 -12.05 -22.53 -33.47
CA LEU A 439 -13.23 -22.87 -32.68
C LEU A 439 -13.97 -24.07 -33.28
N ASP A 440 -13.92 -25.20 -32.59
CA ASP A 440 -14.75 -26.36 -32.94
C ASP A 440 -16.21 -26.11 -32.57
N TYR A 441 -17.14 -26.44 -33.46
CA TYR A 441 -18.59 -26.31 -33.22
C TYR A 441 -19.33 -27.59 -33.57
N GLN A 442 -20.37 -27.87 -32.79
CA GLN A 442 -21.34 -28.93 -33.03
C GLN A 442 -22.39 -28.48 -34.05
N GLN A 443 -22.78 -27.21 -34.01
CA GLN A 443 -23.75 -26.65 -34.94
C GLN A 443 -23.45 -25.18 -35.25
N LEU A 444 -23.49 -24.82 -36.53
CA LEU A 444 -23.47 -23.46 -37.02
C LEU A 444 -24.60 -23.31 -38.05
N ALA A 445 -25.58 -22.44 -37.79
CA ALA A 445 -26.71 -22.27 -38.70
C ALA A 445 -27.31 -20.86 -38.65
N GLY A 446 -27.84 -20.39 -39.78
CA GLY A 446 -28.50 -19.09 -39.85
C GLY A 446 -29.09 -18.74 -41.21
N ASP A 447 -29.78 -17.61 -41.23
CA ASP A 447 -30.27 -16.94 -42.44
C ASP A 447 -29.52 -15.62 -42.62
N ILE A 448 -28.95 -15.40 -43.81
CA ILE A 448 -28.35 -14.13 -44.22
C ILE A 448 -29.19 -13.54 -45.36
N TYR A 449 -29.67 -12.33 -45.16
CA TYR A 449 -30.35 -11.53 -46.18
C TYR A 449 -29.37 -10.50 -46.72
N PHE A 450 -29.29 -10.34 -48.03
CA PHE A 450 -28.41 -9.34 -48.63
C PHE A 450 -29.15 -8.62 -49.76
N SER A 451 -28.96 -7.31 -49.85
CA SER A 451 -29.57 -6.48 -50.89
C SER A 451 -28.51 -5.57 -51.51
N LEU A 452 -28.67 -5.30 -52.81
CA LEU A 452 -27.80 -4.44 -53.58
C LEU A 452 -28.60 -3.27 -54.16
N GLU A 453 -28.65 -2.15 -53.44
CA GLU A 453 -29.31 -0.91 -53.86
C GLU A 453 -28.25 0.14 -54.19
N GLU A 454 -28.36 0.82 -55.34
CA GLU A 454 -27.43 1.89 -55.74
C GLU A 454 -25.92 1.51 -55.64
N GLN A 455 -25.59 0.25 -55.92
CA GLN A 455 -24.25 -0.35 -55.77
C GLN A 455 -23.73 -0.52 -54.33
N GLN A 456 -24.56 -0.25 -53.32
CA GLN A 456 -24.28 -0.49 -51.91
C GLN A 456 -24.84 -1.85 -51.46
N LEU A 457 -24.01 -2.62 -50.79
CA LEU A 457 -24.37 -3.93 -50.24
C LEU A 457 -24.86 -3.74 -48.80
N SER A 458 -26.09 -4.17 -48.53
CA SER A 458 -26.62 -4.28 -47.17
C SER A 458 -26.76 -5.75 -46.82
N ILE A 459 -26.11 -6.20 -45.75
CA ILE A 459 -26.18 -7.57 -45.22
C ILE A 459 -26.91 -7.53 -43.88
N ALA A 460 -27.89 -8.41 -43.68
CA ALA A 460 -28.62 -8.58 -42.45
C ALA A 460 -28.68 -10.08 -42.09
N ALA A 461 -28.11 -10.46 -40.96
CA ALA A 461 -28.29 -11.78 -40.37
C ALA A 461 -29.01 -11.60 -39.03
N PRO A 462 -30.35 -11.76 -38.95
CA PRO A 462 -31.10 -11.49 -37.74
C PRO A 462 -30.74 -12.44 -36.60
N GLN A 463 -30.31 -13.66 -36.93
CA GLN A 463 -29.94 -14.67 -35.96
C GLN A 463 -29.05 -15.75 -36.60
N ILE A 464 -27.81 -15.83 -36.14
CA ILE A 464 -26.86 -16.91 -36.39
C ILE A 464 -26.68 -17.64 -35.07
N HIS A 465 -26.84 -18.97 -35.09
CA HIS A 465 -26.61 -19.83 -33.93
C HIS A 465 -25.25 -20.50 -34.08
N PHE A 466 -24.48 -20.49 -33.00
CA PHE A 466 -23.23 -21.21 -32.88
C PHE A 466 -23.27 -22.00 -31.57
N ASP A 467 -23.18 -23.32 -31.68
CA ASP A 467 -23.16 -24.25 -30.56
C ASP A 467 -21.87 -25.06 -30.59
N SER A 468 -21.14 -25.04 -29.49
CA SER A 468 -19.91 -25.79 -29.28
C SER A 468 -19.92 -26.41 -27.89
N LYS A 469 -18.93 -27.26 -27.59
CA LYS A 469 -18.82 -27.92 -26.29
C LYS A 469 -18.84 -26.96 -25.10
N ASN A 470 -18.24 -25.77 -25.24
CA ASN A 470 -18.00 -24.83 -24.14
C ASN A 470 -18.53 -23.41 -24.42
N LEU A 471 -19.13 -23.16 -25.58
CA LEU A 471 -19.64 -21.86 -26.00
C LEU A 471 -20.93 -22.04 -26.80
N GLN A 472 -22.01 -21.45 -26.28
CA GLN A 472 -23.27 -21.30 -26.98
C GLN A 472 -23.54 -19.82 -27.17
N LEU A 473 -23.71 -19.39 -28.42
CA LEU A 473 -24.01 -18.01 -28.72
C LEU A 473 -25.04 -17.83 -29.84
N THR A 474 -25.74 -16.71 -29.74
CA THR A 474 -26.58 -16.18 -30.81
C THR A 474 -26.04 -14.82 -31.24
N GLN A 475 -25.94 -14.62 -32.55
CA GLN A 475 -25.41 -13.39 -33.13
C GLN A 475 -26.40 -12.79 -34.11
N ALA A 476 -26.71 -11.52 -33.94
CA ALA A 476 -27.42 -10.71 -34.92
C ALA A 476 -26.45 -9.68 -35.50
N LEU A 477 -26.41 -9.53 -36.82
CA LEU A 477 -25.57 -8.54 -37.47
C LEU A 477 -26.29 -7.81 -38.60
N HIS A 478 -25.94 -6.55 -38.77
CA HIS A 478 -26.33 -5.73 -39.91
C HIS A 478 -25.12 -4.92 -40.38
N TYR A 479 -24.77 -5.05 -41.65
CA TYR A 479 -23.63 -4.37 -42.26
C TYR A 479 -24.07 -3.57 -43.49
N GLN A 480 -23.59 -2.33 -43.58
CA GLN A 480 -23.83 -1.44 -44.72
C GLN A 480 -22.51 -1.01 -45.33
N SER A 481 -22.27 -1.38 -46.59
CA SER A 481 -21.00 -1.06 -47.27
C SER A 481 -20.86 0.42 -47.63
N GLY A 482 -21.94 1.21 -47.64
CA GLY A 482 -21.91 2.62 -48.03
C GLY A 482 -21.14 3.52 -47.05
N ASN A 483 -21.12 3.16 -45.77
CA ASN A 483 -20.46 3.89 -44.69
C ASN A 483 -19.62 2.96 -43.78
N ASN A 484 -19.34 1.74 -44.23
CA ASN A 484 -18.65 0.69 -43.46
C ASN A 484 -19.25 0.44 -42.07
N ASN A 485 -20.55 0.69 -41.89
CA ASN A 485 -21.17 0.61 -40.57
C ASN A 485 -21.59 -0.83 -40.26
N LEU A 486 -21.11 -1.33 -39.10
CA LEU A 486 -21.50 -2.62 -38.55
C LEU A 486 -22.36 -2.39 -37.31
N SER A 487 -23.50 -3.09 -37.23
CA SER A 487 -24.25 -3.29 -35.99
C SER A 487 -24.22 -4.77 -35.67
N LEU A 488 -23.65 -5.14 -34.52
CA LEU A 488 -23.50 -6.52 -34.08
C LEU A 488 -24.04 -6.65 -32.65
N LEU A 489 -24.86 -7.65 -32.41
CA LEU A 489 -25.29 -8.06 -31.08
C LEU A 489 -25.01 -9.54 -30.91
N THR A 490 -24.07 -9.89 -30.04
CA THR A 490 -23.77 -11.27 -29.67
C THR A 490 -24.26 -11.51 -28.24
N ARG A 491 -25.03 -12.58 -28.03
CA ARG A 491 -25.40 -13.07 -26.71
C ARG A 491 -24.77 -14.44 -26.52
N ILE A 492 -23.99 -14.57 -25.46
CA ILE A 492 -23.34 -15.80 -25.04
C ILE A 492 -24.11 -16.31 -23.82
N GLU A 493 -24.48 -17.59 -23.83
CA GLU A 493 -25.16 -18.25 -22.72
C GLU A 493 -24.17 -18.62 -21.60
N GLU A 494 -24.59 -19.50 -20.68
CA GLU A 494 -23.78 -19.90 -19.54
C GLU A 494 -22.44 -20.53 -20.00
N MET A 495 -21.32 -20.05 -19.44
CA MET A 495 -19.99 -20.58 -19.74
C MET A 495 -19.10 -20.54 -18.49
N ALA A 496 -18.15 -21.47 -18.37
CA ALA A 496 -17.17 -21.44 -17.29
C ALA A 496 -16.05 -20.44 -17.64
N VAL A 497 -15.63 -19.61 -16.68
CA VAL A 497 -14.63 -18.52 -16.87
C VAL A 497 -13.30 -19.06 -17.40
N GLU A 498 -12.94 -20.29 -17.04
CA GLU A 498 -11.71 -20.94 -17.47
C GLU A 498 -11.64 -21.08 -18.99
N HIS A 499 -12.79 -21.18 -19.67
CA HIS A 499 -12.88 -21.23 -21.13
C HIS A 499 -12.98 -19.84 -21.78
N ALA A 500 -13.33 -18.78 -21.03
CA ALA A 500 -13.46 -17.43 -21.58
C ALA A 500 -12.14 -16.92 -22.19
N ARG A 501 -11.00 -17.35 -21.63
CA ARG A 501 -9.65 -17.02 -22.11
C ARG A 501 -9.39 -17.43 -23.57
N ASP A 502 -10.08 -18.47 -24.06
CA ASP A 502 -9.92 -18.96 -25.43
C ASP A 502 -10.59 -18.04 -26.48
N TYR A 503 -11.37 -17.06 -26.02
CA TYR A 503 -12.19 -16.16 -26.85
C TYR A 503 -11.78 -14.69 -26.72
N PHE A 504 -10.69 -14.37 -26.02
CA PHE A 504 -10.20 -13.00 -25.90
C PHE A 504 -9.50 -12.53 -27.20
N PRO A 505 -9.92 -11.38 -27.78
CA PRO A 505 -9.30 -10.84 -29.00
C PRO A 505 -7.96 -10.16 -28.67
N GLY A 506 -6.94 -10.94 -28.35
CA GLY A 506 -5.66 -10.49 -27.79
C GLY A 506 -4.93 -9.37 -28.55
N GLU A 507 -4.92 -9.43 -29.88
CA GLU A 507 -4.31 -8.38 -30.72
C GLU A 507 -5.12 -7.06 -30.72
N LEU A 508 -6.42 -7.10 -30.40
CA LEU A 508 -7.27 -5.90 -30.30
C LEU A 508 -7.27 -5.28 -28.90
N MET A 509 -7.21 -6.09 -27.82
CA MET A 509 -7.23 -5.60 -26.43
C MET A 509 -5.85 -5.31 -25.82
N GLY A 510 -4.78 -5.66 -26.53
CA GLY A 510 -3.40 -5.51 -26.08
C GLY A 510 -2.92 -6.68 -25.22
N LYS A 511 -1.68 -7.13 -25.49
CA LYS A 511 -1.09 -8.33 -24.86
C LYS A 511 -0.98 -8.23 -23.33
N GLY A 512 -0.69 -7.04 -22.80
CA GLY A 512 -0.61 -6.81 -21.35
C GLY A 512 -1.96 -7.03 -20.64
N THR A 513 -3.03 -6.46 -21.18
CA THR A 513 -4.40 -6.67 -20.70
C THR A 513 -4.80 -8.13 -20.78
N GLN A 514 -4.55 -8.78 -21.93
CA GLN A 514 -4.87 -10.20 -22.11
C GLN A 514 -4.16 -11.05 -21.06
N SER A 515 -2.84 -10.91 -20.92
CA SER A 515 -2.06 -11.68 -19.94
C SER A 515 -2.49 -11.39 -18.50
N TYR A 516 -2.89 -10.15 -18.19
CA TYR A 516 -3.45 -9.81 -16.89
C TYR A 516 -4.78 -10.54 -16.64
N LEU A 517 -5.75 -10.46 -17.56
CA LEU A 517 -7.06 -11.10 -17.41
C LEU A 517 -6.96 -12.64 -17.38
N GLU A 518 -6.06 -13.24 -18.16
CA GLU A 518 -5.82 -14.69 -18.17
C GLU A 518 -5.29 -15.23 -16.83
N ARG A 519 -4.47 -14.42 -16.14
CA ARG A 519 -3.97 -14.72 -14.79
C ARG A 519 -5.03 -14.40 -13.74
N ALA A 520 -5.64 -13.22 -13.84
CA ALA A 520 -6.50 -12.69 -12.81
C ALA A 520 -7.84 -13.41 -12.71
N LEU A 521 -8.41 -13.86 -13.84
CA LEU A 521 -9.64 -14.67 -13.83
C LEU A 521 -9.29 -16.16 -13.66
N VAL A 522 -9.28 -16.63 -12.41
CA VAL A 522 -8.86 -17.99 -12.05
C VAL A 522 -9.98 -19.00 -12.28
N SER A 523 -11.15 -18.78 -11.67
CA SER A 523 -12.32 -19.66 -11.77
C SER A 523 -13.63 -18.88 -11.62
N GLY A 524 -14.75 -19.49 -12.02
CA GLY A 524 -16.09 -18.93 -11.85
C GLY A 524 -17.05 -19.30 -12.98
N ARG A 525 -18.31 -18.86 -12.88
CA ARG A 525 -19.33 -19.07 -13.92
C ARG A 525 -19.79 -17.75 -14.53
N ILE A 526 -19.70 -17.62 -15.84
CA ILE A 526 -20.38 -16.57 -16.60
C ILE A 526 -21.85 -16.99 -16.77
N ASP A 527 -22.78 -16.26 -16.16
CA ASP A 527 -24.23 -16.51 -16.28
C ASP A 527 -24.75 -16.11 -17.67
N GLN A 528 -24.24 -14.99 -18.18
CA GLN A 528 -24.54 -14.44 -19.50
C GLN A 528 -23.47 -13.41 -19.89
N ALA A 529 -23.16 -13.34 -21.18
CA ALA A 529 -22.40 -12.22 -21.73
C ALA A 529 -23.10 -11.61 -22.96
N THR A 530 -23.05 -10.30 -23.08
CA THR A 530 -23.60 -9.57 -24.23
C THR A 530 -22.54 -8.65 -24.81
N VAL A 531 -22.28 -8.79 -26.10
CA VAL A 531 -21.40 -7.90 -26.86
C VAL A 531 -22.26 -7.10 -27.84
N LEU A 532 -22.17 -5.78 -27.75
CA LEU A 532 -22.78 -4.81 -28.64
C LEU A 532 -21.69 -4.07 -29.37
N TRP A 533 -21.82 -3.99 -30.69
CA TRP A 533 -21.02 -3.11 -31.53
C TRP A 533 -21.95 -2.30 -32.42
N HIS A 534 -21.71 -1.00 -32.52
CA HIS A 534 -22.39 -0.13 -33.47
C HIS A 534 -21.43 0.97 -33.93
N GLY A 535 -21.01 0.95 -35.19
CA GLY A 535 -20.17 2.00 -35.76
C GLY A 535 -19.33 1.54 -36.97
N PRO A 536 -18.55 2.46 -37.58
CA PRO A 536 -17.65 2.18 -38.69
C PRO A 536 -16.55 1.19 -38.26
N VAL A 537 -16.37 0.09 -39.01
CA VAL A 537 -15.39 -0.96 -38.66
C VAL A 537 -13.93 -0.50 -38.71
N ASP A 538 -13.63 0.52 -39.51
CA ASP A 538 -12.30 1.11 -39.70
C ASP A 538 -11.91 2.15 -38.64
N GLN A 539 -12.82 2.47 -37.71
CA GLN A 539 -12.60 3.47 -36.64
C GLN A 539 -12.56 2.88 -35.23
N PHE A 540 -12.51 1.55 -35.10
CA PHE A 540 -12.35 0.89 -33.81
C PHE A 540 -10.86 0.79 -33.42
N PRO A 541 -10.50 0.97 -32.13
CA PRO A 541 -11.36 1.30 -30.99
C PRO A 541 -11.92 2.73 -31.03
N PHE A 542 -13.14 2.93 -30.51
CA PHE A 542 -13.86 4.21 -30.59
C PHE A 542 -13.41 5.17 -29.48
N ALA A 543 -12.87 6.34 -29.86
CA ALA A 543 -12.40 7.36 -28.90
C ALA A 543 -13.17 8.70 -28.96
N GLU A 544 -13.75 9.06 -30.11
CA GLU A 544 -14.41 10.37 -30.35
C GLU A 544 -15.93 10.24 -30.64
N ASP A 545 -16.66 9.44 -29.86
CA ASP A 545 -18.11 9.18 -30.00
C ASP A 545 -18.55 8.66 -31.40
N GLN A 546 -17.60 8.14 -32.17
CA GLN A 546 -17.81 7.65 -33.53
C GLN A 546 -18.52 6.29 -33.62
N GLY A 547 -18.71 5.62 -32.47
CA GLY A 547 -19.37 4.33 -32.34
C GLY A 547 -19.49 3.90 -30.88
N VAL A 548 -20.10 2.75 -30.67
CA VAL A 548 -20.27 2.12 -29.35
C VAL A 548 -19.80 0.67 -29.44
N PHE A 549 -18.81 0.33 -28.63
CA PHE A 549 -18.46 -1.04 -28.29
C PHE A 549 -18.76 -1.26 -26.81
N GLN A 550 -19.62 -2.22 -26.49
CA GLN A 550 -19.91 -2.62 -25.12
C GLN A 550 -19.87 -4.13 -24.99
N ALA A 551 -19.10 -4.66 -24.03
CA ALA A 551 -19.18 -6.06 -23.64
C ALA A 551 -19.50 -6.15 -22.15
N ARG A 552 -20.68 -6.67 -21.82
CA ARG A 552 -21.14 -6.89 -20.44
C ARG A 552 -21.05 -8.38 -20.11
N VAL A 553 -20.31 -8.73 -19.06
CA VAL A 553 -20.14 -10.11 -18.60
C VAL A 553 -20.51 -10.16 -17.12
N ALA A 554 -21.45 -11.04 -16.76
CA ALA A 554 -21.80 -11.29 -15.36
C ALA A 554 -21.19 -12.61 -14.91
N ILE A 555 -20.32 -12.56 -13.91
CA ILE A 555 -19.59 -13.72 -13.37
C ILE A 555 -20.05 -13.95 -11.93
N LYS A 556 -20.35 -15.21 -11.59
CA LYS A 556 -20.70 -15.66 -10.25
C LYS A 556 -19.66 -16.60 -9.67
N ASP A 557 -19.61 -16.62 -8.33
CA ASP A 557 -18.77 -17.54 -7.55
C ASP A 557 -17.30 -17.50 -8.03
N SER A 558 -16.80 -16.30 -8.34
CA SER A 558 -15.50 -16.16 -9.00
C SER A 558 -14.34 -16.06 -8.03
N GLU A 559 -13.18 -16.54 -8.50
CA GLU A 559 -11.88 -16.30 -7.88
C GLU A 559 -11.06 -15.35 -8.76
N PHE A 560 -10.63 -14.23 -8.18
CA PHE A 560 -9.93 -13.15 -8.87
C PHE A 560 -8.56 -12.83 -8.24
N ASP A 561 -7.49 -13.07 -8.99
CA ASP A 561 -6.10 -12.82 -8.59
C ASP A 561 -5.58 -11.49 -9.17
N PHE A 562 -5.80 -10.40 -8.41
CA PHE A 562 -5.42 -9.06 -8.86
C PHE A 562 -3.91 -8.80 -8.80
N ASP A 563 -3.16 -9.44 -7.89
CA ASP A 563 -1.70 -9.34 -7.77
C ASP A 563 -1.10 -10.64 -7.16
N PRO A 564 0.01 -11.19 -7.73
CA PRO A 564 0.56 -12.47 -7.29
C PRO A 564 1.07 -12.54 -5.85
N ASN A 565 1.37 -11.39 -5.24
CA ASN A 565 1.87 -11.31 -3.86
C ASN A 565 0.77 -10.93 -2.86
N TRP A 566 -0.49 -10.87 -3.33
CA TRP A 566 -1.67 -10.72 -2.49
C TRP A 566 -2.50 -12.00 -2.53
N PRO A 567 -3.34 -12.25 -1.51
CA PRO A 567 -4.30 -13.34 -1.56
C PRO A 567 -5.35 -13.10 -2.66
N SER A 568 -5.83 -14.17 -3.31
CA SER A 568 -6.94 -14.08 -4.25
C SER A 568 -8.22 -13.57 -3.58
N LEU A 569 -9.03 -12.83 -4.34
CA LEU A 569 -10.42 -12.54 -3.98
C LEU A 569 -11.30 -13.76 -4.32
N THR A 570 -12.08 -14.24 -3.37
CA THR A 570 -12.97 -15.42 -3.53
C THR A 570 -14.42 -15.06 -3.25
N GLU A 571 -15.35 -15.96 -3.60
CA GLU A 571 -16.80 -15.78 -3.42
C GLU A 571 -17.33 -14.47 -4.03
N LEU A 572 -16.77 -14.08 -5.18
CA LEU A 572 -17.00 -12.77 -5.77
C LEU A 572 -18.00 -12.84 -6.94
N ASP A 573 -19.07 -12.05 -6.85
CA ASP A 573 -20.06 -11.87 -7.91
C ASP A 573 -19.73 -10.60 -8.70
N MET A 574 -19.03 -10.77 -9.82
CA MET A 574 -18.48 -9.68 -10.62
C MET A 574 -19.37 -9.30 -11.80
N GLN A 575 -19.47 -8.00 -12.09
CA GLN A 575 -19.90 -7.49 -13.39
C GLN A 575 -18.72 -6.82 -14.08
N LEU A 576 -18.36 -7.33 -15.26
CA LEU A 576 -17.41 -6.69 -16.15
C LEU A 576 -18.19 -5.89 -17.21
N LEU A 577 -17.80 -4.64 -17.41
CA LEU A 577 -18.29 -3.78 -18.46
C LEU A 577 -17.09 -3.23 -19.23
N PHE A 578 -16.85 -3.77 -20.42
CA PHE A 578 -16.03 -3.13 -21.43
C PHE A 578 -16.87 -2.05 -22.10
N GLU A 579 -16.39 -0.82 -22.13
CA GLU A 579 -17.01 0.28 -22.86
C GLU A 579 -15.93 1.01 -23.65
N ASN A 580 -15.95 0.82 -24.97
CA ASN A 580 -14.93 1.28 -25.90
C ASN A 580 -13.52 0.86 -25.46
N GLU A 581 -12.71 1.82 -25.01
CA GLU A 581 -11.34 1.59 -24.52
C GLU A 581 -11.26 1.36 -23.01
N SER A 582 -12.36 1.39 -22.27
CA SER A 582 -12.37 1.25 -20.80
C SER A 582 -12.88 -0.12 -20.35
N LEU A 583 -12.40 -0.58 -19.20
CA LEU A 583 -12.94 -1.74 -18.49
C LEU A 583 -13.31 -1.32 -17.07
N THR A 584 -14.58 -1.47 -16.72
CA THR A 584 -15.09 -1.32 -15.35
C THR A 584 -15.48 -2.68 -14.80
N MET A 585 -15.07 -2.96 -13.57
CA MET A 585 -15.33 -4.21 -12.86
C MET A 585 -15.95 -3.83 -11.53
N THR A 586 -17.14 -4.33 -11.25
CA THR A 586 -17.85 -4.05 -10.01
C THR A 586 -18.27 -5.34 -9.34
N SER A 587 -18.11 -5.41 -8.02
CA SER A 587 -18.69 -6.46 -7.18
C SER A 587 -19.39 -5.83 -5.97
N GLN A 588 -20.48 -6.44 -5.52
CA GLN A 588 -21.20 -6.04 -4.31
C GLN A 588 -20.71 -6.78 -3.05
N SER A 589 -19.99 -7.88 -3.23
CA SER A 589 -19.47 -8.72 -2.15
C SER A 589 -18.25 -9.52 -2.60
N GLY A 590 -17.43 -9.93 -1.65
CA GLY A 590 -16.39 -10.91 -1.87
C GLY A 590 -15.63 -11.17 -0.58
N LYS A 591 -14.62 -12.02 -0.67
CA LYS A 591 -13.71 -12.30 0.44
C LYS A 591 -12.26 -12.17 0.01
N LEU A 592 -11.47 -11.45 0.80
CA LEU A 592 -10.02 -11.43 0.70
C LEU A 592 -9.46 -12.22 1.89
N GLN A 593 -9.10 -13.49 1.70
CA GLN A 593 -8.95 -14.45 2.80
C GLN A 593 -10.24 -14.58 3.65
N ASP A 594 -10.17 -14.39 4.96
CA ASP A 594 -11.32 -14.42 5.88
C ASP A 594 -12.05 -13.08 5.97
N LEU A 595 -11.60 -12.08 5.21
CA LEU A 595 -12.03 -10.69 5.29
C LEU A 595 -13.18 -10.44 4.30
N GLU A 596 -14.38 -10.20 4.81
CA GLU A 596 -15.51 -9.79 3.96
C GLU A 596 -15.25 -8.39 3.39
N ILE A 597 -15.22 -8.28 2.07
CA ILE A 597 -15.12 -7.01 1.36
C ILE A 597 -16.50 -6.59 0.87
N GLY A 598 -16.81 -5.29 1.01
CA GLY A 598 -18.07 -4.71 0.56
C GLY A 598 -18.09 -4.48 -0.95
N GLU A 599 -18.58 -3.31 -1.35
CA GLU A 599 -18.55 -2.89 -2.75
C GLU A 599 -17.10 -2.63 -3.19
N VAL A 600 -16.69 -3.32 -4.26
CA VAL A 600 -15.38 -3.13 -4.90
C VAL A 600 -15.62 -2.65 -6.32
N THR A 601 -15.00 -1.53 -6.66
CA THR A 601 -14.99 -0.99 -8.02
C THR A 601 -13.56 -0.94 -8.50
N ALA A 602 -13.30 -1.54 -9.65
CA ALA A 602 -12.01 -1.51 -10.30
C ALA A 602 -12.16 -1.01 -11.73
N VAL A 603 -11.30 -0.07 -12.14
CA VAL A 603 -11.39 0.60 -13.43
C VAL A 603 -10.04 0.59 -14.12
N ILE A 604 -10.04 0.20 -15.39
CA ILE A 604 -8.97 0.48 -16.34
C ILE A 604 -9.51 1.54 -17.30
N PRO A 605 -9.09 2.81 -17.18
CA PRO A 605 -9.67 3.89 -17.97
C PRO A 605 -9.39 3.77 -19.47
N ARG A 606 -8.23 3.18 -19.84
CA ARG A 606 -7.83 2.91 -21.22
C ARG A 606 -7.04 1.60 -21.33
N LEU A 607 -7.47 0.71 -22.21
CA LEU A 607 -6.86 -0.60 -22.51
C LEU A 607 -5.66 -0.44 -23.46
N VAL A 608 -4.57 0.13 -22.95
CA VAL A 608 -3.30 0.36 -23.67
C VAL A 608 -2.12 -0.35 -22.98
N SER A 609 -0.95 -0.38 -23.62
CA SER A 609 0.22 -1.12 -23.11
C SER A 609 0.74 -0.69 -21.72
N ASP A 610 0.42 0.53 -21.29
CA ASP A 610 0.78 1.13 -19.99
C ASP A 610 -0.43 1.34 -19.08
N ALA A 611 -1.51 0.59 -19.29
CA ALA A 611 -2.73 0.67 -18.50
C ALA A 611 -2.47 0.57 -16.99
N ILE A 612 -3.21 1.37 -16.22
CA ILE A 612 -3.23 1.35 -14.76
C ILE A 612 -4.61 0.86 -14.33
N LEU A 613 -4.61 -0.15 -13.47
CA LEU A 613 -5.79 -0.62 -12.77
C LEU A 613 -5.93 0.19 -11.47
N SER A 614 -7.02 0.94 -11.35
CA SER A 614 -7.42 1.60 -10.09
C SER A 614 -8.46 0.73 -9.41
N VAL A 615 -8.25 0.35 -8.15
CA VAL A 615 -9.19 -0.43 -7.34
C VAL A 615 -9.57 0.37 -6.11
N ASP A 616 -10.84 0.69 -5.96
CA ASP A 616 -11.40 1.30 -4.76
C ASP A 616 -12.08 0.24 -3.89
N ILE A 617 -11.62 0.13 -2.64
CA ILE A 617 -12.08 -0.86 -1.66
C ILE A 617 -12.54 -0.12 -0.41
N ASN A 618 -13.81 -0.27 -0.07
CA ASN A 618 -14.35 0.16 1.22
C ASN A 618 -14.73 -1.09 2.02
N THR A 619 -14.09 -1.29 3.18
CA THR A 619 -14.35 -2.45 4.03
C THR A 619 -14.48 -2.07 5.50
N ARG A 620 -15.23 -2.89 6.25
CA ARG A 620 -15.24 -2.89 7.71
C ARG A 620 -14.75 -4.25 8.17
N SER A 621 -13.74 -4.27 9.01
CA SER A 621 -13.12 -5.50 9.50
C SER A 621 -12.47 -5.28 10.85
N SER A 622 -12.25 -6.34 11.63
CA SER A 622 -11.47 -6.20 12.86
C SER A 622 -10.00 -5.89 12.59
N GLY A 623 -9.36 -5.15 13.50
CA GLY A 623 -7.94 -4.82 13.41
C GLY A 623 -7.01 -6.03 13.36
N GLU A 624 -7.42 -7.15 13.97
CA GLU A 624 -6.72 -8.44 13.89
C GLU A 624 -6.70 -9.00 12.47
N HIS A 625 -7.84 -8.99 11.76
CA HIS A 625 -7.92 -9.47 10.39
C HIS A 625 -7.15 -8.55 9.42
N VAL A 626 -7.21 -7.23 9.62
CA VAL A 626 -6.40 -6.27 8.83
C VAL A 626 -4.91 -6.51 9.06
N THR A 627 -4.51 -6.77 10.30
CA THR A 627 -3.12 -7.10 10.65
C THR A 627 -2.66 -8.40 9.98
N ALA A 628 -3.48 -9.44 10.02
CA ALA A 628 -3.21 -10.71 9.33
C ALA A 628 -3.07 -10.52 7.82
N LEU A 629 -3.91 -9.68 7.20
CA LEU A 629 -3.81 -9.34 5.78
C LEU A 629 -2.48 -8.65 5.46
N MET A 630 -2.07 -7.64 6.23
CA MET A 630 -0.80 -6.93 6.00
C MET A 630 0.41 -7.86 6.13
N ASN A 631 0.39 -8.76 7.13
CA ASN A 631 1.43 -9.77 7.35
C ASN A 631 1.53 -10.83 6.24
N ASN A 632 0.46 -11.03 5.47
CA ASN A 632 0.41 -11.96 4.34
C ASN A 632 0.51 -11.26 2.97
N SER A 633 0.86 -9.97 2.95
CA SER A 633 0.95 -9.14 1.74
C SER A 633 2.39 -8.68 1.45
N GLN A 634 2.58 -7.92 0.36
CA GLN A 634 3.86 -7.24 0.08
C GLN A 634 4.31 -6.28 1.19
N MET A 635 3.43 -5.91 2.13
CA MET A 635 3.75 -5.04 3.26
C MET A 635 4.30 -5.79 4.49
N ALA A 636 4.40 -7.12 4.43
CA ALA A 636 4.87 -7.95 5.55
C ALA A 636 6.22 -7.49 6.12
N ASP A 637 7.17 -7.15 5.23
CA ASP A 637 8.52 -6.72 5.62
C ASP A 637 8.61 -5.28 6.16
N SER A 638 7.54 -4.49 6.02
CA SER A 638 7.44 -3.10 6.49
C SER A 638 6.35 -2.94 7.56
N LEU A 639 5.13 -2.56 7.18
CA LEU A 639 4.00 -2.32 8.09
C LEU A 639 3.62 -3.59 8.88
N GLY A 640 3.78 -4.78 8.29
CA GLY A 640 3.52 -6.05 8.98
C GLY A 640 4.37 -6.23 10.26
N LYS A 641 5.66 -5.85 10.22
CA LYS A 641 6.52 -5.88 11.41
C LYS A 641 6.03 -4.92 12.50
N VAL A 642 5.61 -3.71 12.13
CA VAL A 642 5.05 -2.73 13.08
C VAL A 642 3.77 -3.27 13.75
N LEU A 643 2.87 -3.85 12.96
CA LEU A 643 1.61 -4.42 13.47
C LEU A 643 1.80 -5.72 14.28
N SER A 644 3.01 -6.30 14.28
CA SER A 644 3.34 -7.41 15.18
C SER A 644 3.64 -6.93 16.62
N GLU A 645 4.12 -5.69 16.77
CA GLU A 645 4.37 -5.03 18.06
C GLU A 645 3.17 -4.20 18.55
N ILE A 646 2.40 -3.62 17.62
CA ILE A 646 1.22 -2.80 17.88
C ILE A 646 -0.05 -3.56 17.50
N GLN A 647 -0.77 -4.07 18.49
CA GLN A 647 -1.97 -4.86 18.31
C GLN A 647 -3.20 -3.97 18.38
N ILE A 648 -3.97 -3.91 17.29
CA ILE A 648 -5.19 -3.10 17.19
C ILE A 648 -6.39 -4.03 17.29
N GLY A 649 -7.21 -3.85 18.33
CA GLY A 649 -8.45 -4.60 18.53
C GLY A 649 -9.68 -3.84 18.03
N GLY A 650 -10.82 -4.54 18.01
CA GLY A 650 -12.12 -3.97 17.61
C GLY A 650 -12.28 -3.77 16.10
N ASP A 651 -13.47 -3.30 15.70
CA ASP A 651 -13.82 -3.07 14.30
C ASP A 651 -13.18 -1.77 13.78
N LEU A 652 -12.62 -1.82 12.58
CA LEU A 652 -12.06 -0.70 11.83
C LEU A 652 -12.86 -0.50 10.56
N SER A 653 -12.95 0.73 10.08
CA SER A 653 -13.42 1.01 8.71
C SER A 653 -12.29 1.60 7.89
N THR A 654 -12.04 1.02 6.73
CA THR A 654 -10.93 1.39 5.85
C THR A 654 -11.47 1.74 4.47
N SER A 655 -11.05 2.88 3.96
CA SER A 655 -11.20 3.27 2.55
C SER A 655 -9.83 3.20 1.91
N MET A 656 -9.64 2.31 0.95
CA MET A 656 -8.37 2.05 0.28
C MET A 656 -8.50 2.20 -1.23
N ASN A 657 -7.50 2.81 -1.85
CA ASN A 657 -7.31 2.89 -3.28
C ASN A 657 -5.99 2.18 -3.64
N LEU A 658 -6.04 1.27 -4.60
CA LEU A 658 -4.87 0.58 -5.16
C LEU A 658 -4.67 1.02 -6.62
N GLU A 659 -3.50 1.55 -6.95
CA GLU A 659 -3.08 1.80 -8.33
C GLU A 659 -2.04 0.74 -8.74
N ILE A 660 -2.40 -0.11 -9.70
CA ILE A 660 -1.59 -1.24 -10.17
C ILE A 660 -1.24 -1.03 -11.66
N PRO A 661 0.01 -0.65 -12.00
CA PRO A 661 0.45 -0.57 -13.38
C PRO A 661 0.56 -1.97 -14.02
N LEU A 662 -0.16 -2.22 -15.11
CA LEU A 662 -0.15 -3.54 -15.78
C LEU A 662 1.17 -3.85 -16.52
N SER A 663 2.06 -2.87 -16.65
CA SER A 663 3.36 -2.97 -17.32
C SER A 663 4.58 -3.01 -16.38
N GLY A 664 4.39 -2.89 -15.05
CA GLY A 664 5.47 -2.70 -14.07
C GLY A 664 5.18 -3.27 -12.68
N THR A 665 6.00 -2.93 -11.69
CA THR A 665 6.01 -3.57 -10.35
C THR A 665 5.64 -2.65 -9.18
N ASN A 666 5.44 -1.35 -9.42
CA ASN A 666 5.25 -0.39 -8.33
C ASN A 666 3.76 -0.15 -8.07
N VAL A 667 3.14 -1.06 -7.33
CA VAL A 667 1.79 -0.88 -6.79
C VAL A 667 1.79 0.26 -5.77
N VAL A 668 0.82 1.17 -5.87
CA VAL A 668 0.59 2.22 -4.87
C VAL A 668 -0.70 1.91 -4.14
N ALA A 669 -0.60 1.60 -2.86
CA ALA A 669 -1.74 1.46 -1.95
C ALA A 669 -1.85 2.72 -1.10
N SER A 670 -3.02 3.36 -1.12
CA SER A 670 -3.30 4.53 -0.29
C SER A 670 -4.67 4.43 0.37
N GLY A 671 -4.89 5.10 1.49
CA GLY A 671 -6.19 5.03 2.14
C GLY A 671 -6.27 5.73 3.48
N ILE A 672 -7.47 5.64 4.07
CA ILE A 672 -7.81 6.18 5.38
C ILE A 672 -8.34 5.03 6.23
N VAL A 673 -7.73 4.80 7.39
CA VAL A 673 -8.21 3.92 8.45
C VAL A 673 -8.89 4.77 9.50
N ARG A 674 -10.15 4.45 9.83
CA ARG A 674 -10.91 5.14 10.87
C ARG A 674 -11.01 4.27 12.11
N PHE A 675 -10.59 4.82 13.24
CA PHE A 675 -10.73 4.23 14.56
C PHE A 675 -12.00 4.76 15.23
N ALA A 676 -12.76 3.86 15.86
CA ALA A 676 -13.96 4.16 16.63
C ALA A 676 -13.91 3.36 17.94
N ASP A 677 -13.33 3.98 18.98
CA ASP A 677 -13.12 3.38 20.29
C ASP A 677 -12.26 2.09 20.27
N ASN A 678 -11.27 2.02 19.38
CA ASN A 678 -10.42 0.82 19.24
C ASN A 678 -9.41 0.72 20.39
N PRO A 679 -9.27 -0.44 21.06
CA PRO A 679 -8.17 -0.69 21.96
C PRO A 679 -6.89 -0.94 21.16
N VAL A 680 -5.78 -0.31 21.57
CA VAL A 680 -4.46 -0.55 21.00
C VAL A 680 -3.50 -0.97 22.11
N TYR A 681 -2.82 -2.09 21.90
CA TYR A 681 -1.83 -2.63 22.82
C TYR A 681 -0.44 -2.63 22.20
N ILE A 682 0.53 -2.05 22.89
CA ILE A 682 1.94 -1.99 22.47
C ILE A 682 2.71 -3.01 23.29
N GLN A 683 3.06 -4.14 22.68
CA GLN A 683 3.55 -5.33 23.39
C GLN A 683 4.91 -5.11 24.06
N SER A 684 5.84 -4.44 23.38
CA SER A 684 7.20 -4.19 23.88
C SER A 684 7.24 -3.23 25.09
N LEU A 685 6.20 -2.40 25.27
CA LEU A 685 6.11 -1.42 26.35
C LEU A 685 5.10 -1.81 27.43
N ASP A 686 4.39 -2.93 27.28
CA ASP A 686 3.24 -3.33 28.12
C ASP A 686 2.23 -2.17 28.32
N LEU A 687 1.94 -1.45 27.23
CA LEU A 687 1.18 -0.20 27.27
C LEU A 687 -0.15 -0.34 26.52
N ASN A 688 -1.24 0.02 27.19
CA ASN A 688 -2.59 0.03 26.63
C ASN A 688 -3.05 1.48 26.34
N LEU A 689 -3.54 1.67 25.13
CA LEU A 689 -4.25 2.85 24.65
C LEU A 689 -5.72 2.45 24.48
N ASP A 690 -6.57 2.91 25.40
CA ASP A 690 -8.00 2.63 25.35
C ASP A 690 -8.72 3.66 24.48
N GLN A 691 -9.83 3.27 23.86
CA GLN A 691 -10.75 4.17 23.16
C GLN A 691 -10.11 5.03 22.04
N LEU A 692 -9.16 4.49 21.28
CA LEU A 692 -8.54 5.20 20.16
C LEU A 692 -9.62 5.57 19.12
N THR A 693 -9.72 6.87 18.82
CA THR A 693 -10.69 7.44 17.89
C THR A 693 -10.02 8.50 17.00
N GLY A 694 -10.26 8.44 15.70
CA GLY A 694 -9.71 9.38 14.72
C GLY A 694 -9.42 8.72 13.38
N GLU A 695 -8.68 9.41 12.51
CA GLU A 695 -8.34 8.92 11.17
C GLU A 695 -6.81 8.83 11.00
N LEU A 696 -6.34 7.74 10.40
CA LEU A 696 -4.95 7.56 9.97
C LEU A 696 -4.92 7.40 8.46
N GLU A 697 -4.15 8.25 7.79
CA GLU A 697 -3.87 8.16 6.38
C GLU A 697 -2.62 7.32 6.13
N PHE A 698 -2.62 6.55 5.04
CA PHE A 698 -1.42 5.85 4.61
C PHE A 698 -1.23 5.93 3.09
N VAL A 699 0.03 5.91 2.66
CA VAL A 699 0.47 5.71 1.28
C VAL A 699 1.67 4.78 1.30
N ASN A 700 1.45 3.52 0.94
CA ASN A 700 2.41 2.43 1.09
C ASN A 700 2.98 2.36 2.52
N ASP A 701 4.27 2.67 2.68
CA ASP A 701 5.02 2.65 3.93
C ASP A 701 4.90 3.94 4.74
N LYS A 702 4.24 4.98 4.21
CA LYS A 702 4.07 6.26 4.89
C LYS A 702 2.74 6.28 5.62
N ILE A 703 2.77 6.52 6.92
CA ILE A 703 1.55 6.70 7.73
C ILE A 703 1.54 8.10 8.35
N ALA A 704 0.37 8.70 8.45
CA ALA A 704 0.19 9.99 9.10
C ALA A 704 -1.17 10.03 9.81
N ALA A 705 -1.20 10.54 11.03
CA ALA A 705 -2.45 10.84 11.73
C ALA A 705 -2.27 12.12 12.55
N GLU A 706 -3.27 12.98 12.51
CA GLU A 706 -3.35 14.20 13.31
C GLU A 706 -4.57 14.10 14.23
N ASP A 707 -4.45 14.65 15.44
CA ASP A 707 -5.55 14.74 16.41
C ASP A 707 -6.24 13.41 16.78
N LEU A 708 -5.53 12.28 16.80
CA LEU A 708 -6.07 11.01 17.32
C LEU A 708 -6.36 11.15 18.82
N GLN A 709 -7.56 10.79 19.25
CA GLN A 709 -7.95 10.84 20.66
C GLN A 709 -7.87 9.44 21.24
N ALA A 710 -7.24 9.30 22.41
CA ALA A 710 -7.15 8.03 23.12
C ALA A 710 -7.16 8.26 24.63
N ARG A 711 -7.22 7.19 25.40
CA ARG A 711 -7.04 7.20 26.85
C ARG A 711 -5.80 6.39 27.23
N LEU A 712 -4.85 7.06 27.86
CA LEU A 712 -3.61 6.46 28.37
C LEU A 712 -3.57 6.64 29.88
N LEU A 713 -3.37 5.55 30.63
CA LEU A 713 -3.37 5.56 32.11
C LEU A 713 -4.59 6.31 32.66
N GLN A 714 -5.78 5.95 32.15
CA GLN A 714 -7.05 6.54 32.52
C GLN A 714 -7.23 8.05 32.22
N SER A 715 -6.32 8.68 31.47
CA SER A 715 -6.41 10.10 31.10
C SER A 715 -6.53 10.28 29.59
N ASN A 716 -7.30 11.28 29.16
CA ASN A 716 -7.46 11.57 27.73
C ASN A 716 -6.17 12.19 27.18
N ILE A 717 -5.72 11.69 26.04
CA ILE A 717 -4.57 12.19 25.30
C ILE A 717 -4.93 12.45 23.85
N VAL A 718 -4.21 13.39 23.24
CA VAL A 718 -4.19 13.62 21.81
C VAL A 718 -2.86 13.11 21.27
N VAL A 719 -2.92 12.31 20.21
CA VAL A 719 -1.78 11.68 19.56
C VAL A 719 -1.71 12.17 18.11
N SER A 720 -0.52 12.58 17.68
CA SER A 720 -0.21 12.77 16.27
C SER A 720 0.99 11.89 15.92
N LEU A 721 0.98 11.26 14.74
CA LEU A 721 2.04 10.35 14.35
C LEU A 721 2.39 10.51 12.88
N ALA A 722 3.68 10.39 12.56
CA ALA A 722 4.17 10.31 11.19
C ALA A 722 5.21 9.19 11.10
N GLY A 723 4.96 8.21 10.23
CA GLY A 723 5.85 7.08 10.01
C GLY A 723 6.27 6.93 8.56
N LYS A 724 7.47 6.40 8.32
CA LYS A 724 7.97 6.06 6.98
C LYS A 724 9.09 5.04 7.02
N GLN A 725 9.22 4.25 5.95
CA GLN A 725 10.38 3.41 5.74
C GLN A 725 11.59 4.29 5.35
N LYS A 726 12.71 4.12 6.05
CA LYS A 726 14.05 4.60 5.67
C LYS A 726 14.87 3.41 5.16
N LYS A 727 16.10 3.69 4.70
CA LYS A 727 16.92 2.72 3.96
C LYS A 727 17.13 1.39 4.70
N ASP A 728 17.39 1.46 6.01
CA ASP A 728 17.74 0.29 6.84
C ASP A 728 16.84 0.15 8.10
N ASN A 729 15.81 0.99 8.27
CA ASN A 729 14.87 0.94 9.39
C ASN A 729 13.53 1.61 9.06
N TYR A 730 12.47 1.27 9.81
CA TYR A 730 11.24 2.04 9.83
C TYR A 730 11.32 3.09 10.94
N SER A 731 10.92 4.34 10.68
CA SER A 731 10.91 5.39 11.71
C SER A 731 9.50 5.92 11.94
N ALA A 732 9.13 6.11 13.20
CA ALA A 732 7.86 6.72 13.61
C ALA A 732 8.13 7.87 14.60
N ASP A 733 7.67 9.06 14.22
CA ASP A 733 7.71 10.27 15.04
C ASP A 733 6.32 10.46 15.65
N ILE A 734 6.19 10.41 16.98
CA ILE A 734 4.92 10.42 17.70
C ILE A 734 4.89 11.63 18.65
N SER A 735 3.90 12.49 18.52
CA SER A 735 3.63 13.59 19.43
C SER A 735 2.42 13.28 20.29
N LEU A 736 2.54 13.51 21.59
CA LEU A 736 1.53 13.24 22.61
C LEU A 736 1.26 14.53 23.38
N ALA A 737 -0.01 14.82 23.63
CA ALA A 737 -0.40 15.90 24.53
C ALA A 737 -1.55 15.43 25.43
N GLY A 738 -1.51 15.80 26.71
CA GLY A 738 -2.54 15.40 27.66
C GLY A 738 -2.54 16.24 28.91
N ASP A 739 -3.54 15.97 29.74
CA ASP A 739 -3.68 16.50 31.09
C ASP A 739 -3.75 15.30 32.06
N TRP A 740 -2.75 15.17 32.92
CA TRP A 740 -2.70 14.12 33.93
C TRP A 740 -3.11 14.66 35.30
N ASP A 741 -4.06 13.96 35.95
CA ASP A 741 -4.20 14.03 37.41
C ASP A 741 -3.01 13.30 38.04
N VAL A 742 -2.04 14.09 38.52
CA VAL A 742 -0.76 13.57 39.03
C VAL A 742 -0.97 12.73 40.28
N ARG A 743 -1.98 13.04 41.10
CA ARG A 743 -2.31 12.24 42.29
C ARG A 743 -2.84 10.89 41.85
N GLN A 744 -3.81 10.83 40.94
CA GLN A 744 -4.36 9.58 40.45
C GLN A 744 -3.27 8.70 39.81
N LEU A 745 -2.43 9.29 38.97
CA LEU A 745 -1.31 8.61 38.32
C LEU A 745 -0.35 7.96 39.35
N LEU A 746 0.08 8.72 40.37
CA LEU A 746 0.96 8.19 41.41
C LEU A 746 0.29 7.13 42.30
N SER A 747 -1.03 7.25 42.49
CA SER A 747 -1.84 6.28 43.25
C SER A 747 -1.90 4.92 42.55
N GLU A 748 -2.14 4.93 41.23
CA GLU A 748 -2.20 3.72 40.40
C GLU A 748 -0.85 3.00 40.32
N GLN A 749 0.25 3.74 40.42
CA GLN A 749 1.62 3.20 40.48
C GLN A 749 2.03 2.75 41.90
N GLY A 750 1.13 2.83 42.89
CA GLY A 750 1.41 2.42 44.28
C GLY A 750 2.42 3.32 45.00
N SER A 751 2.62 4.56 44.55
CA SER A 751 3.60 5.47 45.13
C SER A 751 3.04 6.20 46.36
N GLY A 752 3.78 6.17 47.47
CA GLY A 752 3.47 6.96 48.68
C GLY A 752 3.52 8.48 48.45
N LEU A 753 4.03 8.94 47.30
CA LEU A 753 4.07 10.36 46.94
C LEU A 753 2.68 10.94 46.64
N ALA A 754 1.68 10.11 46.34
CA ALA A 754 0.33 10.54 45.98
C ALA A 754 -0.33 11.42 47.07
N GLU A 755 0.00 11.20 48.35
CA GLU A 755 -0.53 11.99 49.48
C GLU A 755 0.02 13.42 49.53
N PHE A 756 1.18 13.67 48.90
CA PHE A 756 1.89 14.96 48.97
C PHE A 756 1.69 15.82 47.73
N VAL A 757 0.91 15.35 46.75
CA VAL A 757 0.66 16.08 45.51
C VAL A 757 -0.82 16.22 45.23
N GLU A 758 -1.17 17.26 44.49
CA GLU A 758 -2.52 17.48 43.98
C GLU A 758 -2.54 18.34 42.73
N GLY A 759 -3.66 18.25 42.01
CA GLY A 759 -3.91 19.03 40.82
C GLY A 759 -3.50 18.30 39.54
N ASN A 760 -3.80 19.00 38.46
CA ASN A 760 -3.65 18.57 37.09
C ASN A 760 -2.37 19.18 36.51
N ALA A 761 -1.74 18.49 35.56
CA ALA A 761 -0.57 18.98 34.86
C ALA A 761 -0.72 18.73 33.36
N ASP A 762 -0.82 19.81 32.59
CA ASP A 762 -0.74 19.76 31.14
C ASP A 762 0.69 19.37 30.73
N TRP A 763 0.81 18.39 29.85
CA TRP A 763 2.11 17.91 29.36
C TRP A 763 2.09 17.68 27.86
N GLN A 764 3.28 17.80 27.27
CA GLN A 764 3.56 17.49 25.88
C GLN A 764 4.74 16.53 25.85
N ALA A 765 4.67 15.51 24.99
CA ALA A 765 5.79 14.61 24.77
C ALA A 765 6.02 14.30 23.29
N GLU A 766 7.28 14.05 22.94
CA GLU A 766 7.72 13.59 21.63
C GLU A 766 8.42 12.23 21.82
N LEU A 767 8.01 11.24 21.06
CA LEU A 767 8.60 9.90 21.00
C LEU A 767 9.08 9.65 19.57
N ASN A 768 10.40 9.58 19.40
CA ASN A 768 11.03 9.18 18.14
C ASN A 768 11.40 7.70 18.24
N LEU A 769 10.77 6.86 17.44
CA LEU A 769 10.98 5.41 17.42
C LEU A 769 11.69 4.98 16.13
N SER A 770 12.72 4.16 16.27
CA SER A 770 13.50 3.56 15.19
C SER A 770 13.42 2.03 15.29
N LEU A 771 12.93 1.39 14.24
CA LEU A 771 12.71 -0.06 14.13
C LEU A 771 13.62 -0.65 13.03
N PRO A 772 14.89 -0.98 13.34
CA PRO A 772 15.79 -1.71 12.44
C PRO A 772 15.38 -3.18 12.26
N GLU A 773 16.12 -3.96 11.46
CA GLU A 773 15.80 -5.39 11.24
C GLU A 773 15.72 -6.24 12.52
N GLN A 774 16.45 -5.86 13.58
CA GLN A 774 16.39 -6.47 14.91
C GLN A 774 16.44 -5.40 16.00
N GLY A 775 15.56 -5.53 17.00
CA GLY A 775 15.50 -4.61 18.15
C GLY A 775 14.75 -3.31 17.85
N TYR A 776 14.82 -2.38 18.79
CA TYR A 776 14.25 -1.04 18.65
C TYR A 776 15.09 -0.01 19.41
N GLU A 777 15.12 1.23 18.91
CA GLU A 777 15.75 2.37 19.59
C GLU A 777 14.71 3.49 19.73
N TYR A 778 14.71 4.20 20.87
CA TYR A 778 13.77 5.29 21.10
C TYR A 778 14.38 6.48 21.84
N GLU A 779 13.86 7.65 21.52
CA GLU A 779 14.08 8.90 22.26
C GLU A 779 12.72 9.46 22.68
N PHE A 780 12.52 9.66 23.98
CA PHE A 780 11.31 10.22 24.57
C PHE A 780 11.63 11.52 25.30
N HIS A 781 10.97 12.61 24.91
CA HIS A 781 11.07 13.91 25.54
C HIS A 781 9.69 14.31 26.07
N LEU A 782 9.55 14.58 27.37
CA LEU A 782 8.34 15.11 27.98
C LEU A 782 8.62 16.44 28.66
N GLN A 783 7.73 17.40 28.47
CA GLN A 783 7.75 18.70 29.12
C GLN A 783 6.38 19.04 29.72
N SER A 784 6.39 19.68 30.88
CA SER A 784 5.22 20.29 31.51
C SER A 784 5.66 21.57 32.22
N ASP A 785 4.87 22.65 32.14
CA ASP A 785 5.09 23.84 32.97
C ASP A 785 4.66 23.62 34.43
N MET A 786 3.95 22.51 34.68
CA MET A 786 3.34 22.13 35.96
C MET A 786 2.39 23.21 36.49
N ALA A 787 1.73 23.97 35.60
CA ALA A 787 0.68 24.90 35.96
C ALA A 787 -0.53 24.13 36.52
N GLY A 788 -1.04 24.51 37.70
CA GLY A 788 -2.15 23.81 38.37
C GLY A 788 -1.74 22.64 39.27
N PHE A 789 -0.50 22.15 39.17
CA PHE A 789 0.06 21.15 40.09
C PHE A 789 0.66 21.79 41.34
N ALA A 790 0.36 21.22 42.51
CA ALA A 790 0.98 21.55 43.78
C ALA A 790 1.66 20.34 44.42
N SER A 791 2.82 20.58 45.03
CA SER A 791 3.55 19.60 45.84
C SER A 791 3.79 20.16 47.24
N ALA A 792 3.26 19.45 48.24
CA ALA A 792 3.45 19.69 49.66
C ALA A 792 4.74 19.05 50.22
N LEU A 793 5.56 18.42 49.37
CA LEU A 793 6.87 17.90 49.76
C LEU A 793 7.78 19.05 50.24
N PRO A 794 8.74 18.81 51.15
CA PRO A 794 9.73 19.80 51.55
C PRO A 794 10.55 20.38 50.39
N ASP A 795 11.08 21.60 50.56
CA ASP A 795 12.06 22.18 49.62
C ASP A 795 13.27 21.21 49.48
N PRO A 796 13.77 20.92 48.26
CA PRO A 796 13.50 21.59 46.99
C PRO A 796 12.41 20.92 46.14
N PHE A 797 11.56 20.05 46.68
CA PHE A 797 10.44 19.44 45.95
C PHE A 797 9.13 20.22 46.11
N ALA A 798 9.01 21.03 47.17
CA ALA A 798 7.91 21.95 47.36
C ALA A 798 7.60 22.75 46.09
N LYS A 799 6.31 22.82 45.76
CA LYS A 799 5.80 23.69 44.70
C LYS A 799 4.40 24.17 45.10
N PRO A 800 4.24 25.40 45.59
CA PRO A 800 2.92 26.01 45.74
C PRO A 800 2.30 26.25 44.35
N LEU A 801 0.97 26.30 44.31
CA LEU A 801 0.18 26.38 43.07
C LEU A 801 0.52 27.61 42.20
N GLU A 802 1.01 28.68 42.84
CA GLU A 802 1.36 29.98 42.25
C GLU A 802 2.78 30.05 41.69
N GLN A 803 3.63 29.04 41.93
CA GLN A 803 5.03 29.05 41.52
C GLN A 803 5.24 28.21 40.25
N ASP A 804 5.84 28.84 39.24
CA ASP A 804 6.26 28.16 38.02
C ASP A 804 7.48 27.30 38.29
N LYS A 805 7.37 26.00 38.02
CA LYS A 805 8.45 25.04 38.23
C LYS A 805 8.32 23.90 37.23
N PRO A 806 8.94 24.04 36.04
CA PRO A 806 8.72 23.11 34.94
C PRO A 806 9.30 21.73 35.26
N LEU A 807 8.67 20.70 34.68
CA LEU A 807 9.14 19.32 34.66
C LEU A 807 9.63 19.00 33.24
N LEU A 808 10.84 18.45 33.15
CA LEU A 808 11.43 17.94 31.92
C LEU A 808 11.88 16.50 32.15
N ILE A 809 11.47 15.59 31.29
CA ILE A 809 11.89 14.18 31.29
C ILE A 809 12.49 13.85 29.93
N ASN A 810 13.69 13.29 29.93
CA ASN A 810 14.35 12.77 28.75
C ASN A 810 14.68 11.31 28.97
N VAL A 811 14.28 10.44 28.06
CA VAL A 811 14.61 9.02 28.08
C VAL A 811 15.18 8.63 26.72
N GLU A 812 16.37 8.03 26.71
CA GLU A 812 16.99 7.45 25.51
C GLU A 812 17.25 5.97 25.80
N GLY A 813 16.91 5.05 24.91
CA GLY A 813 17.04 3.63 25.18
C GLY A 813 16.84 2.69 23.99
N ASP A 814 17.04 1.41 24.26
CA ASP A 814 16.84 0.28 23.34
C ASP A 814 16.05 -0.85 24.04
N GLU A 815 16.00 -2.06 23.47
CA GLU A 815 15.32 -3.21 24.10
C GLU A 815 15.96 -3.76 25.39
N LEU A 816 17.12 -3.24 25.81
CA LEU A 816 17.86 -3.73 26.97
C LEU A 816 17.87 -2.72 28.12
N VAL A 817 18.08 -1.43 27.82
CA VAL A 817 18.31 -0.39 28.84
C VAL A 817 17.70 0.97 28.45
N SER A 818 17.24 1.73 29.45
CA SER A 818 16.89 3.16 29.33
C SER A 818 17.82 4.05 30.14
N ASN A 819 18.29 5.15 29.57
CA ASN A 819 18.91 6.24 30.29
C ASN A 819 17.87 7.35 30.53
N VAL A 820 17.52 7.57 31.79
CA VAL A 820 16.44 8.46 32.23
C VAL A 820 17.06 9.70 32.87
N ARG A 821 16.71 10.89 32.39
CA ARG A 821 17.08 12.19 32.98
C ARG A 821 15.81 12.98 33.29
N ILE A 822 15.62 13.34 34.55
CA ILE A 822 14.46 14.12 35.02
C ILE A 822 14.97 15.41 35.63
N GLN A 823 14.33 16.53 35.29
CA GLN A 823 14.59 17.83 35.88
C GLN A 823 13.27 18.45 36.34
N PHE A 824 13.22 18.88 37.60
CA PHE A 824 12.08 19.57 38.18
C PHE A 824 12.52 20.92 38.76
N GLY A 825 12.17 22.00 38.06
CA GLY A 825 12.73 23.33 38.27
C GLY A 825 14.23 23.39 37.96
N ASP A 826 14.95 24.24 38.71
CA ASP A 826 16.40 24.43 38.60
C ASP A 826 17.21 23.62 39.65
N ARG A 827 16.54 23.15 40.71
CA ARG A 827 17.19 22.54 41.89
C ARG A 827 17.02 21.04 42.03
N VAL A 828 16.21 20.37 41.21
CA VAL A 828 16.04 18.91 41.30
C VAL A 828 16.41 18.29 39.97
N ARG A 829 17.45 17.45 39.97
CA ARG A 829 17.91 16.71 38.79
C ARG A 829 18.14 15.25 39.15
N PHE A 830 17.55 14.34 38.39
CA PHE A 830 17.75 12.91 38.52
C PHE A 830 18.34 12.36 37.22
N ASN A 831 19.32 11.46 37.33
CA ASN A 831 19.85 10.70 36.19
C ASN A 831 19.94 9.22 36.58
N GLY A 832 19.53 8.31 35.72
CA GLY A 832 19.61 6.89 36.00
C GLY A 832 19.64 5.99 34.76
N LEU A 833 20.25 4.82 34.91
CA LEU A 833 20.26 3.75 33.92
C LEU A 833 19.38 2.58 34.40
N LEU A 834 18.30 2.30 33.66
CA LEU A 834 17.28 1.30 33.95
C LEU A 834 17.38 0.12 32.97
N PRO A 835 18.00 -1.00 33.37
CA PRO A 835 17.85 -2.26 32.65
C PRO A 835 16.41 -2.79 32.69
N HIS A 836 15.89 -3.22 31.55
CA HIS A 836 14.49 -3.64 31.39
C HIS A 836 14.23 -5.03 31.96
N LYS A 837 15.25 -5.89 32.06
CA LYS A 837 15.09 -7.24 32.60
C LYS A 837 14.84 -7.22 34.11
N GLU A 838 15.62 -6.42 34.84
CA GLU A 838 15.50 -6.27 36.29
C GLU A 838 14.47 -5.22 36.70
N MET A 839 14.04 -4.35 35.76
CA MET A 839 13.15 -3.20 36.00
C MET A 839 13.57 -2.38 37.24
N ARG A 840 14.89 -2.19 37.41
CA ARG A 840 15.45 -1.49 38.56
C ARG A 840 16.68 -0.69 38.16
N PHE A 841 16.80 0.55 38.62
CA PHE A 841 17.95 1.39 38.28
C PHE A 841 19.26 0.78 38.78
N SER A 842 20.11 0.35 37.85
CA SER A 842 21.45 -0.19 38.15
C SER A 842 22.43 0.90 38.58
N ARG A 843 22.17 2.13 38.12
CA ARG A 843 22.89 3.36 38.46
C ARG A 843 21.85 4.47 38.57
N ALA A 844 21.84 5.21 39.66
CA ALA A 844 20.96 6.36 39.83
C ALA A 844 21.63 7.46 40.66
N HIS A 845 21.40 8.71 40.28
CA HIS A 845 21.89 9.88 40.99
C HIS A 845 20.81 10.95 41.09
N LEU A 846 20.49 11.37 42.31
CA LEU A 846 19.60 12.49 42.61
C LEU A 846 20.44 13.68 43.12
N ALA A 847 20.43 14.78 42.37
CA ALA A 847 21.08 16.04 42.73
C ALA A 847 20.04 17.07 43.16
N LEU A 848 20.22 17.62 44.36
CA LEU A 848 19.38 18.62 45.01
C LEU A 848 20.18 19.94 45.18
N GLY A 849 19.63 21.04 44.70
CA GLY A 849 20.28 22.35 44.63
C GLY A 849 21.44 22.42 43.63
N ASP A 850 22.38 23.35 43.87
CA ASP A 850 23.56 23.57 43.04
C ASP A 850 24.67 22.55 43.33
N SER A 851 24.32 21.27 43.29
CA SER A 851 25.30 20.20 43.47
C SER A 851 26.19 20.07 42.23
N SER A 852 27.51 20.12 42.45
CA SER A 852 28.54 19.89 41.44
C SER A 852 28.88 18.41 41.24
N PHE A 853 28.22 17.50 41.97
CA PHE A 853 28.48 16.07 41.85
C PHE A 853 27.79 15.52 40.59
N THR A 854 28.58 14.92 39.70
CA THR A 854 28.11 14.41 38.40
C THR A 854 28.39 12.91 38.19
N GLY A 855 28.77 12.18 39.24
CA GLY A 855 29.21 10.78 39.12
C GLY A 855 28.09 9.75 39.28
N MET A 856 27.65 9.11 38.19
CA MET A 856 26.79 7.92 38.26
C MET A 856 27.63 6.66 38.56
N GLY A 857 27.89 6.40 39.84
CA GLY A 857 28.44 5.10 40.27
C GLY A 857 27.40 3.98 40.21
N THR A 858 27.79 2.75 40.56
CA THR A 858 26.82 1.68 40.82
C THR A 858 25.93 2.05 42.01
N GLY A 859 24.67 1.61 41.95
CA GLY A 859 23.68 1.85 42.99
C GLY A 859 23.05 3.25 42.93
N PHE A 860 22.23 3.56 43.94
CA PHE A 860 21.58 4.86 44.09
C PHE A 860 22.41 5.80 44.95
N SER A 861 22.55 7.06 44.53
CA SER A 861 23.27 8.09 45.28
C SER A 861 22.53 9.41 45.29
N ILE A 862 22.68 10.17 46.38
CA ILE A 862 22.05 11.48 46.57
C ILE A 862 23.14 12.52 46.82
N SER A 863 23.05 13.67 46.16
CA SER A 863 23.86 14.85 46.50
C SER A 863 22.95 16.04 46.77
N ALA A 864 23.20 16.78 47.85
CA ALA A 864 22.43 17.94 48.23
C ALA A 864 23.36 19.11 48.51
N ASN A 865 23.14 20.25 47.85
CA ASN A 865 23.78 21.52 48.14
C ASN A 865 22.69 22.58 48.33
N LEU A 866 22.24 22.75 49.57
CA LEU A 866 21.06 23.53 49.92
C LEU A 866 21.39 24.56 51.01
N PRO A 867 20.80 25.77 51.00
CA PRO A 867 21.09 26.77 52.03
C PRO A 867 20.64 26.32 53.43
N PHE A 868 19.55 25.57 53.52
CA PHE A 868 19.02 25.05 54.77
C PHE A 868 18.50 23.63 54.59
N ILE A 869 18.79 22.76 55.55
CA ILE A 869 18.27 21.39 55.61
C ILE A 869 17.70 21.12 57.00
N SER A 870 16.52 20.52 57.04
CA SER A 870 15.94 19.93 58.25
C SER A 870 15.96 18.41 58.12
N ALA A 871 16.68 17.73 59.00
CA ALA A 871 16.87 16.28 58.92
C ALA A 871 15.55 15.51 59.04
N GLU A 872 14.60 16.00 59.85
CA GLU A 872 13.27 15.42 60.03
C GLU A 872 12.45 15.46 58.73
N LYS A 873 12.37 16.64 58.09
CA LYS A 873 11.67 16.80 56.81
C LYS A 873 12.29 16.00 55.68
N VAL A 874 13.63 15.91 55.65
CA VAL A 874 14.34 15.08 54.66
C VAL A 874 14.05 13.60 54.88
N TYR A 875 13.98 13.14 56.13
CA TYR A 875 13.63 11.77 56.45
C TYR A 875 12.21 11.42 55.97
N GLU A 876 11.22 12.28 56.22
CA GLU A 876 9.85 12.11 55.70
C GLU A 876 9.83 12.06 54.16
N SER A 877 10.58 12.96 53.51
CA SER A 877 10.68 12.99 52.04
C SER A 877 11.33 11.73 51.47
N LEU A 878 12.39 11.22 52.13
CA LEU A 878 13.09 10.01 51.71
C LEU A 878 12.20 8.77 51.88
N GLN A 879 11.44 8.67 52.97
CA GLN A 879 10.45 7.60 53.14
C GLN A 879 9.40 7.62 52.02
N ALA A 880 8.88 8.81 51.68
CA ALA A 880 7.91 8.96 50.60
C ALA A 880 8.51 8.58 49.22
N LEU A 881 9.79 8.87 48.98
CA LEU A 881 10.50 8.56 47.73
C LEU A 881 10.91 7.09 47.58
N THR A 882 11.32 6.42 48.67
CA THR A 882 11.82 5.03 48.60
C THR A 882 10.75 3.97 48.86
N GLY A 883 9.55 4.37 49.28
CA GLY A 883 8.48 3.46 49.70
C GLY A 883 8.72 2.83 51.08
N SER A 884 7.77 2.01 51.55
CA SER A 884 7.91 1.29 52.82
C SER A 884 9.12 0.36 52.82
N ILE A 885 9.94 0.46 53.87
CA ILE A 885 11.18 -0.31 54.09
C ILE A 885 10.92 -1.84 54.15
N GLU A 886 9.67 -2.26 54.31
CA GLU A 886 9.27 -3.64 54.58
C GLU A 886 9.15 -4.51 53.31
N GLU A 887 9.02 -3.95 52.10
CA GLU A 887 8.93 -4.73 50.83
C GLU A 887 9.86 -4.21 49.71
N PRO A 888 11.19 -4.45 49.81
CA PRO A 888 12.19 -3.90 48.88
C PRO A 888 12.23 -4.54 47.48
N GLU A 889 11.46 -5.60 47.22
CA GLU A 889 11.56 -6.37 45.95
C GLU A 889 10.80 -5.73 44.77
N GLN A 890 9.96 -4.71 44.98
CA GLN A 890 9.15 -4.07 43.92
C GLN A 890 9.49 -2.60 43.61
N SER A 891 10.54 -2.03 44.20
CA SER A 891 10.89 -0.61 44.01
C SER A 891 11.89 -0.38 42.87
N LEU A 892 11.60 0.60 41.99
CA LEU A 892 12.48 1.06 40.90
C LEU A 892 13.85 1.54 41.42
N LEU A 893 13.90 2.07 42.66
CA LEU A 893 15.10 2.61 43.30
C LEU A 893 15.49 1.77 44.52
N ALA A 894 16.78 1.42 44.62
CA ALA A 894 17.35 0.85 45.84
C ALA A 894 17.50 1.91 46.94
N MET A 895 17.74 1.50 48.20
CA MET A 895 18.18 2.43 49.23
C MET A 895 19.46 3.17 48.78
N PRO A 896 19.62 4.47 49.12
CA PRO A 896 20.82 5.21 48.78
C PRO A 896 22.06 4.52 49.35
N GLU A 897 23.04 4.19 48.51
CA GLU A 897 24.33 3.69 48.97
C GLU A 897 25.20 4.81 49.51
N ARG A 898 25.00 6.03 49.01
CA ARG A 898 25.82 7.21 49.32
C ARG A 898 24.97 8.48 49.34
N ILE A 899 25.15 9.30 50.36
CA ILE A 899 24.51 10.61 50.49
C ILE A 899 25.59 11.66 50.77
N PHE A 900 25.66 12.68 49.93
CA PHE A 900 26.59 13.81 50.07
C PHE A 900 25.76 15.06 50.36
N VAL A 901 26.02 15.73 51.49
CA VAL A 901 25.24 16.89 51.92
C VAL A 901 26.17 18.05 52.21
N ASN A 902 25.92 19.18 51.55
CA ASN A 902 26.47 20.49 51.88
C ASN A 902 25.32 21.43 52.23
N ALA A 903 25.38 22.05 53.40
CA ALA A 903 24.41 23.05 53.81
C ALA A 903 25.03 24.20 54.59
N GLU A 904 24.52 25.42 54.40
CA GLU A 904 24.92 26.55 55.26
C GLU A 904 24.43 26.33 56.69
N ARG A 905 23.22 25.77 56.84
CA ARG A 905 22.60 25.43 58.11
C ARG A 905 21.86 24.08 58.04
N LEU A 906 22.18 23.17 58.96
CA LEU A 906 21.47 21.90 59.18
C LEU A 906 20.81 21.95 60.56
N ASP A 907 19.51 21.67 60.59
CA ASP A 907 18.77 21.36 61.82
C ASP A 907 18.69 19.84 61.97
N LEU A 908 19.31 19.32 63.03
CA LEU A 908 19.40 17.90 63.35
C LEU A 908 18.78 17.68 64.74
N PHE A 909 17.51 17.21 64.76
CA PHE A 909 16.75 16.89 65.98
C PHE A 909 16.74 18.03 67.03
N GLY A 910 16.56 19.28 66.59
CA GLY A 910 16.53 20.46 67.46
C GLY A 910 17.91 21.08 67.75
N GLY A 911 19.00 20.51 67.21
CA GLY A 911 20.34 21.08 67.23
C GLY A 911 20.69 21.79 65.91
N GLU A 912 21.10 23.06 65.99
CA GLU A 912 21.55 23.83 64.82
C GLU A 912 23.07 23.66 64.56
N PHE A 913 23.41 23.17 63.36
CA PHE A 913 24.77 23.04 62.87
C PHE A 913 25.00 23.97 61.67
N ASN A 914 26.14 24.67 61.65
CA ASN A 914 26.47 25.66 60.61
C ASN A 914 27.70 25.25 59.79
N ARG A 915 27.69 25.56 58.48
CA ARG A 915 28.70 25.16 57.48
C ARG A 915 28.92 23.66 57.50
N VAL A 916 27.87 22.94 57.14
CA VAL A 916 27.74 21.51 57.35
C VAL A 916 28.11 20.75 56.09
N GLU A 917 29.01 19.81 56.25
CA GLU A 917 29.36 18.79 55.28
C GLU A 917 29.08 17.42 55.92
N VAL A 918 28.18 16.65 55.32
CA VAL A 918 27.87 15.28 55.75
C VAL A 918 28.09 14.33 54.58
N ASN A 919 28.90 13.30 54.81
CA ASN A 919 29.04 12.18 53.89
C ASN A 919 28.53 10.92 54.57
N VAL A 920 27.48 10.34 54.01
CA VAL A 920 26.87 9.09 54.50
C VAL A 920 27.14 7.99 53.50
N LYS A 921 27.57 6.82 53.99
CA LYS A 921 27.73 5.60 53.23
C LYS A 921 26.89 4.49 53.86
N ASN A 922 26.05 3.86 53.06
CA ASN A 922 25.34 2.65 53.44
C ASN A 922 26.25 1.42 53.24
N THR A 923 26.27 0.50 54.21
CA THR A 923 27.00 -0.77 54.14
C THR A 923 26.05 -1.92 54.48
N ASP A 924 26.46 -3.17 54.27
CA ASP A 924 25.60 -4.33 54.55
C ASP A 924 25.10 -4.41 56.01
N ILE A 925 25.76 -3.72 56.96
CA ILE A 925 25.47 -3.83 58.40
C ILE A 925 25.15 -2.51 59.09
N ALA A 926 25.53 -1.35 58.53
CA ALA A 926 25.31 -0.03 59.14
C ALA A 926 25.38 1.13 58.13
N TRP A 927 24.78 2.26 58.47
CA TRP A 927 25.05 3.56 57.86
C TRP A 927 26.23 4.22 58.57
N LEU A 928 27.24 4.61 57.81
CA LEU A 928 28.42 5.31 58.28
C LEU A 928 28.34 6.77 57.82
N ALA A 929 28.14 7.70 58.75
CA ALA A 929 28.08 9.13 58.47
C ALA A 929 29.30 9.84 59.06
N SER A 930 29.94 10.70 58.27
CA SER A 930 30.95 11.65 58.74
C SER A 930 30.35 13.05 58.71
N LEU A 931 30.33 13.72 59.85
CA LEU A 931 29.81 15.07 60.05
C LEU A 931 30.97 16.03 60.28
N ASN A 932 31.04 17.09 59.48
CA ASN A 932 31.97 18.20 59.66
C ASN A 932 31.18 19.51 59.67
N SER A 933 31.25 20.25 60.77
CA SER A 933 30.51 21.49 60.97
C SER A 933 31.26 22.44 61.91
N SER A 934 30.76 23.66 62.05
CA SER A 934 31.33 24.61 63.02
C SER A 934 31.18 24.13 64.48
N GLN A 935 30.15 23.32 64.77
CA GLN A 935 29.79 22.86 66.11
C GLN A 935 30.30 21.44 66.42
N SER A 936 30.51 20.60 65.41
CA SER A 936 30.92 19.21 65.62
C SER A 936 31.76 18.67 64.48
N ARG A 937 32.73 17.82 64.83
CA ARG A 937 33.35 16.86 63.91
C ARG A 937 33.19 15.47 64.51
N ALA A 938 32.41 14.63 63.85
CA ALA A 938 32.07 13.31 64.37
C ALA A 938 31.89 12.26 63.26
N ASP A 939 32.28 11.03 63.57
CA ASP A 939 31.87 9.84 62.85
C ASP A 939 30.70 9.19 63.59
N ILE A 940 29.66 8.82 62.85
CA ILE A 940 28.39 8.30 63.36
C ILE A 940 28.11 6.97 62.66
N GLU A 941 27.92 5.91 63.43
CA GLU A 941 27.53 4.59 62.94
C GLU A 941 26.11 4.26 63.41
N ILE A 942 25.18 4.12 62.45
CA ILE A 942 23.79 3.72 62.68
C ILE A 942 23.63 2.28 62.19
N SER A 943 23.50 1.30 63.10
CA SER A 943 23.26 -0.10 62.71
C SER A 943 21.95 -0.24 61.94
N HIS A 944 21.88 -1.12 60.92
CA HIS A 944 20.59 -1.47 60.30
C HIS A 944 19.63 -2.10 61.32
N ASP A 945 20.17 -2.89 62.25
CA ASP A 945 19.51 -3.25 63.50
C ASP A 945 19.70 -2.12 64.52
N TRP A 946 19.13 -0.96 64.25
CA TRP A 946 19.24 0.21 65.13
C TRP A 946 18.51 -0.03 66.45
N ARG A 947 17.47 -0.88 66.48
CA ARG A 947 16.76 -1.26 67.72
C ARG A 947 17.63 -2.12 68.65
N GLY A 948 18.41 -3.06 68.11
CA GLY A 948 19.26 -3.96 68.92
C GLY A 948 20.67 -3.45 69.19
N ARG A 949 21.33 -2.85 68.18
CA ARG A 949 22.74 -2.37 68.29
C ARG A 949 22.88 -0.86 68.39
N GLY A 950 21.84 -0.12 68.05
CA GLY A 950 21.81 1.31 68.35
C GLY A 950 22.68 2.20 67.48
N LEU A 951 23.03 3.34 68.07
CA LEU A 951 23.83 4.41 67.48
C LEU A 951 25.16 4.55 68.21
N ARG A 952 26.25 4.67 67.45
CA ARG A 952 27.57 5.00 67.98
C ARG A 952 28.06 6.33 67.41
N ILE A 953 28.47 7.24 68.28
CA ILE A 953 28.98 8.57 67.92
C ILE A 953 30.39 8.72 68.46
N ASP A 954 31.37 8.85 67.57
CA ASP A 954 32.77 9.14 67.90
C ASP A 954 33.09 10.59 67.45
N ALA A 955 33.15 11.53 68.39
CA ALA A 955 33.34 12.97 68.13
C ALA A 955 34.74 13.46 68.54
N ASP A 956 35.43 14.15 67.63
CA ASP A 956 36.68 14.88 67.93
C ASP A 956 36.39 16.13 68.77
N TYR A 957 35.30 16.82 68.44
CA TYR A 957 34.71 17.86 69.27
C TYR A 957 33.21 17.93 69.03
N LEU A 958 32.47 18.28 70.07
CA LEU A 958 31.02 18.47 70.04
C LEU A 958 30.66 19.65 70.94
N ASN A 959 30.19 20.74 70.35
CA ASN A 959 29.78 21.95 71.04
C ASN A 959 28.27 22.15 70.87
N LEU A 960 27.50 21.74 71.87
CA LEU A 960 26.04 21.82 71.85
C LEU A 960 25.57 23.07 72.63
N PRO A 961 24.73 23.93 72.04
CA PRO A 961 24.00 24.93 72.82
C PRO A 961 22.97 24.24 73.72
N ALA A 962 22.45 24.94 74.75
CA ALA A 962 21.27 24.47 75.46
C ALA A 962 20.14 24.17 74.46
N TRP A 963 19.51 23.00 74.61
CA TRP A 963 18.35 22.67 73.79
C TRP A 963 17.25 23.69 74.06
N GLN A 964 16.84 24.40 73.01
CA GLN A 964 15.72 25.33 73.10
C GLN A 964 14.44 24.51 73.30
N GLN A 965 13.66 24.82 74.34
CA GLN A 965 12.34 24.23 74.55
C GLN A 965 11.43 24.62 73.37
N GLN A 966 11.40 23.79 72.32
CA GLN A 966 10.24 23.70 71.46
C GLN A 966 9.17 22.86 72.18
N THR A 967 7.92 23.25 71.95
CA THR A 967 6.69 22.64 72.47
C THR A 967 6.80 21.13 72.61
N LYS A 968 6.54 20.62 73.83
CA LYS A 968 6.51 19.18 74.16
C LYS A 968 5.90 18.37 73.01
N PRO A 969 6.69 17.55 72.30
CA PRO A 969 6.12 16.49 71.49
C PRO A 969 5.35 15.58 72.46
N GLU A 970 4.12 15.19 72.11
CA GLU A 970 3.50 14.05 72.80
C GLU A 970 4.44 12.86 72.64
N PRO A 971 4.84 12.17 73.73
CA PRO A 971 5.65 10.98 73.59
C PRO A 971 4.81 9.93 72.86
N ASP A 972 5.16 9.66 71.61
CA ASP A 972 4.66 8.52 70.88
C ASP A 972 4.99 7.27 71.69
N ARG A 973 3.93 6.57 72.13
CA ARG A 973 3.98 5.53 73.17
C ARG A 973 4.61 4.22 72.71
N SER A 974 5.21 4.18 71.52
CA SER A 974 5.53 2.93 70.83
C SER A 974 7.02 2.63 70.60
N ASN A 975 7.98 3.47 70.99
CA ASN A 975 9.39 3.18 70.68
C ASN A 975 10.30 3.23 71.91
N SER A 976 10.79 2.06 72.31
CA SER A 976 12.02 1.92 73.09
C SER A 976 13.14 2.68 72.38
N LEU A 977 13.74 3.65 73.06
CA LEU A 977 14.92 4.35 72.54
C LEU A 977 16.04 3.31 72.32
N PRO A 978 16.73 3.35 71.17
CA PRO A 978 17.76 2.39 70.84
C PRO A 978 19.00 2.59 71.74
N PRO A 979 19.88 1.57 71.88
CA PRO A 979 21.16 1.76 72.55
C PRO A 979 21.93 2.96 71.96
N LEU A 980 22.63 3.72 72.81
CA LEU A 980 23.40 4.89 72.39
C LEU A 980 24.79 4.84 73.03
N GLU A 981 25.83 4.89 72.21
CA GLU A 981 27.22 5.03 72.66
C GLU A 981 27.81 6.34 72.13
N VAL A 982 28.22 7.24 73.01
CA VAL A 982 28.85 8.52 72.66
C VAL A 982 30.26 8.57 73.26
N ASN A 983 31.26 8.74 72.41
CA ASN A 983 32.64 9.00 72.77
C ASN A 983 33.05 10.37 72.22
N CYS A 984 33.31 11.33 73.09
CA CYS A 984 33.65 12.69 72.71
C CYS A 984 34.97 13.11 73.33
N ARG A 985 35.92 13.57 72.50
CA ARG A 985 37.26 13.99 72.97
C ARG A 985 37.27 15.38 73.59
N ARG A 986 36.45 16.30 73.06
CA ARG A 986 36.28 17.68 73.54
C ARG A 986 34.82 18.07 73.43
N CYS A 987 34.09 17.91 74.52
CA CYS A 987 32.67 18.20 74.61
C CYS A 987 32.44 19.48 75.40
N SER A 988 31.49 20.29 74.92
CA SER A 988 30.92 21.40 75.66
C SER A 988 29.41 21.42 75.51
N TYR A 989 28.71 21.79 76.59
CA TYR A 989 27.27 21.89 76.66
C TYR A 989 26.88 23.24 77.30
N ASP A 990 26.00 23.99 76.63
CA ASP A 990 25.53 25.32 77.08
C ASP A 990 26.67 26.28 77.48
N GLY A 991 27.72 26.31 76.66
CA GLY A 991 28.91 27.13 76.90
C GLY A 991 29.86 26.60 78.00
N ARG A 992 29.53 25.49 78.66
CA ARG A 992 30.38 24.86 79.69
C ARG A 992 31.20 23.73 79.09
N GLU A 993 32.50 23.75 79.34
CA GLU A 993 33.41 22.71 78.85
C GLU A 993 33.29 21.47 79.75
N LEU A 994 32.98 20.31 79.15
CA LEU A 994 32.87 19.01 79.84
C LEU A 994 34.13 18.14 79.66
N GLY A 995 35.02 18.50 78.72
CA GLY A 995 36.22 17.74 78.42
C GLY A 995 35.91 16.45 77.64
N LYS A 996 36.44 15.31 78.09
CA LYS A 996 36.17 14.00 77.48
C LYS A 996 34.90 13.41 78.08
N VAL A 997 33.96 13.02 77.24
CA VAL A 997 32.69 12.39 77.66
C VAL A 997 32.59 11.01 77.02
N ARG A 998 32.34 9.99 77.84
CA ARG A 998 31.90 8.66 77.42
C ARG A 998 30.54 8.38 78.03
N LEU A 999 29.53 8.19 77.19
CA LEU A 999 28.18 7.85 77.59
C LEU A 999 27.76 6.56 76.90
N LYS A 1000 27.21 5.61 77.67
CA LYS A 1000 26.61 4.39 77.13
C LYS A 1000 25.23 4.20 77.74
N LEU A 1001 24.21 4.18 76.88
CA LEU A 1001 22.81 3.97 77.22
C LEU A 1001 22.32 2.67 76.60
N SER A 1002 21.52 1.90 77.32
CA SER A 1002 20.82 0.71 76.81
C SER A 1002 19.33 0.74 77.14
N PRO A 1003 18.47 0.11 76.31
CA PRO A 1003 17.03 0.07 76.56
C PRO A 1003 16.68 -0.66 77.86
N ALA A 1004 15.76 -0.10 78.65
CA ALA A 1004 15.17 -0.73 79.83
C ALA A 1004 13.64 -0.87 79.68
N SER A 1005 13.00 -1.68 80.54
CA SER A 1005 11.56 -2.00 80.42
C SER A 1005 10.62 -0.78 80.34
N HIS A 1006 10.99 0.34 80.96
CA HIS A 1006 10.22 1.59 80.99
C HIS A 1006 11.15 2.81 80.83
N GLY A 1007 12.14 2.75 79.94
CA GLY A 1007 13.07 3.87 79.71
C GLY A 1007 14.45 3.43 79.24
N MET A 1008 15.51 4.08 79.75
CA MET A 1008 16.90 3.82 79.40
C MET A 1008 17.74 3.55 80.65
N GLN A 1009 18.63 2.57 80.59
CA GLN A 1009 19.68 2.35 81.56
C GLN A 1009 20.94 3.11 81.13
N ILE A 1010 21.49 3.93 82.04
CA ILE A 1010 22.79 4.58 81.90
C ILE A 1010 23.86 3.58 82.39
N GLU A 1011 24.40 2.77 81.48
CA GLU A 1011 25.44 1.77 81.78
C GLU A 1011 26.75 2.44 82.18
N THR A 1012 27.07 3.58 81.58
CA THR A 1012 28.30 4.33 81.87
C THR A 1012 28.10 5.79 81.52
N LEU A 1013 28.39 6.67 82.47
CA LEU A 1013 28.66 8.08 82.26
C LEU A 1013 30.05 8.38 82.84
N ASP A 1014 31.02 8.68 81.98
CA ASP A 1014 32.40 9.05 82.37
C ASP A 1014 32.73 10.41 81.74
N ILE A 1015 32.76 11.45 82.56
CA ILE A 1015 33.15 12.80 82.16
C ILE A 1015 34.50 13.09 82.80
N SER A 1016 35.49 13.52 82.02
CA SER A 1016 36.81 13.88 82.56
C SER A 1016 37.37 15.16 81.93
N ARG A 1017 37.83 16.09 82.77
CA ARG A 1017 38.28 17.42 82.36
C ARG A 1017 39.31 17.97 83.34
N ASN A 1018 40.53 18.23 82.90
CA ASN A 1018 41.54 18.98 83.68
C ASN A 1018 41.75 18.52 85.15
N GLY A 1019 41.67 17.21 85.43
CA GLY A 1019 41.77 16.67 86.80
C GLY A 1019 40.43 16.39 87.48
N ASP A 1020 39.33 16.89 86.90
CA ASP A 1020 37.95 16.55 87.28
C ASP A 1020 37.53 15.23 86.60
N ARG A 1021 36.85 14.36 87.34
CA ARG A 1021 36.26 13.12 86.82
C ARG A 1021 34.92 12.80 87.48
N LEU A 1022 33.88 12.65 86.68
CA LEU A 1022 32.58 12.13 87.08
C LEU A 1022 32.41 10.72 86.48
N THR A 1023 32.23 9.71 87.32
CA THR A 1023 31.83 8.36 86.87
C THR A 1023 30.50 7.98 87.49
N ALA A 1024 29.49 7.71 86.69
CA ALA A 1024 28.16 7.40 87.18
C ALA A 1024 27.44 6.33 86.35
N THR A 1025 26.47 5.70 86.99
CA THR A 1025 25.51 4.76 86.41
C THR A 1025 24.12 5.15 86.90
N GLY A 1026 23.08 4.78 86.17
CA GLY A 1026 21.74 5.21 86.53
C GLY A 1026 20.67 4.68 85.61
N ASP A 1027 19.47 5.18 85.80
CA ASP A 1027 18.30 4.84 85.01
C ASP A 1027 17.52 6.11 84.72
N TRP A 1028 17.06 6.23 83.49
CA TRP A 1028 16.08 7.22 83.08
C TRP A 1028 14.76 6.49 82.81
N LEU A 1029 13.81 6.62 83.72
CA LEU A 1029 12.51 5.99 83.69
C LEU A 1029 11.47 6.95 83.10
N ILE A 1030 10.72 6.48 82.11
CA ILE A 1030 9.66 7.20 81.40
C ILE A 1030 8.33 6.57 81.84
N GLY A 1031 7.60 7.22 82.74
CA GLY A 1031 6.32 6.74 83.28
C GLY A 1031 5.10 7.52 82.76
N ASP A 1032 3.89 6.98 82.92
CA ASP A 1032 2.62 7.52 82.40
C ASP A 1032 2.29 8.97 82.84
N VAL A 1033 2.84 9.41 83.98
CA VAL A 1033 2.53 10.72 84.59
C VAL A 1033 3.78 11.58 84.80
N ARG A 1034 4.96 10.97 84.99
CA ARG A 1034 6.23 11.67 85.25
C ARG A 1034 7.42 10.86 84.73
N ASN A 1035 8.42 11.56 84.21
CA ASN A 1035 9.75 11.02 83.92
C ASN A 1035 10.63 11.19 85.17
N GLU A 1036 11.46 10.20 85.47
CA GLU A 1036 12.37 10.19 86.61
C GLU A 1036 13.77 9.78 86.15
N THR A 1037 14.79 10.54 86.53
CA THR A 1037 16.18 10.17 86.31
C THR A 1037 16.82 9.87 87.66
N ARG A 1038 17.47 8.71 87.78
CA ARG A 1038 18.32 8.36 88.91
C ARG A 1038 19.76 8.21 88.44
N LEU A 1039 20.70 8.77 89.17
CA LEU A 1039 22.11 8.75 88.89
C LEU A 1039 22.90 8.51 90.17
N ALA A 1040 23.64 7.41 90.22
CA ALA A 1040 24.53 7.07 91.30
C ALA A 1040 25.97 6.97 90.80
N GLY A 1041 26.91 7.57 91.51
CA GLY A 1041 28.27 7.67 91.01
C GLY A 1041 29.26 8.28 91.98
N LYS A 1042 30.45 8.51 91.43
CA LYS A 1042 31.58 9.17 92.08
C LYS A 1042 31.98 10.40 91.30
N PHE A 1043 32.24 11.47 92.02
CA PHE A 1043 32.79 12.70 91.51
C PHE A 1043 34.13 12.98 92.19
N GLU A 1044 35.19 13.11 91.40
CA GLU A 1044 36.54 13.45 91.84
C GLU A 1044 36.95 14.76 91.18
N SER A 1045 37.65 15.64 91.89
CA SER A 1045 38.21 16.87 91.33
C SER A 1045 39.56 17.15 91.98
N ASP A 1046 40.58 17.45 91.18
CA ASP A 1046 41.89 17.89 91.69
C ASP A 1046 41.82 19.29 92.32
N ASP A 1047 40.90 20.14 91.85
CA ASP A 1047 40.63 21.48 92.38
C ASP A 1047 39.13 21.82 92.28
N PHE A 1048 38.40 21.45 93.33
CA PHE A 1048 36.97 21.68 93.45
C PHE A 1048 36.61 23.17 93.45
N GLY A 1049 37.52 24.02 93.92
CA GLY A 1049 37.33 25.47 93.93
C GLY A 1049 37.32 26.06 92.52
N ALA A 1050 38.25 25.63 91.67
CA ALA A 1050 38.29 26.00 90.26
C ALA A 1050 37.06 25.48 89.50
N LEU A 1051 36.68 24.22 89.75
CA LEU A 1051 35.47 23.62 89.18
C LEU A 1051 34.22 24.44 89.49
N LEU A 1052 33.95 24.73 90.78
CA LEU A 1052 32.76 25.47 91.16
C LEU A 1052 32.68 26.83 90.44
N LYS A 1053 33.83 27.51 90.32
CA LYS A 1053 33.94 28.79 89.61
C LYS A 1053 33.64 28.66 88.12
N ASP A 1054 34.11 27.61 87.45
CA ASP A 1054 33.76 27.31 86.05
C ASP A 1054 32.27 27.05 85.87
N PHE A 1055 31.63 26.47 86.90
CA PHE A 1055 30.19 26.23 86.92
C PHE A 1055 29.36 27.45 87.38
N GLY A 1056 30.02 28.57 87.72
CA GLY A 1056 29.36 29.83 88.08
C GLY A 1056 29.01 29.97 89.56
N PHE A 1057 29.54 29.10 90.43
CA PHE A 1057 29.39 29.15 91.88
C PHE A 1057 30.71 29.57 92.54
N ASP A 1058 30.69 30.47 93.51
CA ASP A 1058 31.88 30.80 94.32
C ASP A 1058 31.65 30.41 95.78
N ALA A 1059 31.89 29.13 96.12
CA ALA A 1059 31.72 28.65 97.50
C ALA A 1059 32.89 29.02 98.43
N GLY A 1060 33.84 29.84 97.96
CA GLY A 1060 35.03 30.23 98.74
C GLY A 1060 36.07 29.13 98.90
N VAL A 1061 35.79 27.88 98.54
CA VAL A 1061 36.77 26.78 98.54
C VAL A 1061 37.85 27.04 97.48
N ARG A 1062 39.12 26.85 97.83
CA ARG A 1062 40.30 26.96 96.95
C ARG A 1062 41.32 25.87 97.25
N ASP A 1063 42.04 25.46 96.21
CA ASP A 1063 43.16 24.51 96.25
C ASP A 1063 42.82 23.20 96.98
N SER A 1064 41.58 22.73 96.83
CA SER A 1064 41.08 21.54 97.52
C SER A 1064 40.63 20.51 96.51
N SER A 1065 41.19 19.31 96.58
CA SER A 1065 40.62 18.18 95.85
C SER A 1065 39.30 17.76 96.50
N ALA A 1066 38.39 17.20 95.71
CA ALA A 1066 37.11 16.66 96.16
C ALA A 1066 36.96 15.20 95.75
N SER A 1067 36.30 14.43 96.61
CA SER A 1067 35.76 13.10 96.37
C SER A 1067 34.34 13.07 96.90
N MET A 1068 33.36 12.81 96.04
CA MET A 1068 31.95 12.73 96.40
C MET A 1068 31.36 11.43 95.85
N ASP A 1069 30.79 10.61 96.71
CA ASP A 1069 29.92 9.50 96.33
C ASP A 1069 28.47 10.00 96.43
N PHE A 1070 27.68 9.87 95.35
CA PHE A 1070 26.30 10.37 95.32
C PHE A 1070 25.33 9.33 94.77
N ASP A 1071 24.08 9.37 95.24
CA ASP A 1071 22.92 8.68 94.67
C ASP A 1071 21.77 9.69 94.64
N LEU A 1072 21.56 10.28 93.46
CA LEU A 1072 20.63 11.38 93.25
C LEU A 1072 19.53 10.95 92.29
N ASN A 1073 18.32 11.44 92.52
CA ASN A 1073 17.21 11.35 91.59
C ASN A 1073 16.59 12.73 91.36
N TRP A 1074 16.04 12.96 90.17
CA TRP A 1074 15.25 14.14 89.85
C TRP A 1074 14.14 13.80 88.87
N GLN A 1075 13.10 14.63 88.83
CA GLN A 1075 12.05 14.52 87.82
C GLN A 1075 12.54 15.17 86.52
N GLN A 1076 12.11 14.63 85.38
CA GLN A 1076 12.54 14.94 84.00
C GLN A 1076 13.71 14.09 83.47
N ALA A 1077 14.11 14.35 82.23
CA ALA A 1077 15.18 13.63 81.53
C ALA A 1077 16.58 13.99 82.06
N PRO A 1078 17.64 13.20 81.74
CA PRO A 1078 18.98 13.42 82.27
C PRO A 1078 19.60 14.79 81.93
N TYR A 1079 19.17 15.40 80.83
CA TYR A 1079 19.63 16.70 80.36
C TYR A 1079 18.78 17.87 80.91
N GLU A 1080 17.63 17.59 81.55
CA GLU A 1080 16.74 18.56 82.20
C GLU A 1080 16.98 18.61 83.73
N PHE A 1081 18.25 18.55 84.11
CA PHE A 1081 18.66 18.62 85.51
C PHE A 1081 18.16 19.91 86.17
N ASN A 1082 17.50 19.76 87.32
CA ASN A 1082 16.97 20.87 88.11
C ASN A 1082 17.07 20.56 89.60
N PHE A 1083 17.34 21.58 90.42
CA PHE A 1083 17.40 21.41 91.86
C PHE A 1083 16.01 21.16 92.49
N ALA A 1084 14.93 21.66 91.88
CA ALA A 1084 13.58 21.68 92.47
C ALA A 1084 12.95 20.30 92.70
N THR A 1085 13.46 19.28 92.02
CA THR A 1085 13.00 17.90 92.17
C THR A 1085 14.13 16.95 92.53
N MET A 1086 15.31 17.49 92.82
CA MET A 1086 16.49 16.70 93.14
C MET A 1086 16.40 16.19 94.57
N SER A 1087 16.44 14.87 94.72
CA SER A 1087 16.47 14.19 96.01
C SER A 1087 17.55 13.11 96.04
N GLY A 1088 18.04 12.73 97.21
CA GLY A 1088 19.04 11.67 97.35
C GLY A 1088 20.13 12.00 98.35
N ASP A 1089 21.21 11.22 98.31
CA ASP A 1089 22.27 11.26 99.31
C ASP A 1089 23.62 11.56 98.66
N VAL A 1090 24.46 12.36 99.33
CA VAL A 1090 25.83 12.68 98.91
C VAL A 1090 26.78 12.53 100.09
N ASP A 1091 27.70 11.57 100.05
CA ASP A 1091 28.89 11.51 100.91
C ASP A 1091 29.99 12.31 100.21
N TRP A 1092 30.51 13.34 100.86
CA TRP A 1092 31.51 14.21 100.26
C TRP A 1092 32.70 14.41 101.19
N ARG A 1093 33.88 14.49 100.58
CA ARG A 1093 35.16 14.77 101.24
C ARG A 1093 35.97 15.71 100.37
N LEU A 1094 36.55 16.70 101.01
CA LEU A 1094 37.51 17.64 100.48
C LEU A 1094 38.84 17.40 101.21
N SER A 1095 39.95 17.41 100.48
CA SER A 1095 41.31 17.24 101.04
C SER A 1095 41.77 18.50 101.79
N ASP A 1096 43.08 18.70 101.92
CA ASP A 1096 43.63 19.97 102.36
C ASP A 1096 43.29 21.09 101.36
N GLY A 1097 43.01 22.28 101.89
CA GLY A 1097 42.60 23.45 101.12
C GLY A 1097 42.33 24.65 102.02
N TYR A 1098 41.72 25.71 101.47
CA TYR A 1098 41.30 26.86 102.27
C TYR A 1098 39.97 27.47 101.81
N LEU A 1099 39.20 27.93 102.80
CA LEU A 1099 37.98 28.72 102.59
C LEU A 1099 38.36 30.20 102.56
N THR A 1100 38.32 30.78 101.37
CA THR A 1100 38.44 32.21 101.12
C THR A 1100 37.19 32.99 101.49
N GLU A 1101 37.37 34.29 101.71
CA GLU A 1101 36.27 35.23 101.84
C GLU A 1101 35.52 35.33 100.50
N VAL A 1102 34.20 35.11 100.52
CA VAL A 1102 33.33 35.31 99.35
C VAL A 1102 32.58 36.64 99.53
N SER A 1103 32.62 37.51 98.50
CA SER A 1103 31.90 38.78 98.33
C SER A 1103 32.43 40.06 99.03
N ASP A 1104 32.48 41.15 98.26
CA ASP A 1104 32.75 42.54 98.69
C ASP A 1104 31.57 43.19 99.48
N LYS A 1105 30.47 42.46 99.70
CA LYS A 1105 29.22 42.99 100.34
C LYS A 1105 28.68 42.17 101.52
N GLY A 1106 29.32 41.05 101.91
CA GLY A 1106 28.93 40.18 103.04
C GLY A 1106 29.92 40.19 104.21
N ALA A 1107 29.51 39.74 105.40
CA ALA A 1107 30.28 39.84 106.64
C ALA A 1107 31.67 39.15 106.55
N ARG A 1108 32.71 39.82 107.07
CA ARG A 1108 34.11 39.34 107.04
C ARG A 1108 34.38 38.20 108.05
N ILE A 1109 33.76 37.05 107.84
CA ILE A 1109 33.69 35.92 108.78
C ILE A 1109 35.08 35.38 109.18
N PHE A 1110 36.01 35.27 108.24
CA PHE A 1110 37.34 34.65 108.49
C PHE A 1110 38.47 35.66 108.74
N SER A 1111 38.22 36.96 108.53
CA SER A 1111 39.22 38.03 108.66
C SER A 1111 39.82 38.17 110.08
N ILE A 1112 39.10 37.71 111.11
CA ILE A 1112 39.50 37.85 112.52
C ILE A 1112 40.37 36.66 113.00
N LEU A 1113 40.43 35.56 112.24
CA LEU A 1113 41.22 34.36 112.57
C LEU A 1113 42.63 34.36 111.92
N SER A 1114 42.96 35.38 111.13
CA SER A 1114 44.20 35.48 110.35
C SER A 1114 45.26 36.38 111.01
N LEU A 1115 45.63 36.12 112.27
CA LEU A 1115 46.72 36.84 112.93
C LEU A 1115 47.68 35.92 113.68
N GLU A 1116 48.42 35.09 112.95
CA GLU A 1116 49.82 34.70 113.24
C GLU A 1116 50.29 33.64 112.22
N SER A 1117 51.16 34.04 111.28
CA SER A 1117 51.94 33.11 110.46
C SER A 1117 53.38 33.64 110.38
N LEU A 1118 54.11 33.48 111.49
CA LEU A 1118 55.55 33.60 111.51
C LEU A 1118 56.12 32.27 112.01
N ILE A 1119 57.04 31.69 111.22
CA ILE A 1119 57.84 30.47 111.46
C ILE A 1119 57.23 29.17 110.87
N ARG A 1120 57.15 29.12 109.54
CA ARG A 1120 57.30 27.88 108.74
C ARG A 1120 57.88 28.18 107.35
N LYS A 1121 59.09 28.76 107.32
CA LYS A 1121 59.87 29.07 106.10
C LYS A 1121 61.10 28.18 105.96
N LEU A 1122 60.91 26.86 105.88
CA LEU A 1122 61.99 25.92 105.53
C LEU A 1122 61.60 24.87 104.48
N THR A 1123 60.55 25.10 103.70
CA THR A 1123 60.22 24.31 102.50
C THR A 1123 59.71 25.26 101.40
N LEU A 1124 60.43 25.31 100.28
CA LEU A 1124 60.29 26.28 99.18
C LEU A 1124 59.03 26.04 98.32
N ASP A 1125 57.83 26.37 98.81
CA ASP A 1125 56.61 26.53 97.98
C ASP A 1125 55.94 27.87 98.33
N PHE A 1126 55.72 28.72 97.32
CA PHE A 1126 55.34 30.14 97.46
C PHE A 1126 53.96 30.45 96.87
N ARG A 1127 53.04 29.49 96.85
CA ARG A 1127 51.65 29.74 96.45
C ARG A 1127 50.85 30.59 97.45
N ASP A 1128 51.32 30.70 98.69
CA ASP A 1128 50.50 31.16 99.83
C ASP A 1128 50.83 32.55 100.41
N VAL A 1129 51.17 33.52 99.57
CA VAL A 1129 51.65 34.82 100.07
C VAL A 1129 50.53 35.88 100.21
N PHE A 1130 49.30 35.63 99.77
CA PHE A 1130 48.19 36.62 99.90
C PHE A 1130 46.77 36.04 100.11
N ALA A 1131 46.62 34.78 100.52
CA ALA A 1131 45.29 34.21 100.77
C ALA A 1131 44.73 34.65 102.15
N LYS A 1132 43.60 35.36 102.14
CA LYS A 1132 42.78 35.62 103.34
C LYS A 1132 41.75 34.48 103.45
N GLY A 1133 41.87 33.59 104.44
CA GLY A 1133 40.95 32.46 104.55
C GLY A 1133 41.21 31.50 105.71
N PHE A 1134 40.32 30.52 105.87
CA PHE A 1134 40.39 29.44 106.85
C PHE A 1134 40.96 28.17 106.19
N PHE A 1135 42.21 27.82 106.53
CA PHE A 1135 42.88 26.61 106.02
C PHE A 1135 42.40 25.36 106.77
N TYR A 1136 42.12 24.29 106.04
CA TYR A 1136 41.71 22.99 106.57
C TYR A 1136 42.52 21.84 105.97
N ASP A 1137 42.67 20.76 106.75
CA ASP A 1137 43.34 19.52 106.33
C ASP A 1137 42.33 18.56 105.67
N GLN A 1138 41.08 18.60 106.11
CA GLN A 1138 39.99 17.81 105.56
C GLN A 1138 38.65 18.49 105.85
N MET A 1139 37.71 18.45 104.91
CA MET A 1139 36.33 18.89 105.10
C MET A 1139 35.39 17.82 104.53
N GLY A 1140 34.38 17.36 105.25
CA GLY A 1140 33.50 16.32 104.72
C GLY A 1140 32.30 16.02 105.59
N GLY A 1141 31.34 15.27 105.04
CA GLY A 1141 30.11 14.88 105.72
C GLY A 1141 29.15 14.19 104.77
N THR A 1142 27.91 14.05 105.21
CA THR A 1142 26.80 13.56 104.39
C THR A 1142 25.79 14.68 104.16
N PHE A 1143 25.26 14.72 102.95
CA PHE A 1143 24.16 15.58 102.55
C PHE A 1143 22.96 14.71 102.18
N GLN A 1144 21.83 14.97 102.83
CA GLN A 1144 20.54 14.43 102.43
C GLN A 1144 19.76 15.52 101.72
N ILE A 1145 19.37 15.26 100.49
CA ILE A 1145 18.69 16.20 99.60
C ILE A 1145 17.24 15.76 99.44
N GLU A 1146 16.30 16.67 99.65
CA GLU A 1146 14.87 16.45 99.42
C GLU A 1146 14.29 17.63 98.63
N ASP A 1147 13.89 17.41 97.38
CA ASP A 1147 13.36 18.44 96.46
C ASP A 1147 14.21 19.73 96.41
N GLY A 1148 15.54 19.57 96.42
CA GLY A 1148 16.52 20.66 96.41
C GLY A 1148 16.85 21.24 97.79
N LEU A 1149 16.22 20.76 98.87
CA LEU A 1149 16.62 21.06 100.24
C LEU A 1149 17.76 20.12 100.68
N VAL A 1150 18.99 20.63 100.65
CA VAL A 1150 20.18 19.93 101.11
C VAL A 1150 20.30 20.08 102.62
N SER A 1151 20.33 18.99 103.36
CA SER A 1151 20.52 18.98 104.81
C SER A 1151 21.75 18.17 105.21
N THR A 1152 22.43 18.58 106.28
CA THR A 1152 23.58 17.87 106.85
C THR A 1152 23.48 17.88 108.37
N GLU A 1153 23.92 16.81 109.01
CA GLU A 1153 24.01 16.74 110.48
C GLU A 1153 25.43 16.46 110.98
N ASP A 1154 26.33 16.06 110.09
CA ASP A 1154 27.63 15.47 110.40
C ASP A 1154 28.80 16.13 109.65
N THR A 1155 28.57 17.27 109.00
CA THR A 1155 29.65 17.98 108.30
C THR A 1155 30.73 18.40 109.30
N LEU A 1156 31.96 17.97 109.04
CA LEU A 1156 33.15 18.24 109.84
C LEU A 1156 34.23 18.90 108.98
N ILE A 1157 34.77 20.02 109.47
CA ILE A 1157 35.93 20.71 108.91
C ILE A 1157 37.07 20.61 109.91
N ASP A 1158 38.13 19.86 109.60
CA ASP A 1158 39.35 19.81 110.42
C ASP A 1158 40.29 20.95 109.98
N GLY A 1159 40.12 22.11 110.61
CA GLY A 1159 40.88 23.33 110.33
C GLY A 1159 42.23 23.39 111.03
N SER A 1160 43.18 24.10 110.44
CA SER A 1160 44.47 24.46 111.07
C SER A 1160 44.29 25.24 112.39
N ALA A 1161 43.29 26.12 112.45
CA ALA A 1161 42.94 26.93 113.63
C ALA A 1161 42.01 26.22 114.63
N GLY A 1162 41.34 25.13 114.25
CA GLY A 1162 40.30 24.48 115.05
C GLY A 1162 39.42 23.53 114.25
N LYS A 1163 38.66 22.68 114.94
CA LYS A 1163 37.63 21.82 114.33
C LYS A 1163 36.30 22.54 114.24
N MET A 1164 35.62 22.47 113.10
CA MET A 1164 34.29 23.04 112.89
C MET A 1164 33.29 21.93 112.55
N THR A 1165 32.14 21.90 113.21
CA THR A 1165 31.02 21.00 112.88
C THR A 1165 29.85 21.82 112.37
N LEU A 1166 29.23 21.42 111.26
CA LEU A 1166 28.10 22.11 110.65
C LEU A 1166 26.90 21.16 110.63
N ALA A 1167 25.75 21.64 111.08
CA ALA A 1167 24.48 20.92 111.00
C ALA A 1167 23.35 21.89 110.63
N GLY A 1168 22.57 21.58 109.60
CA GLY A 1168 21.53 22.48 109.08
C GLY A 1168 21.23 22.20 107.63
N TYR A 1169 20.73 23.20 106.90
CA TYR A 1169 20.30 23.02 105.52
C TYR A 1169 20.69 24.18 104.59
N THR A 1170 20.74 23.88 103.30
CA THR A 1170 20.75 24.81 102.17
C THR A 1170 19.58 24.43 101.25
N ASP A 1171 18.68 25.36 100.98
CA ASP A 1171 17.70 25.23 99.90
C ASP A 1171 18.36 25.70 98.59
N LEU A 1172 18.64 24.78 97.67
CA LEU A 1172 19.28 25.07 96.39
C LEU A 1172 18.37 25.83 95.41
N ASN A 1173 17.06 25.84 95.64
CA ASN A 1173 16.10 26.56 94.79
C ASN A 1173 16.07 28.05 95.14
N THR A 1174 16.11 28.35 96.44
CA THR A 1174 16.11 29.74 96.95
C THR A 1174 17.49 30.25 97.31
N GLN A 1175 18.50 29.38 97.22
CA GLN A 1175 19.86 29.56 97.74
C GLN A 1175 19.88 29.88 99.24
N ALA A 1176 18.81 29.63 99.99
CA ALA A 1176 18.74 29.97 101.41
C ALA A 1176 19.58 29.00 102.24
N ILE A 1177 20.39 29.52 103.16
CA ILE A 1177 21.21 28.71 104.06
C ILE A 1177 20.74 28.87 105.51
N ASN A 1178 20.85 27.80 106.29
CA ASN A 1178 20.57 27.79 107.71
C ASN A 1178 21.37 26.68 108.40
N TYR A 1179 22.57 27.02 108.90
CA TYR A 1179 23.48 26.10 109.56
C TYR A 1179 23.78 26.52 110.99
N ASN A 1180 23.80 25.54 111.88
CA ASN A 1180 24.41 25.65 113.19
C ASN A 1180 25.87 25.20 113.08
N ILE A 1181 26.78 26.10 113.41
CA ILE A 1181 28.22 25.88 113.31
C ILE A 1181 28.81 25.82 114.71
N GLY A 1182 29.44 24.70 115.07
CA GLY A 1182 30.24 24.56 116.29
C GLY A 1182 31.72 24.68 115.98
N PHE A 1183 32.43 25.66 116.56
CA PHE A 1183 33.87 25.84 116.36
C PHE A 1183 34.65 25.56 117.65
N THR A 1184 35.57 24.60 117.57
CA THR A 1184 36.46 24.19 118.66
C THR A 1184 37.91 24.58 118.32
N PRO A 1185 38.47 25.66 118.90
CA PRO A 1185 39.84 26.13 118.61
C PRO A 1185 40.91 25.12 119.03
N LYS A 1186 41.99 24.99 118.25
CA LYS A 1186 43.19 24.21 118.61
C LYS A 1186 44.09 25.05 119.54
N VAL A 1187 44.18 24.71 120.84
CA VAL A 1187 45.04 25.43 121.80
C VAL A 1187 46.50 24.99 121.61
N THR A 1188 47.38 25.86 121.10
CA THR A 1188 48.83 25.58 121.00
C THR A 1188 49.70 26.70 121.60
N SER A 1189 50.35 26.36 122.73
CA SER A 1189 51.75 26.62 123.06
C SER A 1189 52.36 28.02 122.78
N SER A 1190 52.14 28.99 123.67
CA SER A 1190 52.92 30.25 123.74
C SER A 1190 53.97 30.28 124.88
N LEU A 1191 54.59 29.14 125.20
CA LEU A 1191 55.61 29.01 126.27
C LEU A 1191 56.98 29.68 126.03
N PRO A 1192 57.50 29.92 124.80
CA PRO A 1192 58.90 30.36 124.63
C PRO A 1192 59.26 31.75 125.18
N VAL A 1193 58.29 32.64 125.39
CA VAL A 1193 58.53 34.05 125.76
C VAL A 1193 58.91 34.22 127.25
N ILE A 1194 58.55 33.26 128.11
CA ILE A 1194 58.76 33.37 129.57
C ILE A 1194 60.14 32.81 130.00
N LEU A 1195 60.81 31.99 129.17
CA LEU A 1195 62.07 31.33 129.52
C LEU A 1195 63.34 32.17 129.28
N ALA A 1196 63.26 33.31 128.60
CA ALA A 1196 64.43 34.12 128.24
C ALA A 1196 65.07 34.95 129.40
N TRP A 1197 64.49 34.95 130.61
CA TRP A 1197 64.83 35.90 131.68
C TRP A 1197 65.33 35.28 133.00
N MET A 1198 65.80 34.03 133.03
CA MET A 1198 66.29 33.40 134.27
C MET A 1198 67.78 33.05 134.23
N ILE A 1199 68.59 33.87 134.90
CA ILE A 1199 70.02 33.66 135.18
C ILE A 1199 70.15 33.37 136.69
N ASN A 1200 70.56 32.14 137.04
CA ASN A 1200 70.85 31.56 138.37
C ASN A 1200 69.76 30.75 139.14
N THR A 1201 70.29 29.73 139.82
CA THR A 1201 69.78 28.43 140.28
C THR A 1201 69.11 28.48 141.66
N PRO A 1202 67.76 28.59 141.74
CA PRO A 1202 66.88 27.43 142.06
C PRO A 1202 65.44 27.46 141.47
N ALA A 1203 65.14 28.27 140.45
CA ALA A 1203 63.77 28.51 139.96
C ALA A 1203 63.17 27.45 139.00
N ALA A 1204 63.91 26.43 138.59
CA ALA A 1204 63.50 25.47 137.56
C ALA A 1204 62.35 24.51 137.98
N ILE A 1205 62.02 24.40 139.27
CA ILE A 1205 60.97 23.48 139.78
C ILE A 1205 59.57 24.14 139.71
N ALA A 1206 59.48 25.47 139.56
CA ALA A 1206 58.20 26.17 139.43
C ALA A 1206 57.59 26.13 138.01
N ALA A 1207 58.38 25.77 136.98
CA ALA A 1207 57.89 25.69 135.60
C ALA A 1207 57.07 24.40 135.32
N LEU A 1208 57.30 23.32 136.07
CA LEU A 1208 56.62 22.03 135.88
C LEU A 1208 55.30 21.93 136.66
N ALA A 1209 55.11 22.73 137.71
CA ALA A 1209 53.85 22.81 138.46
C ALA A 1209 52.77 23.70 137.80
N ILE A 1210 53.10 24.38 136.70
CA ILE A 1210 52.16 25.18 135.90
C ILE A 1210 51.57 24.35 134.74
N ASP A 1211 52.28 23.32 134.27
CA ASP A 1211 51.82 22.43 133.18
C ASP A 1211 50.67 21.50 133.63
N GLU A 1212 50.70 20.99 134.87
CA GLU A 1212 49.70 20.04 135.40
C GLU A 1212 48.41 20.73 135.91
N VAL A 1213 48.46 22.04 136.19
CA VAL A 1213 47.30 22.88 136.53
C VAL A 1213 46.63 23.48 135.29
N LEU A 1214 47.35 23.63 134.17
CA LEU A 1214 46.81 24.10 132.89
C LEU A 1214 46.27 22.97 132.00
N THR A 1215 46.75 21.73 132.14
CA THR A 1215 46.27 20.57 131.35
C THR A 1215 45.06 19.84 131.97
N SER A 1216 44.77 20.03 133.26
CA SER A 1216 43.62 19.40 133.95
C SER A 1216 42.32 20.21 133.89
N ALA A 1217 42.34 21.39 133.27
CA ALA A 1217 41.13 22.14 132.93
C ALA A 1217 40.77 21.89 131.46
N LYS A 1218 39.77 21.03 131.19
CA LYS A 1218 39.03 21.02 129.91
C LYS A 1218 38.27 22.35 129.80
N VAL A 1219 38.97 23.44 129.51
CA VAL A 1219 38.36 24.72 129.14
C VAL A 1219 38.10 24.65 127.64
N ILE A 1220 37.09 23.88 127.24
CA ILE A 1220 36.64 23.80 125.86
C ILE A 1220 35.83 25.07 125.60
N SER A 1221 36.46 26.09 125.01
CA SER A 1221 35.70 27.19 124.41
C SER A 1221 35.11 26.70 123.10
N ASN A 1222 33.95 26.03 123.15
CA ASN A 1222 33.17 25.78 121.93
C ASN A 1222 32.39 27.06 121.61
N ILE A 1223 32.60 27.61 120.43
CA ILE A 1223 31.87 28.80 119.96
C ILE A 1223 30.78 28.33 119.02
N LYS A 1224 29.54 28.63 119.36
CA LYS A 1224 28.39 28.30 118.51
C LYS A 1224 28.06 29.50 117.63
N TYR A 1225 27.92 29.28 116.33
CA TYR A 1225 27.42 30.26 115.38
C TYR A 1225 26.15 29.72 114.70
N SER A 1226 25.28 30.63 114.26
CA SER A 1226 24.21 30.38 113.31
C SER A 1226 24.57 31.08 112.01
N LEU A 1227 24.52 30.37 110.89
CA LEU A 1227 24.74 30.88 109.55
C LEU A 1227 23.39 30.83 108.82
N THR A 1228 22.77 31.98 108.62
CA THR A 1228 21.49 32.15 107.92
C THR A 1228 21.65 33.03 106.68
N GLY A 1229 20.60 33.31 105.91
CA GLY A 1229 20.67 34.18 104.72
C GLY A 1229 20.65 33.39 103.41
N THR A 1230 21.32 33.89 102.37
CA THR A 1230 21.48 33.15 101.10
C THR A 1230 22.94 32.75 100.88
N LEU A 1231 23.21 31.84 99.95
CA LEU A 1231 24.55 31.40 99.56
C LEU A 1231 25.44 32.59 99.14
N ASP A 1232 24.85 33.58 98.47
CA ASP A 1232 25.51 34.81 98.01
C ASP A 1232 25.62 35.89 99.12
N GLU A 1233 24.67 35.92 100.05
CA GLU A 1233 24.62 36.87 101.18
C GLU A 1233 24.46 36.15 102.53
N PRO A 1234 25.50 35.42 102.99
CA PRO A 1234 25.47 34.72 104.27
C PRO A 1234 25.50 35.68 105.46
N VAL A 1235 24.64 35.43 106.44
CA VAL A 1235 24.54 36.14 107.73
C VAL A 1235 25.01 35.20 108.84
N LEU A 1236 26.19 35.47 109.40
CA LEU A 1236 26.72 34.72 110.54
C LEU A 1236 26.44 35.46 111.86
N GLU A 1237 25.76 34.79 112.78
CA GLU A 1237 25.47 35.27 114.13
C GLU A 1237 26.13 34.36 115.18
N GLU A 1238 26.85 34.92 116.14
CA GLU A 1238 27.43 34.15 117.25
C GLU A 1238 26.37 33.89 118.33
N LEU A 1239 26.07 32.63 118.59
CA LEU A 1239 25.04 32.18 119.53
C LEU A 1239 25.52 32.11 120.99
N GLY A 1240 26.83 32.00 121.24
CA GLY A 1240 27.40 32.04 122.60
C GLY A 1240 28.78 31.38 122.78
N ARG A 1241 29.44 31.68 123.93
CA ARG A 1241 30.73 31.14 124.40
C ARG A 1241 30.66 30.75 125.88
N ASP A 1242 31.30 29.65 126.28
CA ASP A 1242 31.36 29.17 127.67
C ASP A 1242 32.75 29.45 128.34
N SER A 1243 32.86 30.25 129.45
CA SER A 1243 34.11 30.41 130.28
C SER A 1243 33.91 30.95 131.74
N ARG A 1244 34.81 30.69 132.73
CA ARG A 1244 34.74 31.09 134.20
C ARG A 1244 36.12 31.43 134.86
N GLU A 1245 36.19 32.27 135.93
CA GLU A 1245 37.43 32.90 136.54
C GLU A 1245 37.62 32.69 138.10
N ILE A 1246 38.86 32.60 138.68
CA ILE A 1246 39.15 32.45 140.15
C ILE A 1246 40.50 33.13 140.62
N GLN A 1247 40.60 33.67 141.86
CA GLN A 1247 41.75 34.38 142.51
C GLN A 1247 42.54 33.61 143.64
N LEU A 1248 43.83 33.98 143.86
CA LEU A 1248 44.91 33.43 144.75
C LEU A 1248 45.01 34.09 146.16
N PRO A 1249 45.74 33.55 147.19
CA PRO A 1249 47.07 34.08 147.60
C PRO A 1249 48.02 33.16 148.45
N ALA A 1250 49.10 33.74 149.03
CA ALA A 1250 50.47 33.24 149.24
C ALA A 1250 50.91 32.63 150.62
N LYS A 1251 51.79 31.59 150.53
CA LYS A 1251 53.16 31.37 151.07
C LYS A 1251 53.47 31.36 152.59
N ALA A 1252 53.98 30.20 153.08
CA ALA A 1252 55.19 30.06 153.94
C ALA A 1252 55.66 28.58 154.03
N LEU A 1253 56.97 28.37 153.85
CA LEU A 1253 57.75 27.11 153.99
C LEU A 1253 58.22 26.91 155.45
N PRO A 1254 58.94 25.83 155.86
CA PRO A 1254 59.50 24.68 155.11
C PRO A 1254 59.33 23.29 155.77
N GLN A 1255 59.58 22.21 155.02
CA GLN A 1255 60.76 21.30 155.15
C GLN A 1255 60.46 19.83 154.79
N GLU A 1256 61.18 19.39 153.75
CA GLU A 1256 61.74 18.07 153.39
C GLU A 1256 61.07 16.69 153.66
N GLN A 1257 61.32 15.85 152.64
CA GLN A 1257 61.57 14.41 152.61
C GLN A 1257 60.45 13.41 152.26
N GLN A 1258 60.64 12.88 151.04
CA GLN A 1258 60.73 11.48 150.66
C GLN A 1258 59.49 10.56 150.65
N GLN A 1259 59.35 10.00 149.44
CA GLN A 1259 59.20 8.57 149.13
C GLN A 1259 57.79 7.98 148.92
N ASN A 1260 57.69 7.43 147.71
CA ASN A 1260 57.26 6.07 147.36
C ASN A 1260 55.78 5.75 147.15
N LYS A 1261 55.56 5.30 145.91
CA LYS A 1261 54.98 4.01 145.47
C LYS A 1261 53.49 3.76 145.66
N GLY A 1262 52.96 3.11 144.63
CA GLY A 1262 51.81 2.21 144.72
C GLY A 1262 50.71 2.69 143.77
N ALA A 1263 50.72 2.32 142.50
CA ALA A 1263 50.41 0.99 141.96
C ALA A 1263 48.92 0.65 142.00
N LEU A 1264 48.46 0.26 140.81
CA LEU A 1264 47.53 -0.81 140.50
C LEU A 1264 46.01 -0.52 140.57
N GLU A 1265 45.45 -0.40 139.35
CA GLU A 1265 44.73 -1.52 138.69
C GLU A 1265 43.20 -1.62 138.91
N ILE A 1266 42.60 -2.32 137.93
CA ILE A 1266 41.37 -3.10 138.00
C ILE A 1266 40.09 -2.37 137.53
N ASN A 1267 39.88 -2.51 136.22
CA ASN A 1267 38.89 -3.42 135.60
C ASN A 1267 37.43 -3.00 135.35
N THR A 1268 37.06 -3.48 134.15
CA THR A 1268 35.91 -4.33 133.78
C THR A 1268 34.53 -3.72 133.60
N GLU A 1269 34.14 -3.82 132.33
CA GLU A 1269 33.10 -4.73 131.81
C GLU A 1269 31.73 -4.17 131.45
N GLU A 1270 31.35 -4.62 130.24
CA GLU A 1270 30.03 -5.08 129.84
C GLU A 1270 28.88 -4.05 129.72
N ALA A 1271 27.98 -4.13 128.75
CA ALA A 1271 27.79 -5.03 127.63
C ALA A 1271 26.65 -4.50 126.73
N VAL A 1272 26.37 -5.27 125.68
CA VAL A 1272 25.07 -5.57 125.06
C VAL A 1272 24.66 -4.78 123.81
N ASN A 1273 24.73 -5.52 122.70
CA ASN A 1273 23.83 -5.69 121.56
C ASN A 1273 22.97 -4.53 121.04
N GLY A 1274 23.03 -4.41 119.71
CA GLY A 1274 22.08 -3.72 118.82
C GLY A 1274 22.73 -3.56 117.46
#